data_AF-A0A4V3D9S1-F1
#
_entry.id   AF-A0A4V3D9S1-F1
#
_cell.length_a   1.000
_cell.length_b   1.000
_cell.length_c   1.000
_cell.angle_alpha   90.00
_cell.angle_beta   90.00
_cell.angle_gamma   90.00
#
_symmetry.space_group_name_H-M   'P 1'
#
loop_
_entity.id
_entity.type
_entity.pdbx_description
1 polymer ?
#
loop_
_entity_poly.entity_id
_entity_poly.type
_entity_poly.pdbx_seq_one_letter_code
_entity_poly.pdbx_strand_id
1 'polypeptide(L)'
;MTVVLAVMVLTVLTVSGLVNSGIGNDAHARPPEGHDGVPAAISAGGPIIDARTDPVRSARLPDRTVALTFDDGPDPTWTPEVLEVLARHRVPGTFFVVGSMVARHPDMAQRVVAAGSEIGVHTFTHPDLAGVSQWRRDREIADTELAIAGATGISTHLVRPPFSSTSDALDDPGYGTVVAAGRAGYVTVLTDVDGEDWQRPGVDAIVRNATPQNGAGATVLLHDAGGDRAQTVAALDKLIPQLQAQGYRFTTVSDAAGLGPHGQPAPPRDRMVGQALLATVGVAQGLVTLMQIALIGVGGLVILRLIVMVVVARRHARRRQDPAFSWGRPVTEPVSVVVPAYNEAENIEATVRSILANDHPLEVVVVDDGSTDGTADLLEDLALPRVRVVRQANAGKSAALNRGVAAAKNDLIVMIDGDTIFQPDTVAQLVAPFADPDTGAVAGNVKIANRDRLIPRMQHLEYVVGFNVDRRVQDSWGSISTIPGAAGAFRREAVQEVGGLSSDTLAEDTDLTIALGRAGWRVVYNERALAWTEAPVSAGQLWRQRFRWSYGTMQALWKHRRALRERGASGRMGRLGLAHIGVFHVALPLAAPLVDLLFVYGLLFGDPAVALMLWGSMLLLQLIAGVLAFRMDGEPLAPLWALPVQQLMYRQLMYVVLVQAVISALTGAGVRWQKLQRVGAVAEHLQAPKADGRSRPAADRLPAPAVTRGPAPDDAPSSEIPVAPVAESEKPKGGGRERWLDLLRAIALLRVVTYHAFGGGWMSMVFPSMGVMFALGGSLMVQSLRRGEALDVIGHRLRRLLPPLWFFGLLAVPVMLWHGWAGQDADGTVASPLVWSDLLYWLFPLVDPPGSDWGADAVVGLWYIRAYLWFVLLTPVMLWAFRRRPAVALAVPLVVVGLDAFLGSPLGEWGAIGPVLVDGATFAACWMLGFAHRDGTLRRIPVLAAWGAAAVLVAGGLYWAFSHPAGDDGVDLNDIPFAQALVSFGAVLLVLRLNPQVAWLERVPLLGRLVTVVNARAITIYLWHNVAIAFAPSIGDMFGWDSEGQHFLIAVWLIIVAVLAFGWVEDLAAGRSLSLLPDGRGKARPAKRVVEGPKPPVIPTDVENGETSALSQGSLRARFARFTGQAPVPGPARDRVAAVVPPRPTPTGGVPRSRPPMPTSPPAGVPVAPGTGRYSRVPAGAAPGGRPGGPAGGPARGSATGPATGTWAGRPAPSSGPAPVPAPPPPLPSPTPTPPRPARSAQQARPPAPPRPPDEPVLSFAEGPSRPTGRHHRAGDDRR
;
A
#
# COMPACT_ATOMS: atom_id res chain seq x y z
N MET A 1 -14.25 -14.55 11.00
CA MET A 1 -14.62 -13.12 11.08
C MET A 1 -13.66 -12.25 10.27
N THR A 2 -12.46 -11.89 10.76
CA THR A 2 -11.57 -10.91 10.09
C THR A 2 -11.28 -11.18 8.61
N VAL A 3 -10.99 -12.43 8.23
CA VAL A 3 -10.79 -12.80 6.81
C VAL A 3 -12.06 -12.60 5.98
N VAL A 4 -13.24 -12.92 6.53
CA VAL A 4 -14.53 -12.74 5.85
C VAL A 4 -14.84 -11.24 5.67
N LEU A 5 -14.55 -10.41 6.68
CA LEU A 5 -14.69 -8.96 6.58
C LEU A 5 -13.73 -8.37 5.53
N ALA A 6 -12.47 -8.82 5.50
CA ALA A 6 -11.50 -8.38 4.51
C ALA A 6 -11.88 -8.78 3.09
N VAL A 7 -12.37 -10.02 2.89
CA VAL A 7 -12.90 -10.47 1.59
C VAL A 7 -14.14 -9.66 1.19
N MET A 8 -15.09 -9.45 2.11
CA MET A 8 -16.31 -8.66 1.83
C MET A 8 -15.99 -7.22 1.43
N VAL A 9 -15.05 -6.57 2.13
CA VAL A 9 -14.59 -5.21 1.79
C VAL A 9 -13.85 -5.20 0.45
N LEU A 10 -13.02 -6.21 0.17
CA LEU A 10 -12.34 -6.32 -1.12
C LEU A 10 -13.34 -6.54 -2.27
N THR A 11 -14.32 -7.42 -2.12
CA THR A 11 -15.40 -7.63 -3.11
C THR A 11 -16.21 -6.36 -3.35
N VAL A 12 -16.56 -5.63 -2.29
CA VAL A 12 -17.24 -4.31 -2.41
C VAL A 12 -16.41 -3.32 -3.20
N LEU A 13 -15.09 -3.23 -2.93
CA LEU A 13 -14.19 -2.36 -3.67
C LEU A 13 -14.01 -2.81 -5.12
N THR A 14 -13.86 -4.11 -5.40
CA THR A 14 -13.76 -4.62 -6.77
C THR A 14 -15.03 -4.36 -7.58
N VAL A 15 -16.22 -4.63 -7.02
CA VAL A 15 -17.50 -4.36 -7.71
C VAL A 15 -17.67 -2.87 -7.98
N SER A 16 -17.42 -2.01 -6.99
CA SER A 16 -17.48 -0.56 -7.18
C SER A 16 -16.41 -0.08 -8.18
N GLY A 17 -15.21 -0.66 -8.17
CA GLY A 17 -14.12 -0.32 -9.07
C GLY A 17 -14.44 -0.62 -10.54
N LEU A 18 -14.87 -1.84 -10.84
CA LEU A 18 -15.29 -2.27 -12.18
C LEU A 18 -16.41 -1.39 -12.75
N VAL A 19 -17.41 -1.06 -11.93
CA VAL A 19 -18.55 -0.22 -12.37
C VAL A 19 -18.16 1.25 -12.54
N ASN A 20 -17.10 1.73 -11.89
CA ASN A 20 -16.60 3.10 -12.04
C ASN A 20 -15.55 3.24 -13.16
N SER A 21 -14.97 2.16 -13.70
CA SER A 21 -13.88 2.24 -14.71
C SER A 21 -14.33 2.41 -16.16
N GLY A 22 -15.60 2.11 -16.47
CA GLY A 22 -16.12 1.85 -17.82
C GLY A 22 -16.28 3.01 -18.82
N ILE A 23 -15.43 4.04 -18.75
CA ILE A 23 -15.21 5.05 -19.82
C ILE A 23 -13.71 5.40 -19.96
N GLY A 24 -12.85 5.04 -18.99
CA GLY A 24 -11.45 5.49 -18.95
C GLY A 24 -10.37 4.45 -19.26
N ASN A 25 -10.58 3.19 -18.85
CA ASN A 25 -9.49 2.20 -18.83
C ASN A 25 -9.35 1.38 -20.12
N ASP A 26 -10.48 1.04 -20.75
CA ASP A 26 -10.53 0.18 -21.94
C ASP A 26 -10.85 1.00 -23.22
N ALA A 27 -10.69 2.32 -23.15
CA ALA A 27 -11.13 3.30 -24.14
C ALA A 27 -10.22 3.43 -25.39
N HIS A 28 -9.66 2.31 -25.86
CA HIS A 28 -8.79 2.25 -27.04
C HIS A 28 -9.45 1.38 -28.12
N ALA A 29 -9.84 2.00 -29.23
CA ALA A 29 -10.25 1.27 -30.43
C ALA A 29 -9.08 0.49 -31.02
N ARG A 30 -9.32 -0.72 -31.53
CA ARG A 30 -8.34 -1.46 -32.33
C ARG A 30 -8.11 -0.73 -33.67
N PRO A 31 -6.88 -0.71 -34.23
CA PRO A 31 -6.68 -0.29 -35.62
C PRO A 31 -7.50 -1.16 -36.58
N PRO A 32 -8.06 -0.62 -37.67
CA PRO A 32 -8.88 -1.40 -38.60
C PRO A 32 -8.06 -2.47 -39.34
N GLU A 33 -8.65 -3.65 -39.51
CA GLU A 33 -8.09 -4.78 -40.27
C GLU A 33 -8.67 -4.87 -41.69
N GLY A 34 -8.40 -5.97 -42.40
CA GLY A 34 -8.95 -6.22 -43.73
C GLY A 34 -10.49 -6.28 -43.75
N HIS A 35 -11.07 -5.93 -44.91
CA HIS A 35 -12.51 -5.92 -45.15
C HIS A 35 -12.97 -7.00 -46.16
N ASP A 36 -12.07 -7.89 -46.59
CA ASP A 36 -12.31 -8.82 -47.71
C ASP A 36 -13.33 -9.94 -47.38
N GLY A 37 -13.51 -10.26 -46.10
CA GLY A 37 -14.54 -11.16 -45.59
C GLY A 37 -15.90 -10.50 -45.35
N VAL A 38 -15.99 -9.16 -45.32
CA VAL A 38 -17.25 -8.42 -45.15
C VAL A 38 -18.06 -8.43 -46.46
N PRO A 39 -19.26 -9.04 -46.51
CA PRO A 39 -20.01 -9.13 -47.75
C PRO A 39 -20.43 -7.75 -48.27
N ALA A 40 -20.30 -7.50 -49.57
CA ALA A 40 -20.66 -6.22 -50.19
C ALA A 40 -22.13 -5.78 -49.95
N ALA A 41 -23.04 -6.71 -49.69
CA ALA A 41 -24.43 -6.43 -49.31
C ALA A 41 -24.59 -5.88 -47.87
N ILE A 42 -23.53 -5.95 -47.06
CA ILE A 42 -23.45 -5.40 -45.70
C ILE A 42 -22.67 -4.08 -45.74
N SER A 43 -21.47 -4.06 -46.33
CA SER A 43 -20.63 -2.84 -46.36
C SER A 43 -21.24 -1.69 -47.17
N ALA A 44 -21.68 -1.95 -48.40
CA ALA A 44 -22.51 -1.01 -49.18
C ALA A 44 -24.01 -1.05 -48.78
N GLY A 45 -24.35 -1.86 -47.78
CA GLY A 45 -25.69 -2.05 -47.22
C GLY A 45 -26.21 -0.85 -46.44
N GLY A 46 -27.16 -1.06 -45.54
CA GLY A 46 -27.57 -0.06 -44.55
C GLY A 46 -27.06 -0.36 -43.13
N PRO A 47 -27.06 0.64 -42.23
CA PRO A 47 -26.44 0.51 -40.91
C PRO A 47 -27.20 -0.41 -39.94
N ILE A 48 -28.43 -0.81 -40.25
CA ILE A 48 -29.21 -1.75 -39.43
C ILE A 48 -28.98 -3.15 -39.99
N ILE A 49 -28.20 -3.97 -39.28
CA ILE A 49 -27.73 -5.29 -39.73
C ILE A 49 -28.36 -6.39 -38.87
N ASP A 50 -29.24 -7.17 -39.49
CA ASP A 50 -29.87 -8.35 -38.89
C ASP A 50 -29.12 -9.62 -39.29
N ALA A 51 -28.26 -10.09 -38.39
CA ALA A 51 -27.50 -11.33 -38.52
C ALA A 51 -28.14 -12.52 -37.76
N ARG A 52 -29.42 -12.39 -37.35
CA ARG A 52 -30.18 -13.47 -36.68
C ARG A 52 -30.73 -14.48 -37.69
N THR A 53 -30.70 -14.15 -38.99
CA THR A 53 -31.10 -15.03 -40.10
C THR A 53 -29.98 -15.18 -41.11
N ASP A 54 -29.93 -16.32 -41.79
CA ASP A 54 -29.06 -16.58 -42.94
C ASP A 54 -29.91 -16.52 -44.24
N PRO A 55 -29.54 -15.70 -45.25
CA PRO A 55 -28.44 -14.74 -45.28
C PRO A 55 -28.68 -13.53 -44.36
N VAL A 56 -27.58 -12.99 -43.85
CA VAL A 56 -27.52 -11.73 -43.08
C VAL A 56 -28.09 -10.59 -43.93
N ARG A 57 -28.86 -9.71 -43.31
CA ARG A 57 -29.57 -8.61 -43.99
C ARG A 57 -29.11 -7.26 -43.47
N SER A 58 -29.05 -6.28 -44.36
CA SER A 58 -28.83 -4.87 -44.04
C SER A 58 -30.05 -4.04 -44.45
N ALA A 59 -30.32 -2.96 -43.73
CA ALA A 59 -31.45 -2.06 -44.00
C ALA A 59 -31.08 -0.59 -43.77
N ARG A 60 -31.53 0.28 -44.68
CA ARG A 60 -31.48 1.74 -44.57
C ARG A 60 -32.84 2.29 -44.15
N LEU A 61 -32.86 3.46 -43.52
CA LEU A 61 -34.11 4.15 -43.20
C LEU A 61 -34.79 4.64 -44.49
N PRO A 62 -36.14 4.70 -44.53
CA PRO A 62 -36.86 5.31 -45.64
C PRO A 62 -36.48 6.78 -45.83
N ASP A 63 -36.50 7.27 -47.08
CA ASP A 63 -36.27 8.67 -47.41
C ASP A 63 -37.00 9.63 -46.46
N ARG A 64 -36.34 10.73 -46.12
CA ARG A 64 -36.82 11.75 -45.17
C ARG A 64 -37.19 11.20 -43.78
N THR A 65 -36.62 10.06 -43.36
CA THR A 65 -36.82 9.51 -42.00
C THR A 65 -35.49 9.48 -41.23
N VAL A 66 -35.48 10.04 -40.02
CA VAL A 66 -34.28 10.12 -39.15
C VAL A 66 -34.54 9.39 -37.84
N ALA A 67 -33.57 8.58 -37.41
CA ALA A 67 -33.47 8.10 -36.04
C ALA A 67 -32.27 8.79 -35.36
N LEU A 68 -32.53 9.52 -34.28
CA LEU A 68 -31.49 10.08 -33.43
C LEU A 68 -31.01 8.99 -32.47
N THR A 69 -29.73 8.64 -32.55
CA THR A 69 -29.11 7.63 -31.69
C THR A 69 -28.10 8.29 -30.74
N PHE A 70 -28.09 7.82 -29.49
CA PHE A 70 -27.30 8.39 -28.39
C PHE A 70 -26.46 7.32 -27.71
N ASP A 71 -25.15 7.52 -27.67
CA ASP A 71 -24.19 6.56 -27.11
C ASP A 71 -23.56 7.06 -25.79
N ASP A 72 -22.79 6.19 -25.11
CA ASP A 72 -22.20 6.30 -23.76
C ASP A 72 -23.16 6.38 -22.56
N GLY A 73 -24.44 6.69 -22.75
CA GLY A 73 -25.39 6.96 -21.65
C GLY A 73 -25.74 5.80 -20.71
N PRO A 74 -26.54 6.06 -19.65
CA PRO A 74 -27.10 7.36 -19.29
C PRO A 74 -26.28 8.12 -18.23
N ASP A 75 -25.96 9.39 -18.50
CA ASP A 75 -25.34 10.32 -17.56
C ASP A 75 -26.38 11.08 -16.72
N PRO A 76 -26.17 11.28 -15.39
CA PRO A 76 -27.12 11.98 -14.53
C PRO A 76 -27.23 13.50 -14.78
N THR A 77 -26.38 14.08 -15.63
CA THR A 77 -26.36 15.49 -16.03
C THR A 77 -26.92 15.65 -17.44
N TRP A 78 -26.37 14.93 -18.41
CA TRP A 78 -26.61 15.19 -19.84
C TRP A 78 -27.81 14.44 -20.42
N THR A 79 -28.05 13.17 -20.05
CA THR A 79 -29.25 12.43 -20.49
C THR A 79 -30.55 13.19 -20.16
N PRO A 80 -30.71 13.80 -18.96
CA PRO A 80 -31.85 14.69 -18.68
C PRO A 80 -32.01 15.87 -19.64
N GLU A 81 -30.91 16.56 -20.01
CA GLU A 81 -30.97 17.72 -20.91
C GLU A 81 -31.30 17.29 -22.35
N VAL A 82 -30.71 16.20 -22.83
CA VAL A 82 -31.04 15.59 -24.13
C VAL A 82 -32.52 15.20 -24.17
N LEU A 83 -33.02 14.49 -23.15
CA LEU A 83 -34.44 14.12 -23.04
C LEU A 83 -35.37 15.35 -22.99
N GLU A 84 -34.97 16.46 -22.36
CA GLU A 84 -35.78 17.69 -22.37
C GLU A 84 -35.87 18.30 -23.77
N VAL A 85 -34.76 18.35 -24.53
CA VAL A 85 -34.76 18.85 -25.93
C VAL A 85 -35.61 17.95 -26.83
N LEU A 86 -35.46 16.62 -26.72
CA LEU A 86 -36.27 15.65 -27.47
C LEU A 86 -37.77 15.82 -27.17
N ALA A 87 -38.15 15.95 -25.89
CA ALA A 87 -39.53 16.17 -25.48
C ALA A 87 -40.09 17.53 -25.93
N ARG A 88 -39.27 18.59 -25.92
CA ARG A 88 -39.62 19.94 -26.37
C ARG A 88 -40.01 19.97 -27.85
N HIS A 89 -39.28 19.25 -28.69
CA HIS A 89 -39.54 19.13 -30.14
C HIS A 89 -40.44 17.93 -30.52
N ARG A 90 -40.86 17.14 -29.53
CA ARG A 90 -41.73 15.94 -29.65
C ARG A 90 -41.15 14.87 -30.59
N VAL A 91 -39.87 14.58 -30.44
CA VAL A 91 -39.17 13.53 -31.21
C VAL A 91 -38.67 12.44 -30.25
N PRO A 92 -38.74 11.15 -30.62
CA PRO A 92 -38.09 10.09 -29.86
C PRO A 92 -36.59 10.01 -30.18
N GLY A 93 -35.84 9.30 -29.33
CA GLY A 93 -34.47 8.85 -29.63
C GLY A 93 -34.29 7.36 -29.33
N THR A 94 -33.15 6.80 -29.72
CA THR A 94 -32.72 5.43 -29.40
C THR A 94 -31.37 5.48 -28.69
N PHE A 95 -31.33 5.12 -27.42
CA PHE A 95 -30.14 5.27 -26.56
C PHE A 95 -29.40 3.93 -26.43
N PHE A 96 -28.17 3.85 -26.91
CA PHE A 96 -27.28 2.72 -26.74
C PHE A 96 -26.53 2.89 -25.42
N VAL A 97 -27.01 2.20 -24.38
CA VAL A 97 -26.58 2.45 -23.00
C VAL A 97 -25.47 1.50 -22.56
N VAL A 98 -24.51 2.05 -21.81
CA VAL A 98 -23.43 1.30 -21.17
C VAL A 98 -23.96 0.67 -19.87
N GLY A 99 -23.84 -0.65 -19.73
CA GLY A 99 -24.41 -1.41 -18.61
C GLY A 99 -23.91 -0.96 -17.23
N SER A 100 -22.66 -0.51 -17.11
CA SER A 100 -22.16 0.10 -15.86
C SER A 100 -22.77 1.47 -15.57
N MET A 101 -23.08 2.30 -16.59
CA MET A 101 -23.82 3.55 -16.40
C MET A 101 -25.25 3.27 -15.93
N VAL A 102 -25.95 2.30 -16.56
CA VAL A 102 -27.28 1.82 -16.12
C VAL A 102 -27.22 1.27 -14.69
N ALA A 103 -26.13 0.58 -14.32
CA ALA A 103 -25.97 0.03 -12.98
C ALA A 103 -25.77 1.09 -11.88
N ARG A 104 -25.23 2.27 -12.24
CA ARG A 104 -25.07 3.44 -11.34
C ARG A 104 -26.30 4.34 -11.32
N HIS A 105 -26.97 4.49 -12.48
CA HIS A 105 -28.05 5.45 -12.70
C HIS A 105 -29.31 4.77 -13.26
N PRO A 106 -29.87 3.74 -12.60
CA PRO A 106 -31.02 2.99 -13.11
C PRO A 106 -32.29 3.84 -13.22
N ASP A 107 -32.40 4.94 -12.47
CA ASP A 107 -33.49 5.90 -12.61
C ASP A 107 -33.38 6.77 -13.86
N MET A 108 -32.19 6.97 -14.43
CA MET A 108 -32.04 7.61 -15.74
C MET A 108 -32.50 6.67 -16.86
N ALA A 109 -32.12 5.39 -16.82
CA ALA A 109 -32.61 4.39 -17.77
C ALA A 109 -34.15 4.26 -17.72
N GLN A 110 -34.75 4.33 -16.52
CA GLN A 110 -36.20 4.42 -16.37
C GLN A 110 -36.80 5.68 -17.02
N ARG A 111 -36.13 6.84 -16.94
CA ARG A 111 -36.59 8.09 -17.58
C ARG A 111 -36.54 8.03 -19.10
N VAL A 112 -35.51 7.43 -19.70
CA VAL A 112 -35.41 7.26 -21.16
C VAL A 112 -36.62 6.48 -21.67
N VAL A 113 -36.93 5.32 -21.07
CA VAL A 113 -38.11 4.52 -21.43
C VAL A 113 -39.42 5.26 -21.14
N ALA A 114 -39.53 5.93 -19.99
CA ALA A 114 -40.73 6.68 -19.61
C ALA A 114 -40.99 7.94 -20.49
N ALA A 115 -39.97 8.45 -21.17
CA ALA A 115 -40.09 9.52 -22.16
C ALA A 115 -40.55 9.00 -23.55
N GLY A 116 -40.72 7.69 -23.73
CA GLY A 116 -41.04 7.08 -25.02
C GLY A 116 -39.84 6.99 -25.97
N SER A 117 -38.62 6.94 -25.43
CA SER A 117 -37.41 6.64 -26.19
C SER A 117 -36.99 5.17 -26.03
N GLU A 118 -36.33 4.65 -27.05
CA GLU A 118 -35.85 3.27 -27.13
C GLU A 118 -34.49 3.11 -26.43
N ILE A 119 -34.18 1.89 -25.98
CA ILE A 119 -32.87 1.52 -25.43
C ILE A 119 -32.28 0.32 -26.19
N GLY A 120 -30.98 0.40 -26.52
CA GLY A 120 -30.14 -0.68 -27.01
C GLY A 120 -28.92 -0.93 -26.10
N VAL A 121 -28.23 -2.05 -26.31
CA VAL A 121 -27.01 -2.43 -25.57
C VAL A 121 -25.77 -1.75 -26.16
N HIS A 122 -24.92 -1.16 -25.31
CA HIS A 122 -23.61 -0.61 -25.67
C HIS A 122 -22.47 -1.15 -24.78
N THR A 123 -22.50 -2.46 -24.49
CA THR A 123 -21.58 -3.18 -23.58
C THR A 123 -21.65 -2.73 -22.11
N PHE A 124 -20.97 -3.43 -21.20
CA PHE A 124 -21.03 -3.14 -19.77
C PHE A 124 -19.94 -2.15 -19.35
N THR A 125 -18.74 -2.27 -19.94
CA THR A 125 -17.55 -1.47 -19.58
C THR A 125 -16.96 -0.62 -20.73
N HIS A 126 -17.62 -0.58 -21.89
CA HIS A 126 -17.16 0.10 -23.11
C HIS A 126 -15.79 -0.39 -23.67
N PRO A 127 -15.54 -1.72 -23.82
CA PRO A 127 -14.41 -2.21 -24.60
C PRO A 127 -14.76 -2.34 -26.09
N ASP A 128 -13.74 -2.31 -26.94
CA ASP A 128 -13.86 -2.79 -28.32
C ASP A 128 -14.23 -4.28 -28.30
N LEU A 129 -15.41 -4.63 -28.83
CA LEU A 129 -15.88 -6.01 -28.83
C LEU A 129 -15.08 -6.91 -29.77
N ALA A 130 -14.47 -6.39 -30.84
CA ALA A 130 -13.58 -7.19 -31.69
C ALA A 130 -12.25 -7.49 -30.97
N GLY A 131 -11.74 -6.54 -30.17
CA GLY A 131 -10.48 -6.64 -29.43
C GLY A 131 -10.48 -7.54 -28.18
N VAL A 132 -11.65 -8.03 -27.71
CA VAL A 132 -11.75 -8.92 -26.54
C VAL A 132 -12.10 -10.36 -26.91
N SER A 133 -11.89 -11.30 -25.98
CA SER A 133 -12.28 -12.70 -26.14
C SER A 133 -13.80 -12.91 -26.27
N GLN A 134 -14.20 -14.08 -26.81
CA GLN A 134 -15.63 -14.39 -26.94
C GLN A 134 -16.35 -14.42 -25.58
N TRP A 135 -15.75 -15.01 -24.53
CA TRP A 135 -16.42 -15.09 -23.22
C TRP A 135 -16.68 -13.68 -22.66
N ARG A 136 -15.76 -12.72 -22.89
CA ARG A 136 -15.95 -11.32 -22.51
C ARG A 136 -17.01 -10.65 -23.38
N ARG A 137 -16.99 -10.79 -24.71
CA ARG A 137 -18.07 -10.28 -25.60
C ARG A 137 -19.46 -10.72 -25.11
N ASP A 138 -19.62 -12.02 -24.86
CA ASP A 138 -20.88 -12.63 -24.42
C ASP A 138 -21.33 -12.03 -23.06
N ARG A 139 -20.39 -11.68 -22.17
CA ARG A 139 -20.68 -11.01 -20.88
C ARG A 139 -20.97 -9.52 -20.99
N GLU A 140 -20.18 -8.77 -21.75
CA GLU A 140 -20.38 -7.34 -21.97
C GLU A 140 -21.79 -7.04 -22.49
N ILE A 141 -22.31 -7.90 -23.38
CA ILE A 141 -23.69 -7.83 -23.88
C ILE A 141 -24.69 -8.31 -22.81
N ALA A 142 -24.53 -9.54 -22.28
CA ALA A 142 -25.53 -10.16 -21.42
C ALA A 142 -25.68 -9.49 -20.03
N ASP A 143 -24.60 -9.04 -19.40
CA ASP A 143 -24.67 -8.35 -18.10
C ASP A 143 -25.22 -6.91 -18.26
N THR A 144 -25.17 -6.34 -19.48
CA THR A 144 -25.83 -5.07 -19.84
C THR A 144 -27.33 -5.25 -20.06
N GLU A 145 -27.74 -6.29 -20.79
CA GLU A 145 -29.14 -6.68 -20.91
C GLU A 145 -29.77 -6.94 -19.52
N LEU A 146 -29.03 -7.59 -18.62
CA LEU A 146 -29.44 -7.77 -17.22
C LEU A 146 -29.54 -6.43 -16.46
N ALA A 147 -28.66 -5.47 -16.68
CA ALA A 147 -28.76 -4.14 -16.08
C ALA A 147 -30.02 -3.39 -16.58
N ILE A 148 -30.28 -3.40 -17.90
CA ILE A 148 -31.47 -2.80 -18.52
C ILE A 148 -32.74 -3.46 -17.99
N ALA A 149 -32.83 -4.79 -18.03
CA ALA A 149 -33.96 -5.58 -17.53
C ALA A 149 -34.21 -5.38 -16.03
N GLY A 150 -33.14 -5.25 -15.24
CA GLY A 150 -33.24 -4.95 -13.81
C GLY A 150 -33.78 -3.56 -13.52
N ALA A 151 -33.33 -2.55 -14.28
CA ALA A 151 -33.64 -1.14 -14.07
C ALA A 151 -35.03 -0.78 -14.58
N THR A 152 -35.32 -1.15 -15.82
CA THR A 152 -36.52 -0.72 -16.57
C THR A 152 -37.65 -1.75 -16.52
N GLY A 153 -37.32 -3.04 -16.41
CA GLY A 153 -38.27 -4.14 -16.57
C GLY A 153 -38.58 -4.51 -18.03
N ILE A 154 -37.92 -3.89 -19.01
CA ILE A 154 -37.97 -4.27 -20.43
C ILE A 154 -36.67 -4.96 -20.87
N SER A 155 -36.75 -5.76 -21.93
CA SER A 155 -35.60 -6.31 -22.64
C SER A 155 -35.45 -5.66 -24.02
N THR A 156 -34.25 -5.66 -24.58
CA THR A 156 -33.98 -5.14 -25.93
C THR A 156 -33.40 -6.21 -26.86
N HIS A 157 -33.41 -5.89 -28.16
CA HIS A 157 -32.81 -6.69 -29.22
C HIS A 157 -31.85 -5.85 -30.08
N LEU A 158 -31.60 -4.59 -29.72
CA LEU A 158 -30.63 -3.74 -30.40
C LEU A 158 -29.29 -3.77 -29.68
N VAL A 159 -28.20 -3.87 -30.44
CA VAL A 159 -26.83 -3.65 -29.95
C VAL A 159 -26.12 -2.68 -30.88
N ARG A 160 -25.27 -1.83 -30.32
CA ARG A 160 -24.23 -1.09 -31.05
C ARG A 160 -22.90 -1.44 -30.39
N PRO A 161 -21.94 -2.08 -31.09
CA PRO A 161 -20.59 -2.24 -30.58
C PRO A 161 -19.91 -0.86 -30.42
N PRO A 162 -19.16 -0.61 -29.33
CA PRO A 162 -18.29 0.55 -29.20
C PRO A 162 -17.38 0.76 -30.40
N PHE A 163 -17.00 2.02 -30.64
CA PHE A 163 -16.14 2.48 -31.74
C PHE A 163 -16.65 2.18 -33.18
N SER A 164 -17.80 1.53 -33.36
CA SER A 164 -18.34 1.16 -34.67
C SER A 164 -19.15 2.30 -35.29
N SER A 165 -18.60 2.90 -36.34
CA SER A 165 -19.19 4.03 -37.06
C SER A 165 -20.17 3.59 -38.16
N THR A 166 -19.71 3.45 -39.41
CA THR A 166 -20.54 3.19 -40.61
C THR A 166 -20.45 1.75 -41.09
N SER A 167 -21.37 1.32 -41.96
CA SER A 167 -21.37 -0.06 -42.48
C SER A 167 -20.18 -0.40 -43.36
N ASP A 168 -19.65 0.58 -44.08
CA ASP A 168 -18.45 0.46 -44.93
C ASP A 168 -17.12 0.56 -44.16
N ALA A 169 -17.15 1.07 -42.93
CA ALA A 169 -16.02 1.03 -42.00
C ALA A 169 -15.90 -0.31 -41.23
N LEU A 170 -16.85 -1.23 -41.41
CA LEU A 170 -16.84 -2.54 -40.75
C LEU A 170 -15.78 -3.45 -41.38
N ASP A 171 -14.81 -3.90 -40.58
CA ASP A 171 -13.76 -4.85 -40.96
C ASP A 171 -14.12 -6.30 -40.61
N ASP A 172 -13.27 -7.27 -40.97
CA ASP A 172 -13.54 -8.70 -40.78
C ASP A 172 -13.74 -9.11 -39.30
N PRO A 173 -12.93 -8.63 -38.32
CA PRO A 173 -13.21 -8.83 -36.89
C PRO A 173 -14.50 -8.15 -36.41
N GLY A 174 -14.80 -6.94 -36.91
CA GLY A 174 -16.04 -6.24 -36.65
C GLY A 174 -17.26 -7.02 -37.15
N TYR A 175 -17.22 -7.51 -38.39
CA TYR A 175 -18.28 -8.33 -38.97
C TYR A 175 -18.42 -9.68 -38.25
N GLY A 176 -17.33 -10.30 -37.80
CA GLY A 176 -17.35 -11.46 -36.91
C GLY A 176 -18.12 -11.19 -35.61
N THR A 177 -17.97 -9.98 -35.05
CA THR A 177 -18.73 -9.52 -33.87
C THR A 177 -20.21 -9.30 -34.18
N VAL A 178 -20.56 -8.72 -35.33
CA VAL A 178 -21.95 -8.57 -35.80
C VAL A 178 -22.64 -9.94 -35.95
N VAL A 179 -21.96 -10.91 -36.54
CA VAL A 179 -22.47 -12.29 -36.68
C VAL A 179 -22.60 -13.00 -35.33
N ALA A 180 -21.68 -12.76 -34.38
CA ALA A 180 -21.79 -13.29 -33.02
C ALA A 180 -23.01 -12.71 -32.27
N ALA A 181 -23.23 -11.38 -32.35
CA ALA A 181 -24.40 -10.72 -31.78
C ALA A 181 -25.72 -11.22 -32.40
N GLY A 182 -25.74 -11.46 -33.72
CA GLY A 182 -26.86 -12.09 -34.43
C GLY A 182 -27.21 -13.48 -33.87
N ARG A 183 -26.20 -14.32 -33.61
CA ARG A 183 -26.39 -15.64 -32.97
C ARG A 183 -26.90 -15.54 -31.53
N ALA A 184 -26.58 -14.46 -30.82
CA ALA A 184 -27.12 -14.15 -29.49
C ALA A 184 -28.54 -13.52 -29.53
N GLY A 185 -29.10 -13.25 -30.71
CA GLY A 185 -30.47 -12.74 -30.91
C GLY A 185 -30.58 -11.23 -31.09
N TYR A 186 -29.46 -10.51 -31.23
CA TYR A 186 -29.44 -9.05 -31.40
C TYR A 186 -29.36 -8.63 -32.87
N VAL A 187 -29.89 -7.45 -33.17
CA VAL A 187 -29.70 -6.69 -34.42
C VAL A 187 -28.62 -5.66 -34.14
N THR A 188 -27.60 -5.58 -34.99
CA THR A 188 -26.58 -4.53 -34.89
C THR A 188 -27.08 -3.24 -35.52
N VAL A 189 -26.81 -2.11 -34.86
CA VAL A 189 -27.15 -0.78 -35.35
C VAL A 189 -25.89 0.07 -35.42
N LEU A 190 -25.56 0.54 -36.62
CA LEU A 190 -24.46 1.45 -36.92
C LEU A 190 -25.01 2.86 -37.22
N THR A 191 -24.16 3.79 -37.69
CA THR A 191 -24.58 5.11 -38.15
C THR A 191 -24.52 5.27 -39.69
N ASP A 192 -25.44 6.02 -40.29
CA ASP A 192 -25.25 6.61 -41.62
C ASP A 192 -24.45 7.94 -41.52
N VAL A 193 -24.50 8.62 -40.35
CA VAL A 193 -24.01 9.99 -40.15
C VAL A 193 -23.54 10.22 -38.69
N ASP A 194 -22.25 10.42 -38.45
CA ASP A 194 -21.71 10.87 -37.15
C ASP A 194 -21.79 12.40 -37.02
N GLY A 195 -22.20 12.91 -35.86
CA GLY A 195 -22.12 14.32 -35.52
C GLY A 195 -20.72 14.80 -35.09
N GLU A 196 -19.79 13.88 -34.80
CA GLU A 196 -18.47 14.12 -34.19
C GLU A 196 -18.53 14.87 -32.85
N ASP A 197 -19.69 14.88 -32.18
CA ASP A 197 -19.95 15.73 -31.02
C ASP A 197 -19.05 15.38 -29.82
N TRP A 198 -18.63 14.12 -29.72
CA TRP A 198 -17.65 13.63 -28.75
C TRP A 198 -16.37 14.48 -28.73
N GLN A 199 -15.85 14.88 -29.91
CA GLN A 199 -14.68 15.76 -30.06
C GLN A 199 -14.92 17.21 -29.56
N ARG A 200 -16.19 17.62 -29.46
CA ARG A 200 -16.67 18.99 -29.16
C ARG A 200 -16.24 20.05 -30.21
N PRO A 201 -16.46 19.83 -31.52
CA PRO A 201 -15.96 20.68 -32.62
C PRO A 201 -16.71 22.02 -32.79
N GLY A 202 -17.73 22.28 -31.96
CA GLY A 202 -18.59 23.46 -32.00
C GLY A 202 -19.99 23.14 -32.52
N VAL A 203 -21.00 23.78 -31.93
CA VAL A 203 -22.44 23.52 -32.20
C VAL A 203 -22.77 23.50 -33.70
N ASP A 204 -22.31 24.49 -34.45
CA ASP A 204 -22.62 24.59 -35.89
C ASP A 204 -21.85 23.58 -36.75
N ALA A 205 -20.78 22.96 -36.23
CA ALA A 205 -20.13 21.81 -36.87
C ALA A 205 -20.97 20.55 -36.66
N ILE A 206 -21.36 20.25 -35.41
CA ILE A 206 -22.24 19.11 -35.07
C ILE A 206 -23.53 19.14 -35.89
N VAL A 207 -24.19 20.30 -36.01
CA VAL A 207 -25.41 20.45 -36.83
C VAL A 207 -25.16 20.16 -38.32
N ARG A 208 -24.02 20.57 -38.89
CA ARG A 208 -23.70 20.26 -40.31
C ARG A 208 -23.38 18.79 -40.50
N ASN A 209 -22.56 18.22 -39.61
CA ASN A 209 -22.17 16.82 -39.64
C ASN A 209 -23.42 15.93 -39.56
N ALA A 210 -24.25 16.14 -38.54
CA ALA A 210 -25.48 15.40 -38.26
C ALA A 210 -26.68 15.68 -39.23
N THR A 211 -26.47 16.37 -40.35
CA THR A 211 -27.53 16.67 -41.34
C THR A 211 -27.47 15.69 -42.53
N PRO A 212 -28.49 14.83 -42.73
CA PRO A 212 -28.52 13.90 -43.86
C PRO A 212 -28.58 14.62 -45.22
N GLN A 213 -27.81 14.14 -46.19
CA GLN A 213 -27.73 14.75 -47.52
C GLN A 213 -28.84 14.25 -48.46
N ASN A 214 -29.19 15.10 -49.43
CA ASN A 214 -30.09 14.80 -50.56
C ASN A 214 -31.50 14.30 -50.21
N GLY A 215 -31.91 14.32 -48.93
CA GLY A 215 -33.21 13.83 -48.47
C GLY A 215 -33.24 12.35 -48.07
N ALA A 216 -32.08 11.67 -48.04
CA ALA A 216 -31.97 10.27 -47.62
C ALA A 216 -32.40 10.07 -46.15
N GLY A 217 -32.90 8.88 -45.82
CA GLY A 217 -33.06 8.47 -44.42
C GLY A 217 -31.70 8.21 -43.75
N ALA A 218 -31.60 8.38 -42.43
CA ALA A 218 -30.34 8.21 -41.69
C ALA A 218 -30.52 7.79 -40.23
N THR A 219 -29.71 6.83 -39.75
CA THR A 219 -29.35 6.79 -38.31
C THR A 219 -28.26 7.83 -38.04
N VAL A 220 -28.50 8.73 -37.10
CA VAL A 220 -27.59 9.83 -36.74
C VAL A 220 -26.98 9.53 -35.37
N LEU A 221 -25.65 9.53 -35.27
CA LEU A 221 -24.90 9.29 -34.03
C LEU A 221 -24.57 10.60 -33.31
N LEU A 222 -24.87 10.63 -32.01
CA LEU A 222 -24.54 11.66 -31.03
C LEU A 222 -24.24 10.98 -29.68
N HIS A 223 -23.69 11.71 -28.69
CA HIS A 223 -23.34 11.13 -27.39
C HIS A 223 -24.10 11.84 -26.25
N ASP A 224 -24.59 11.08 -25.26
CA ASP A 224 -25.24 11.64 -24.05
C ASP A 224 -24.48 11.36 -22.74
N ALA A 225 -23.26 10.81 -22.81
CA ALA A 225 -22.26 10.89 -21.75
C ALA A 225 -20.87 11.32 -22.27
N GLY A 226 -19.79 10.56 -22.09
CA GLY A 226 -18.48 10.88 -22.71
C GLY A 226 -17.93 12.30 -22.38
N GLY A 227 -18.12 12.82 -21.17
CA GLY A 227 -17.59 14.12 -20.73
C GLY A 227 -18.60 15.28 -20.79
N ASP A 228 -18.24 16.39 -21.44
CA ASP A 228 -19.06 17.61 -21.55
C ASP A 228 -19.86 17.62 -22.86
N ARG A 229 -21.19 17.49 -22.76
CA ARG A 229 -22.13 17.43 -23.89
C ARG A 229 -22.91 18.73 -24.14
N ALA A 230 -22.53 19.86 -23.52
CA ALA A 230 -23.26 21.12 -23.70
C ALA A 230 -23.43 21.54 -25.18
N GLN A 231 -22.45 21.20 -26.03
CA GLN A 231 -22.54 21.45 -27.46
C GLN A 231 -23.56 20.56 -28.17
N THR A 232 -23.70 19.30 -27.74
CA THR A 232 -24.64 18.31 -28.28
C THR A 232 -26.09 18.75 -27.99
N VAL A 233 -26.37 19.12 -26.74
CA VAL A 233 -27.68 19.66 -26.32
C VAL A 233 -28.06 20.91 -27.14
N ALA A 234 -27.12 21.83 -27.32
CA ALA A 234 -27.32 23.04 -28.12
C ALA A 234 -27.39 22.77 -29.64
N ALA A 235 -26.83 21.66 -30.14
CA ALA A 235 -26.93 21.25 -31.53
C ALA A 235 -28.29 20.63 -31.83
N LEU A 236 -28.81 19.75 -30.95
CA LEU A 236 -30.14 19.15 -31.06
C LEU A 236 -31.25 20.21 -31.19
N ASP A 237 -31.21 21.25 -30.35
CA ASP A 237 -32.23 22.31 -30.31
C ASP A 237 -32.24 23.18 -31.59
N LYS A 238 -31.16 23.15 -32.38
CA LYS A 238 -31.09 23.72 -33.75
C LYS A 238 -31.46 22.69 -34.83
N LEU A 239 -30.90 21.48 -34.74
CA LEU A 239 -30.97 20.43 -35.77
C LEU A 239 -32.41 19.94 -35.96
N ILE A 240 -33.13 19.66 -34.87
CA ILE A 240 -34.47 19.07 -34.94
C ILE A 240 -35.46 20.02 -35.66
N PRO A 241 -35.58 21.32 -35.32
CA PRO A 241 -36.40 22.26 -36.09
C PRO A 241 -35.97 22.41 -37.56
N GLN A 242 -34.66 22.39 -37.86
CA GLN A 242 -34.16 22.52 -39.22
C GLN A 242 -34.52 21.32 -40.11
N LEU A 243 -34.43 20.10 -39.57
CA LEU A 243 -34.82 18.89 -40.28
C LEU A 243 -36.36 18.77 -40.39
N GLN A 244 -37.11 19.11 -39.33
CA GLN A 244 -38.57 19.20 -39.41
C GLN A 244 -39.03 20.19 -40.48
N ALA A 245 -38.41 21.37 -40.59
CA ALA A 245 -38.72 22.38 -41.61
C ALA A 245 -38.35 21.94 -43.04
N GLN A 246 -37.34 21.07 -43.20
CA GLN A 246 -37.01 20.42 -44.48
C GLN A 246 -37.97 19.28 -44.83
N GLY A 247 -38.84 18.87 -43.91
CA GLY A 247 -39.82 17.80 -44.09
C GLY A 247 -39.27 16.40 -43.77
N TYR A 248 -38.34 16.28 -42.82
CA TYR A 248 -37.94 15.00 -42.23
C TYR A 248 -38.88 14.59 -41.09
N ARG A 249 -39.10 13.28 -40.94
CA ARG A 249 -39.84 12.64 -39.84
C ARG A 249 -38.88 11.93 -38.90
N PHE A 250 -39.06 12.12 -37.59
CA PHE A 250 -38.28 11.44 -36.55
C PHE A 250 -38.98 10.18 -36.04
N THR A 251 -38.20 9.15 -35.67
CA THR A 251 -38.68 7.84 -35.21
C THR A 251 -37.57 7.09 -34.46
N THR A 252 -37.88 5.92 -33.87
CA THR A 252 -36.90 5.01 -33.25
C THR A 252 -36.33 4.03 -34.29
N VAL A 253 -35.26 3.32 -33.95
CA VAL A 253 -34.61 2.38 -34.88
C VAL A 253 -35.51 1.16 -35.15
N SER A 254 -36.14 0.56 -34.13
CA SER A 254 -37.04 -0.58 -34.34
C SER A 254 -38.29 -0.21 -35.15
N ASP A 255 -38.85 0.98 -34.95
CA ASP A 255 -40.04 1.44 -35.67
C ASP A 255 -39.71 1.73 -37.16
N ALA A 256 -38.52 2.26 -37.44
CA ALA A 256 -38.07 2.52 -38.82
C ALA A 256 -37.75 1.24 -39.61
N ALA A 257 -37.14 0.24 -38.95
CA ALA A 257 -36.77 -1.03 -39.56
C ALA A 257 -37.85 -2.12 -39.47
N GLY A 258 -38.96 -1.87 -38.77
CA GLY A 258 -40.06 -2.83 -38.62
C GLY A 258 -39.74 -4.02 -37.73
N LEU A 259 -38.83 -3.87 -36.75
CA LEU A 259 -38.33 -4.95 -35.88
C LEU A 259 -39.35 -5.39 -34.80
N GLY A 260 -40.49 -4.71 -34.71
CA GLY A 260 -41.54 -4.94 -33.71
C GLY A 260 -41.58 -3.84 -32.65
N PRO A 261 -42.53 -3.92 -31.69
CA PRO A 261 -42.65 -2.92 -30.63
C PRO A 261 -41.42 -2.95 -29.72
N HIS A 262 -40.78 -1.80 -29.57
CA HIS A 262 -39.66 -1.57 -28.67
C HIS A 262 -40.12 -1.67 -27.20
N GLY A 263 -39.25 -2.20 -26.33
CA GLY A 263 -39.53 -2.36 -24.90
C GLY A 263 -40.45 -3.52 -24.52
N GLN A 264 -40.17 -4.73 -25.01
CA GLN A 264 -40.89 -5.93 -24.58
C GLN A 264 -40.63 -6.24 -23.08
N PRO A 265 -41.59 -6.78 -22.31
CA PRO A 265 -41.38 -7.10 -20.90
C PRO A 265 -40.28 -8.14 -20.69
N ALA A 266 -39.26 -7.81 -19.90
CA ALA A 266 -38.13 -8.70 -19.65
C ALA A 266 -38.57 -10.00 -18.93
N PRO A 267 -37.93 -11.15 -19.21
CA PRO A 267 -38.24 -12.40 -18.53
C PRO A 267 -38.13 -12.26 -17.00
N PRO A 268 -39.04 -12.86 -16.19
CA PRO A 268 -39.05 -12.67 -14.74
C PRO A 268 -37.75 -13.08 -14.04
N ARG A 269 -37.04 -14.09 -14.58
CA ARG A 269 -35.71 -14.50 -14.11
C ARG A 269 -34.69 -13.38 -14.28
N ASP A 270 -34.66 -12.78 -15.46
CA ASP A 270 -33.56 -11.90 -15.89
C ASP A 270 -33.75 -10.51 -15.30
N ARG A 271 -35.01 -10.07 -15.15
CA ARG A 271 -35.38 -8.95 -14.28
C ARG A 271 -34.96 -9.16 -12.83
N MET A 272 -35.13 -10.35 -12.26
CA MET A 272 -34.72 -10.66 -10.88
C MET A 272 -33.20 -10.69 -10.71
N VAL A 273 -32.47 -11.28 -11.66
CA VAL A 273 -30.99 -11.29 -11.67
C VAL A 273 -30.45 -9.87 -11.86
N GLY A 274 -31.02 -9.09 -12.78
CA GLY A 274 -30.73 -7.68 -12.96
C GLY A 274 -30.95 -6.85 -11.70
N GLN A 275 -32.10 -7.01 -11.03
CA GLN A 275 -32.35 -6.35 -9.75
C GLN A 275 -31.35 -6.75 -8.65
N ALA A 276 -30.87 -8.00 -8.64
CA ALA A 276 -29.81 -8.43 -7.72
C ALA A 276 -28.44 -7.80 -8.07
N LEU A 277 -28.12 -7.64 -9.36
CA LEU A 277 -26.94 -6.92 -9.85
C LEU A 277 -26.99 -5.44 -9.42
N LEU A 278 -28.07 -4.74 -9.73
CA LEU A 278 -28.28 -3.34 -9.35
C LEU A 278 -28.21 -3.13 -7.82
N ALA A 279 -28.86 -3.99 -7.04
CA ALA A 279 -28.79 -3.92 -5.58
C ALA A 279 -27.37 -4.16 -5.05
N THR A 280 -26.60 -5.07 -5.66
CA THR A 280 -25.21 -5.33 -5.29
C THR A 280 -24.31 -4.13 -5.60
N VAL A 281 -24.49 -3.51 -6.77
CA VAL A 281 -23.76 -2.28 -7.18
C VAL A 281 -24.12 -1.11 -6.27
N GLY A 282 -25.41 -0.85 -6.03
CA GLY A 282 -25.86 0.23 -5.15
C GLY A 282 -25.38 0.08 -3.70
N VAL A 283 -25.34 -1.15 -3.16
CA VAL A 283 -24.74 -1.43 -1.84
C VAL A 283 -23.22 -1.19 -1.87
N ALA A 284 -22.52 -1.63 -2.91
CA ALA A 284 -21.07 -1.43 -3.04
C ALA A 284 -20.70 0.06 -3.12
N GLN A 285 -21.37 0.83 -3.99
CA GLN A 285 -21.19 2.27 -4.09
C GLN A 285 -21.59 3.01 -2.82
N GLY A 286 -22.72 2.67 -2.19
CA GLY A 286 -23.14 3.27 -0.92
C GLY A 286 -22.12 3.07 0.21
N LEU A 287 -21.49 1.89 0.27
CA LEU A 287 -20.40 1.61 1.20
C LEU A 287 -19.12 2.40 0.87
N VAL A 288 -18.73 2.51 -0.40
CA VAL A 288 -17.58 3.31 -0.83
C VAL A 288 -17.80 4.80 -0.55
N THR A 289 -18.98 5.34 -0.82
CA THR A 289 -19.36 6.72 -0.48
C THR A 289 -19.32 6.96 1.03
N LEU A 290 -19.83 6.04 1.84
CA LEU A 290 -19.72 6.11 3.30
C LEU A 290 -18.26 6.07 3.77
N MET A 291 -17.42 5.25 3.15
CA MET A 291 -15.98 5.18 3.40
C MET A 291 -15.27 6.49 3.02
N GLN A 292 -15.63 7.13 1.91
CA GLN A 292 -15.11 8.44 1.50
C GLN A 292 -15.55 9.57 2.46
N ILE A 293 -16.83 9.61 2.87
CA ILE A 293 -17.32 10.58 3.86
C ILE A 293 -16.60 10.39 5.21
N ALA A 294 -16.41 9.15 5.64
CA ALA A 294 -15.65 8.83 6.84
C ALA A 294 -14.17 9.25 6.70
N LEU A 295 -13.55 9.04 5.53
CA LEU A 295 -12.19 9.50 5.22
C LEU A 295 -12.07 11.02 5.31
N ILE A 296 -13.02 11.78 4.76
CA ILE A 296 -13.03 13.26 4.82
C ILE A 296 -13.12 13.73 6.28
N GLY A 297 -14.02 13.13 7.08
CA GLY A 297 -14.15 13.43 8.51
C GLY A 297 -12.88 13.09 9.32
N VAL A 298 -12.28 11.93 9.06
CA VAL A 298 -11.02 11.49 9.68
C VAL A 298 -9.85 12.40 9.28
N GLY A 299 -9.74 12.74 8.00
CA GLY A 299 -8.71 13.64 7.47
C GLY A 299 -8.81 15.05 8.06
N GLY A 300 -10.02 15.61 8.10
CA GLY A 300 -10.29 16.88 8.76
C GLY A 300 -9.90 16.88 10.25
N LEU A 301 -10.20 15.79 10.97
CA LEU A 301 -9.81 15.63 12.38
C LEU A 301 -8.29 15.48 12.56
N VAL A 302 -7.59 14.78 11.65
CA VAL A 302 -6.11 14.69 11.63
C VAL A 302 -5.49 16.08 11.42
N ILE A 303 -5.97 16.83 10.43
CA ILE A 303 -5.47 18.18 10.10
C ILE A 303 -5.72 19.13 11.27
N LEU A 304 -6.94 19.14 11.83
CA LEU A 304 -7.29 19.95 12.99
C LEU A 304 -6.42 19.61 14.21
N ARG A 305 -6.25 18.31 14.53
CA ARG A 305 -5.35 17.86 15.61
C ARG A 305 -3.94 18.39 15.39
N LEU A 306 -3.39 18.25 14.20
CA LEU A 306 -2.02 18.64 13.88
C LEU A 306 -1.81 20.16 14.05
N ILE A 307 -2.74 20.97 13.53
CA ILE A 307 -2.72 22.43 13.67
C ILE A 307 -2.77 22.82 15.16
N VAL A 308 -3.71 22.25 15.92
CA VAL A 308 -3.85 22.53 17.37
C VAL A 308 -2.59 22.12 18.13
N MET A 309 -2.06 20.92 17.91
CA MET A 309 -0.85 20.44 18.57
C MET A 309 0.37 21.30 18.26
N VAL A 310 0.61 21.63 16.98
CA VAL A 310 1.75 22.46 16.58
C VAL A 310 1.64 23.87 17.14
N VAL A 311 0.45 24.48 17.14
CA VAL A 311 0.23 25.82 17.71
C VAL A 311 0.40 25.83 19.23
N VAL A 312 -0.15 24.84 19.94
CA VAL A 312 -0.04 24.75 21.41
C VAL A 312 1.41 24.42 21.81
N ALA A 313 2.03 23.41 21.22
CA ALA A 313 3.42 23.04 21.52
C ALA A 313 4.41 24.17 21.19
N ARG A 314 4.18 24.95 20.12
CA ARG A 314 5.01 26.13 19.79
C ARG A 314 4.78 27.30 20.75
N ARG A 315 3.57 27.48 21.30
CA ARG A 315 3.29 28.45 22.38
C ARG A 315 3.95 28.02 23.70
N HIS A 316 3.94 26.73 24.01
CA HIS A 316 4.64 26.13 25.15
C HIS A 316 6.15 26.31 25.03
N ALA A 317 6.76 25.82 23.94
CA ALA A 317 8.19 25.90 23.71
C ALA A 317 8.71 27.35 23.79
N ARG A 318 7.98 28.32 23.19
CA ARG A 318 8.32 29.75 23.31
C ARG A 318 8.31 30.26 24.75
N ARG A 319 7.39 29.80 25.61
CA ARG A 319 7.35 30.18 27.04
C ARG A 319 8.47 29.53 27.85
N ARG A 320 8.90 28.31 27.51
CA ARG A 320 10.03 27.62 28.18
C ARG A 320 11.41 28.06 27.67
N GLN A 321 11.47 28.62 26.47
CA GLN A 321 12.68 29.18 25.85
C GLN A 321 12.88 30.68 26.15
N ASP A 322 11.92 31.33 26.81
CA ASP A 322 12.04 32.70 27.28
C ASP A 322 13.16 32.81 28.33
N PRO A 323 14.16 33.70 28.19
CA PRO A 323 15.20 33.90 29.20
C PRO A 323 14.68 34.32 30.58
N ALA A 324 13.47 34.88 30.66
CA ALA A 324 12.82 35.21 31.93
C ALA A 324 12.12 34.01 32.60
N PHE A 325 12.04 32.85 31.94
CA PHE A 325 11.43 31.65 32.54
C PHE A 325 12.35 31.02 33.60
N SER A 326 11.83 30.91 34.83
CA SER A 326 12.41 30.11 35.91
C SER A 326 11.36 29.18 36.51
N TRP A 327 11.81 28.04 37.03
CA TRP A 327 10.97 27.13 37.84
C TRP A 327 10.79 27.60 39.29
N GLY A 328 11.63 28.51 39.78
CA GLY A 328 11.59 29.01 41.17
C GLY A 328 12.98 29.24 41.76
N ARG A 329 13.15 28.92 43.04
CA ARG A 329 14.49 28.80 43.66
C ARG A 329 15.14 27.48 43.24
N PRO A 330 16.47 27.40 43.11
CA PRO A 330 17.14 26.13 42.87
C PRO A 330 16.84 25.13 43.99
N VAL A 331 16.34 23.95 43.61
CA VAL A 331 16.23 22.77 44.49
C VAL A 331 17.64 22.20 44.66
N THR A 332 18.08 22.02 45.90
CA THR A 332 19.43 21.52 46.26
C THR A 332 19.37 20.29 47.17
N GLU A 333 18.16 19.91 47.58
CA GLU A 333 17.83 18.75 48.38
C GLU A 333 18.32 17.46 47.70
N PRO A 334 18.89 16.51 48.47
CA PRO A 334 19.43 15.28 47.91
C PRO A 334 18.33 14.39 47.32
N VAL A 335 18.66 13.61 46.30
CA VAL A 335 17.71 12.71 45.61
C VAL A 335 18.07 11.24 45.79
N SER A 336 17.08 10.37 45.61
CA SER A 336 17.28 8.92 45.56
C SER A 336 16.96 8.42 44.16
N VAL A 337 17.96 7.97 43.41
CA VAL A 337 17.80 7.48 42.04
C VAL A 337 17.59 5.97 42.06
N VAL A 338 16.38 5.52 41.73
CA VAL A 338 15.97 4.12 41.73
C VAL A 338 16.13 3.54 40.32
N VAL A 339 16.87 2.44 40.21
CA VAL A 339 17.12 1.71 38.95
C VAL A 339 16.60 0.27 39.10
N PRO A 340 15.52 -0.14 38.41
CA PRO A 340 15.10 -1.54 38.37
C PRO A 340 15.94 -2.28 37.33
N ALA A 341 16.50 -3.43 37.71
CA ALA A 341 17.37 -4.23 36.86
C ALA A 341 16.87 -5.68 36.75
N TYR A 342 16.82 -6.22 35.54
CA TYR A 342 16.55 -7.65 35.29
C TYR A 342 17.21 -8.12 34.00
N ASN A 343 18.36 -8.77 34.13
CA ASN A 343 19.23 -9.19 33.04
C ASN A 343 19.57 -8.04 32.07
N GLU A 344 20.27 -7.02 32.57
CA GLU A 344 20.72 -5.82 31.84
C GLU A 344 22.25 -5.63 31.97
N ALA A 345 23.01 -6.71 32.17
CA ALA A 345 24.46 -6.67 32.42
C ALA A 345 25.27 -5.94 31.31
N GLU A 346 24.77 -5.93 30.07
CA GLU A 346 25.38 -5.20 28.94
C GLU A 346 25.38 -3.67 29.11
N ASN A 347 24.43 -3.09 29.87
CA ASN A 347 24.21 -1.64 29.95
C ASN A 347 24.32 -1.07 31.38
N ILE A 348 24.09 -1.88 32.42
CA ILE A 348 23.83 -1.38 33.78
C ILE A 348 24.98 -0.55 34.37
N GLU A 349 26.24 -0.89 34.07
CA GLU A 349 27.40 -0.09 34.50
C GLU A 349 27.37 1.31 33.90
N ALA A 350 27.11 1.43 32.60
CA ALA A 350 27.08 2.72 31.90
C ALA A 350 25.92 3.60 32.40
N THR A 351 24.76 2.99 32.66
CA THR A 351 23.61 3.60 33.33
C THR A 351 24.01 4.17 34.69
N VAL A 352 24.53 3.35 35.61
CA VAL A 352 24.89 3.77 36.98
C VAL A 352 26.01 4.81 36.99
N ARG A 353 27.04 4.67 36.14
CA ARG A 353 28.10 5.69 36.01
C ARG A 353 27.57 7.03 35.49
N SER A 354 26.60 7.04 34.57
CA SER A 354 25.99 8.29 34.07
C SER A 354 25.20 9.04 35.15
N ILE A 355 24.53 8.31 36.05
CA ILE A 355 23.83 8.88 37.21
C ILE A 355 24.85 9.49 38.18
N LEU A 356 25.90 8.75 38.53
CA LEU A 356 26.95 9.22 39.46
C LEU A 356 27.76 10.42 38.95
N ALA A 357 27.76 10.64 37.63
CA ALA A 357 28.39 11.77 36.94
C ALA A 357 27.49 13.03 36.85
N ASN A 358 26.35 13.05 37.55
CA ASN A 358 25.57 14.27 37.76
C ASN A 358 26.10 15.07 38.97
N ASP A 359 26.15 16.40 38.84
CA ASP A 359 26.66 17.31 39.88
C ASP A 359 25.69 17.49 41.07
N HIS A 360 24.46 16.96 40.99
CA HIS A 360 23.43 17.08 42.03
C HIS A 360 23.64 16.07 43.18
N PRO A 361 23.42 16.44 44.46
CA PRO A 361 23.53 15.51 45.58
C PRO A 361 22.57 14.30 45.45
N LEU A 362 23.10 13.08 45.41
CA LEU A 362 22.30 11.88 45.15
C LEU A 362 22.83 10.60 45.82
N GLU A 363 21.92 9.65 46.09
CA GLU A 363 22.24 8.22 46.19
C GLU A 363 21.61 7.44 45.02
N VAL A 364 22.18 6.27 44.69
CA VAL A 364 21.64 5.34 43.70
C VAL A 364 21.21 4.05 44.39
N VAL A 365 19.98 3.62 44.18
CA VAL A 365 19.42 2.36 44.68
C VAL A 365 19.08 1.48 43.47
N VAL A 366 19.93 0.50 43.18
CA VAL A 366 19.66 -0.48 42.13
C VAL A 366 18.91 -1.67 42.74
N VAL A 367 17.76 -2.00 42.19
CA VAL A 367 16.95 -3.14 42.64
C VAL A 367 17.02 -4.23 41.59
N ASP A 368 17.75 -5.30 41.90
CA ASP A 368 17.88 -6.46 41.02
C ASP A 368 16.70 -7.41 41.24
N ASP A 369 15.87 -7.56 40.22
CA ASP A 369 14.65 -8.39 40.20
C ASP A 369 14.96 -9.86 39.87
N GLY A 370 16.07 -10.40 40.39
CA GLY A 370 16.48 -11.79 40.25
C GLY A 370 17.15 -12.10 38.91
N SER A 371 18.15 -11.29 38.53
CA SER A 371 18.93 -11.50 37.30
C SER A 371 19.70 -12.81 37.30
N THR A 372 20.01 -13.31 36.10
CA THR A 372 20.66 -14.60 35.84
C THR A 372 21.91 -14.48 34.97
N ASP A 373 22.33 -13.26 34.65
CA ASP A 373 23.42 -12.91 33.72
C ASP A 373 24.59 -12.15 34.39
N GLY A 374 24.61 -12.07 35.72
CA GLY A 374 25.63 -11.33 36.48
C GLY A 374 25.33 -9.85 36.72
N THR A 375 24.15 -9.33 36.33
CA THR A 375 23.77 -7.90 36.48
C THR A 375 24.04 -7.32 37.88
N ALA A 376 23.69 -8.05 38.95
CA ALA A 376 23.90 -7.59 40.33
C ALA A 376 25.36 -7.76 40.79
N ASP A 377 25.99 -8.88 40.44
CA ASP A 377 27.36 -9.21 40.80
C ASP A 377 28.33 -8.16 40.24
N LEU A 378 28.16 -7.79 38.96
CA LEU A 378 28.90 -6.72 38.29
C LEU A 378 28.86 -5.39 39.04
N LEU A 379 27.70 -5.01 39.62
CA LEU A 379 27.56 -3.75 40.34
C LEU A 379 28.14 -3.78 41.75
N GLU A 380 28.10 -4.95 42.40
CA GLU A 380 28.68 -5.15 43.74
C GLU A 380 30.21 -5.21 43.64
N ASP A 381 30.77 -5.91 42.64
CA ASP A 381 32.22 -5.97 42.33
C ASP A 381 32.81 -4.58 42.00
N LEU A 382 32.04 -3.72 41.34
CA LEU A 382 32.47 -2.35 41.01
C LEU A 382 32.53 -1.40 42.23
N ALA A 383 31.99 -1.80 43.38
CA ALA A 383 32.08 -1.10 44.68
C ALA A 383 31.81 0.42 44.65
N LEU A 384 30.89 0.87 43.78
CA LEU A 384 30.74 2.28 43.44
C LEU A 384 30.21 3.14 44.62
N PRO A 385 30.86 4.27 44.96
CA PRO A 385 30.44 5.12 46.08
C PRO A 385 29.08 5.76 45.80
N ARG A 386 28.23 5.81 46.83
CA ARG A 386 26.82 6.25 46.79
C ARG A 386 25.84 5.30 46.07
N VAL A 387 26.30 4.12 45.63
CA VAL A 387 25.43 3.06 45.08
C VAL A 387 25.09 2.03 46.15
N ARG A 388 23.87 1.51 46.10
CA ARG A 388 23.40 0.38 46.92
C ARG A 388 22.61 -0.57 46.03
N VAL A 389 23.06 -1.82 45.94
CA VAL A 389 22.34 -2.91 45.27
C VAL A 389 21.37 -3.57 46.25
N VAL A 390 20.19 -3.93 45.78
CA VAL A 390 19.12 -4.56 46.55
C VAL A 390 18.56 -5.73 45.74
N ARG A 391 19.06 -6.95 46.00
CA ARG A 391 18.61 -8.16 45.32
C ARG A 391 17.23 -8.62 45.82
N GLN A 392 16.39 -9.13 44.91
CA GLN A 392 15.11 -9.78 45.20
C GLN A 392 14.83 -10.96 44.26
N ALA A 393 13.86 -11.81 44.61
CA ALA A 393 13.31 -12.79 43.67
C ALA A 393 12.40 -12.09 42.65
N ASN A 394 12.38 -12.57 41.40
CA ASN A 394 11.65 -11.92 40.31
C ASN A 394 10.16 -11.73 40.62
N ALA A 395 9.76 -10.48 40.80
CA ALA A 395 8.39 -10.05 41.12
C ALA A 395 7.84 -9.01 40.12
N GLY A 396 8.67 -8.58 39.15
CA GLY A 396 8.31 -7.65 38.10
C GLY A 396 8.64 -6.19 38.42
N LYS A 397 8.77 -5.38 37.36
CA LYS A 397 9.28 -3.99 37.43
C LYS A 397 8.57 -3.12 38.47
N SER A 398 7.24 -3.18 38.60
CA SER A 398 6.50 -2.41 39.60
C SER A 398 6.90 -2.78 41.04
N ALA A 399 7.12 -4.07 41.32
CA ALA A 399 7.54 -4.53 42.65
C ALA A 399 8.99 -4.09 42.96
N ALA A 400 9.90 -4.20 41.98
CA ALA A 400 11.28 -3.72 42.10
C ALA A 400 11.32 -2.19 42.34
N LEU A 401 10.56 -1.41 41.57
CA LEU A 401 10.46 0.05 41.76
C LEU A 401 9.87 0.41 43.14
N ASN A 402 8.78 -0.24 43.57
CA ASN A 402 8.21 -0.01 44.90
C ASN A 402 9.21 -0.33 46.03
N ARG A 403 9.98 -1.42 45.90
CA ARG A 403 11.04 -1.76 46.87
C ARG A 403 12.16 -0.71 46.86
N GLY A 404 12.50 -0.15 45.70
CA GLY A 404 13.46 0.95 45.58
C GLY A 404 12.96 2.24 46.25
N VAL A 405 11.70 2.62 46.02
CA VAL A 405 11.04 3.77 46.69
C VAL A 405 11.03 3.60 48.21
N ALA A 406 10.75 2.38 48.70
CA ALA A 406 10.76 2.06 50.12
C ALA A 406 12.18 2.00 50.73
N ALA A 407 13.19 1.64 49.94
CA ALA A 407 14.59 1.56 50.38
C ALA A 407 15.33 2.90 50.33
N ALA A 408 14.88 3.83 49.47
CA ALA A 408 15.43 5.18 49.30
C ALA A 408 15.52 5.97 50.61
N LYS A 409 16.48 6.90 50.72
CA LYS A 409 16.61 7.80 51.89
C LYS A 409 15.85 9.11 51.71
N ASN A 410 16.06 9.80 50.59
CA ASN A 410 15.60 11.18 50.37
C ASN A 410 14.21 11.25 49.71
N ASP A 411 13.45 12.31 50.00
CA ASP A 411 12.03 12.45 49.60
C ASP A 411 11.78 12.78 48.13
N LEU A 412 12.81 13.24 47.41
CA LEU A 412 12.77 13.33 45.94
C LEU A 412 13.32 12.03 45.33
N ILE A 413 12.46 11.31 44.63
CA ILE A 413 12.77 10.04 43.97
C ILE A 413 12.92 10.28 42.47
N VAL A 414 14.01 9.81 41.88
CA VAL A 414 14.18 9.72 40.43
C VAL A 414 14.06 8.25 40.02
N MET A 415 13.36 7.96 38.92
CA MET A 415 13.23 6.62 38.35
C MET A 415 13.79 6.62 36.92
N ILE A 416 14.61 5.61 36.63
CA ILE A 416 15.33 5.44 35.36
C ILE A 416 15.40 3.94 35.04
N ASP A 417 15.19 3.57 33.78
CA ASP A 417 15.33 2.18 33.33
C ASP A 417 16.82 1.80 33.22
N GLY A 418 17.17 0.54 33.51
CA GLY A 418 18.56 0.05 33.55
C GLY A 418 19.35 0.14 32.24
N ASP A 419 18.69 0.48 31.13
CA ASP A 419 19.24 0.65 29.77
C ASP A 419 19.48 2.12 29.37
N THR A 420 19.28 3.07 30.28
CA THR A 420 19.16 4.49 29.97
C THR A 420 20.26 5.33 30.62
N ILE A 421 20.83 6.24 29.84
CA ILE A 421 21.98 7.08 30.21
C ILE A 421 21.57 8.54 30.37
N PHE A 422 21.91 9.15 31.51
CA PHE A 422 21.68 10.57 31.79
C PHE A 422 22.81 11.47 31.27
N GLN A 423 22.50 12.75 31.02
CA GLN A 423 23.49 13.81 30.87
C GLN A 423 23.88 14.37 32.25
N PRO A 424 25.02 15.09 32.38
CA PRO A 424 25.51 15.55 33.70
C PRO A 424 24.61 16.51 34.47
N ASP A 425 23.65 17.17 33.81
CA ASP A 425 22.67 18.05 34.46
C ASP A 425 21.25 17.44 34.56
N THR A 426 21.01 16.24 34.03
CA THR A 426 19.66 15.64 33.93
C THR A 426 18.94 15.55 35.27
N VAL A 427 19.64 15.16 36.35
CA VAL A 427 19.07 15.07 37.70
C VAL A 427 18.65 16.45 38.20
N ALA A 428 19.49 17.47 38.04
CA ALA A 428 19.18 18.84 38.43
C ALA A 428 17.98 19.41 37.63
N GLN A 429 17.93 19.14 36.31
CA GLN A 429 16.79 19.50 35.46
C GLN A 429 15.50 18.75 35.88
N LEU A 430 15.60 17.48 36.28
CA LEU A 430 14.45 16.70 36.75
C LEU A 430 13.87 17.22 38.06
N VAL A 431 14.70 17.77 38.97
CA VAL A 431 14.21 18.25 40.27
C VAL A 431 13.90 19.74 40.34
N ALA A 432 14.43 20.58 39.45
CA ALA A 432 14.14 22.01 39.43
C ALA A 432 12.64 22.39 39.53
N PRO A 433 11.67 21.64 38.96
CA PRO A 433 10.24 21.93 39.13
C PRO A 433 9.69 21.73 40.54
N PHE A 434 10.35 20.98 41.42
CA PHE A 434 9.89 20.79 42.81
C PHE A 434 10.06 22.03 43.70
N ALA A 435 10.55 23.14 43.14
CA ALA A 435 10.41 24.47 43.74
C ALA A 435 8.93 24.92 43.83
N ASP A 436 8.03 24.34 43.03
CA ASP A 436 6.57 24.40 43.18
C ASP A 436 6.13 23.25 44.12
N PRO A 437 5.57 23.52 45.32
CA PRO A 437 5.14 22.47 46.25
C PRO A 437 4.07 21.56 45.63
N ASP A 438 3.15 22.11 44.82
CA ASP A 438 2.05 21.36 44.20
C ASP A 438 2.54 20.39 43.10
N THR A 439 3.79 20.51 42.66
CA THR A 439 4.40 19.56 41.70
C THR A 439 4.70 18.24 42.40
N GLY A 440 3.91 17.22 42.11
CA GLY A 440 4.12 15.86 42.62
C GLY A 440 5.03 15.01 41.74
N ALA A 441 5.13 15.33 40.43
CA ALA A 441 6.02 14.60 39.52
C ALA A 441 6.44 15.39 38.26
N VAL A 442 7.57 14.98 37.67
CA VAL A 442 8.23 15.59 36.52
C VAL A 442 8.56 14.52 35.48
N ALA A 443 8.14 14.76 34.23
CA ALA A 443 8.54 13.98 33.06
C ALA A 443 9.81 14.57 32.40
N GLY A 444 10.81 13.71 32.18
CA GLY A 444 12.01 14.03 31.42
C GLY A 444 11.86 13.87 29.90
N ASN A 445 12.90 14.26 29.18
CA ASN A 445 12.99 14.24 27.72
C ASN A 445 13.86 13.07 27.24
N VAL A 446 13.24 11.90 27.07
CA VAL A 446 13.93 10.70 26.59
C VAL A 446 14.22 10.81 25.08
N LYS A 447 15.42 10.40 24.67
CA LYS A 447 15.95 10.40 23.31
C LYS A 447 16.50 9.02 22.94
N ILE A 448 16.52 8.70 21.65
CA ILE A 448 17.09 7.45 21.13
C ILE A 448 18.59 7.64 20.83
N ALA A 449 19.44 6.71 21.29
CA ALA A 449 20.88 6.72 21.02
C ALA A 449 21.27 6.06 19.68
N ASN A 450 20.79 4.83 19.43
CA ASN A 450 21.24 3.94 18.34
C ASN A 450 20.60 4.25 16.96
N ARG A 451 20.68 5.52 16.52
CA ARG A 451 19.96 6.11 15.37
C ARG A 451 20.41 5.63 13.98
N ASP A 452 21.31 4.64 13.87
CA ASP A 452 21.95 4.21 12.62
C ASP A 452 21.06 3.35 11.72
N ARG A 453 20.22 2.51 12.33
CA ARG A 453 19.29 1.61 11.62
C ARG A 453 17.94 2.27 11.36
N LEU A 454 17.23 1.80 10.33
CA LEU A 454 15.97 2.39 9.88
C LEU A 454 14.87 2.36 10.98
N ILE A 455 14.74 1.26 11.73
CA ILE A 455 13.73 1.13 12.80
C ILE A 455 13.98 2.12 13.96
N PRO A 456 15.18 2.16 14.61
CA PRO A 456 15.56 3.20 15.55
C PRO A 456 15.39 4.64 15.01
N ARG A 457 15.67 4.88 13.73
CA ARG A 457 15.49 6.20 13.10
C ARG A 457 14.02 6.61 13.01
N MET A 458 13.12 5.69 12.62
CA MET A 458 11.67 5.94 12.60
C MET A 458 11.09 6.10 14.02
N GLN A 459 11.63 5.37 15.01
CA GLN A 459 11.25 5.58 16.42
C GLN A 459 11.77 6.92 16.97
N HIS A 460 12.94 7.39 16.55
CA HIS A 460 13.42 8.73 16.86
C HIS A 460 12.51 9.83 16.28
N LEU A 461 12.01 9.67 15.05
CA LEU A 461 10.98 10.54 14.48
C LEU A 461 9.71 10.57 15.36
N GLU A 462 9.23 9.40 15.80
CA GLU A 462 8.06 9.31 16.66
C GLU A 462 8.27 9.92 18.05
N TYR A 463 9.46 9.79 18.65
CA TYR A 463 9.76 10.42 19.94
C TYR A 463 9.71 11.95 19.85
N VAL A 464 10.25 12.54 18.79
CA VAL A 464 10.28 13.99 18.59
C VAL A 464 8.92 14.53 18.13
N VAL A 465 8.31 13.94 17.11
CA VAL A 465 7.08 14.45 16.45
C VAL A 465 5.81 13.98 17.17
N GLY A 466 5.82 12.77 17.72
CA GLY A 466 4.76 12.24 18.57
C GLY A 466 4.96 12.69 20.01
N PHE A 467 5.72 11.91 20.79
CA PHE A 467 5.73 12.04 22.26
C PHE A 467 6.13 13.42 22.79
N ASN A 468 7.15 14.07 22.22
CA ASN A 468 7.63 15.38 22.70
C ASN A 468 6.74 16.56 22.28
N VAL A 469 5.97 16.45 21.20
CA VAL A 469 4.91 17.43 20.89
C VAL A 469 3.73 17.19 21.83
N ASP A 470 3.31 15.92 21.98
CA ASP A 470 2.17 15.54 22.81
C ASP A 470 2.35 15.93 24.28
N ARG A 471 3.52 15.68 24.89
CA ARG A 471 3.82 16.11 26.27
C ARG A 471 3.75 17.62 26.46
N ARG A 472 4.21 18.44 25.50
CA ARG A 472 4.07 19.92 25.57
C ARG A 472 2.61 20.37 25.54
N VAL A 473 1.76 19.66 24.80
CA VAL A 473 0.31 19.91 24.76
C VAL A 473 -0.34 19.49 26.09
N GLN A 474 -0.02 18.31 26.61
CA GLN A 474 -0.55 17.81 27.88
C GLN A 474 -0.08 18.65 29.11
N ASP A 475 1.16 19.12 29.13
CA ASP A 475 1.70 20.06 30.14
C ASP A 475 0.94 21.38 30.12
N SER A 476 0.63 21.89 28.91
CA SER A 476 -0.18 23.11 28.71
C SER A 476 -1.64 22.98 29.18
N TRP A 477 -2.14 21.74 29.35
CA TRP A 477 -3.49 21.45 29.84
C TRP A 477 -3.52 21.00 31.31
N GLY A 478 -2.35 20.76 31.92
CA GLY A 478 -2.27 20.15 33.25
C GLY A 478 -2.91 18.76 33.29
N SER A 479 -2.64 17.94 32.26
CA SER A 479 -3.17 16.58 32.11
C SER A 479 -2.17 15.62 31.44
N ILE A 480 -0.91 15.66 31.90
CA ILE A 480 0.13 14.69 31.48
C ILE A 480 -0.32 13.29 31.89
N SER A 481 -0.27 12.35 30.95
CA SER A 481 -0.78 10.98 31.15
C SER A 481 0.29 9.91 31.30
N THR A 482 1.51 10.18 30.84
CA THR A 482 2.63 9.24 30.90
C THR A 482 3.94 10.00 31.10
N ILE A 483 4.46 9.95 32.33
CA ILE A 483 5.89 10.10 32.60
C ILE A 483 6.57 8.86 32.02
N PRO A 484 7.64 8.97 31.21
CA PRO A 484 8.33 7.79 30.71
C PRO A 484 9.15 7.13 31.81
N GLY A 485 9.03 5.82 32.02
CA GLY A 485 9.81 5.08 33.03
C GLY A 485 11.34 5.23 32.93
N ALA A 486 11.86 5.60 31.75
CA ALA A 486 13.27 5.88 31.50
C ALA A 486 13.75 7.28 31.99
N ALA A 487 12.85 8.21 32.32
CA ALA A 487 13.20 9.52 32.90
C ALA A 487 11.99 10.16 33.60
N GLY A 488 11.80 9.83 34.88
CA GLY A 488 10.79 10.44 35.74
C GLY A 488 11.35 10.85 37.09
N ALA A 489 10.83 11.94 37.67
CA ALA A 489 11.10 12.29 39.07
C ALA A 489 9.78 12.56 39.81
N PHE A 490 9.75 12.29 41.11
CA PHE A 490 8.54 12.21 41.92
C PHE A 490 8.79 12.68 43.35
N ARG A 491 7.80 13.32 43.99
CA ARG A 491 7.75 13.39 45.46
C ARG A 491 7.37 12.03 46.02
N ARG A 492 8.11 11.55 47.03
CA ARG A 492 7.81 10.32 47.78
C ARG A 492 6.38 10.30 48.30
N GLU A 493 5.93 11.40 48.91
CA GLU A 493 4.58 11.51 49.49
C GLU A 493 3.48 11.27 48.44
N ALA A 494 3.63 11.86 47.25
CA ALA A 494 2.66 11.76 46.17
C ALA A 494 2.57 10.31 45.62
N VAL A 495 3.70 9.62 45.53
CA VAL A 495 3.75 8.19 45.15
C VAL A 495 3.15 7.31 46.23
N GLN A 496 3.35 7.62 47.51
CA GLN A 496 2.77 6.89 48.64
C GLN A 496 1.25 7.09 48.76
N GLU A 497 0.75 8.31 48.58
CA GLU A 497 -0.68 8.65 48.62
C GLU A 497 -1.50 7.84 47.61
N VAL A 498 -0.98 7.67 46.39
CA VAL A 498 -1.66 6.91 45.33
C VAL A 498 -1.43 5.39 45.42
N GLY A 499 -0.73 4.90 46.44
CA GLY A 499 -0.50 3.47 46.69
C GLY A 499 0.69 2.86 45.95
N GLY A 500 1.62 3.67 45.43
CA GLY A 500 2.80 3.21 44.69
C GLY A 500 2.52 2.79 43.25
N LEU A 501 3.47 2.06 42.65
CA LEU A 501 3.33 1.53 41.30
C LEU A 501 2.50 0.26 41.31
N SER A 502 1.44 0.25 40.49
CA SER A 502 0.56 -0.91 40.36
C SER A 502 1.16 -2.03 39.50
N SER A 503 0.74 -3.27 39.77
CA SER A 503 0.95 -4.46 38.94
C SER A 503 -0.29 -4.86 38.11
N ASP A 504 -1.38 -4.07 38.14
CA ASP A 504 -2.63 -4.34 37.40
C ASP A 504 -2.47 -4.20 35.88
N THR A 505 -1.44 -3.46 35.43
CA THR A 505 -1.27 -3.00 34.06
C THR A 505 0.17 -3.25 33.55
N LEU A 506 0.34 -3.43 32.24
CA LEU A 506 1.66 -3.56 31.60
C LEU A 506 2.36 -2.21 31.29
N ALA A 507 1.81 -1.11 31.79
CA ALA A 507 2.31 0.26 31.64
C ALA A 507 2.22 0.98 33.00
N GLU A 508 3.06 0.53 33.92
CA GLU A 508 3.14 0.95 35.32
C GLU A 508 3.34 2.45 35.49
N ASP A 509 4.07 3.06 34.55
CA ASP A 509 4.38 4.49 34.50
C ASP A 509 3.16 5.35 34.16
N THR A 510 2.30 4.86 33.26
CA THR A 510 1.06 5.49 32.80
C THR A 510 -0.03 5.38 33.86
N ASP A 511 -0.15 4.22 34.52
CA ASP A 511 -1.05 4.00 35.66
C ASP A 511 -0.74 4.97 36.81
N LEU A 512 0.53 5.03 37.25
CA LEU A 512 1.01 5.96 38.27
C LEU A 512 0.75 7.42 37.87
N THR A 513 1.09 7.82 36.65
CA THR A 513 0.93 9.21 36.18
C THR A 513 -0.55 9.62 36.18
N ILE A 514 -1.46 8.76 35.73
CA ILE A 514 -2.91 9.02 35.78
C ILE A 514 -3.40 9.07 37.24
N ALA A 515 -2.90 8.20 38.12
CA ALA A 515 -3.29 8.22 39.54
C ALA A 515 -2.91 9.55 40.22
N LEU A 516 -1.68 10.03 40.04
CA LEU A 516 -1.18 11.31 40.56
C LEU A 516 -2.04 12.49 40.07
N GLY A 517 -2.26 12.59 38.75
CA GLY A 517 -3.09 13.65 38.16
C GLY A 517 -4.59 13.57 38.53
N ARG A 518 -5.05 12.43 39.07
CA ARG A 518 -6.41 12.29 39.62
C ARG A 518 -6.51 12.67 41.09
N ALA A 519 -5.48 12.39 41.90
CA ALA A 519 -5.39 12.80 43.30
C ALA A 519 -5.39 14.34 43.44
N GLY A 520 -4.61 15.02 42.60
CA GLY A 520 -4.57 16.48 42.54
C GLY A 520 -3.20 17.05 42.19
N TRP A 521 -2.15 16.25 42.41
CA TRP A 521 -0.77 16.57 42.14
C TRP A 521 -0.56 17.09 40.72
N ARG A 522 0.21 18.19 40.64
CA ARG A 522 0.65 18.72 39.36
C ARG A 522 1.75 17.80 38.81
N VAL A 523 1.52 17.28 37.61
CA VAL A 523 2.53 16.61 36.79
C VAL A 523 2.98 17.58 35.71
N VAL A 524 4.29 17.76 35.55
CA VAL A 524 4.88 18.71 34.58
C VAL A 524 5.92 18.06 33.66
N TYR A 525 6.21 18.70 32.54
CA TYR A 525 7.29 18.31 31.61
C TYR A 525 8.46 19.31 31.68
N ASN A 526 9.70 18.82 31.76
CA ASN A 526 10.90 19.64 31.52
C ASN A 526 11.66 19.09 30.31
N GLU A 527 11.63 19.82 29.19
CA GLU A 527 12.31 19.39 27.96
C GLU A 527 13.85 19.40 28.04
N ARG A 528 14.43 19.99 29.09
CA ARG A 528 15.90 20.05 29.31
C ARG A 528 16.45 18.82 30.04
N ALA A 529 15.60 18.04 30.72
CA ALA A 529 15.98 16.83 31.43
C ALA A 529 16.25 15.65 30.46
N LEU A 530 17.38 15.68 29.75
CA LEU A 530 17.68 14.75 28.65
C LEU A 530 18.17 13.38 29.13
N ALA A 531 17.59 12.30 28.61
CA ALA A 531 17.99 10.91 28.88
C ALA A 531 18.07 10.11 27.58
N TRP A 532 18.97 9.13 27.48
CA TRP A 532 19.32 8.43 26.24
C TRP A 532 19.14 6.92 26.39
N THR A 533 18.25 6.33 25.59
CA THR A 533 17.88 4.90 25.66
C THR A 533 18.07 4.18 24.32
N GLU A 534 18.06 2.84 24.36
CA GLU A 534 18.23 1.97 23.19
C GLU A 534 16.88 1.65 22.52
N ALA A 535 16.69 2.04 21.25
CA ALA A 535 15.53 1.61 20.48
C ALA A 535 15.68 0.16 19.98
N PRO A 536 14.57 -0.59 19.79
CA PRO A 536 14.61 -1.94 19.23
C PRO A 536 15.20 -1.93 17.82
N VAL A 537 16.16 -2.82 17.56
CA VAL A 537 16.89 -2.89 16.29
C VAL A 537 16.19 -3.77 15.24
N SER A 538 15.01 -4.31 15.57
CA SER A 538 14.24 -5.26 14.75
C SER A 538 12.73 -5.13 14.97
N ALA A 539 11.94 -5.40 13.92
CA ALA A 539 10.49 -5.35 13.92
C ALA A 539 9.89 -6.37 14.90
N GLY A 540 10.49 -7.55 15.04
CA GLY A 540 10.07 -8.56 16.04
C GLY A 540 10.30 -8.15 17.50
N GLN A 541 11.22 -7.22 17.78
CA GLN A 541 11.34 -6.59 19.11
C GLN A 541 10.38 -5.41 19.26
N LEU A 542 10.29 -4.54 18.25
CA LEU A 542 9.40 -3.39 18.23
C LEU A 542 7.93 -3.81 18.41
N TRP A 543 7.47 -4.87 17.74
CA TRP A 543 6.13 -5.42 17.93
C TRP A 543 5.82 -5.72 19.41
N ARG A 544 6.75 -6.36 20.11
CA ARG A 544 6.57 -6.75 21.53
C ARG A 544 6.59 -5.54 22.46
N GLN A 545 7.48 -4.57 22.23
CA GLN A 545 7.47 -3.28 22.93
C GLN A 545 6.12 -2.57 22.74
N ARG A 546 5.63 -2.49 21.50
CA ARG A 546 4.45 -1.70 21.14
C ARG A 546 3.13 -2.36 21.52
N PHE A 547 3.03 -3.67 21.39
CA PHE A 547 1.90 -4.42 21.95
C PHE A 547 1.81 -4.19 23.46
N ARG A 548 2.93 -4.27 24.20
CA ARG A 548 2.96 -4.01 25.64
C ARG A 548 2.46 -2.61 25.98
N TRP A 549 2.97 -1.60 25.30
CA TRP A 549 2.58 -0.20 25.53
C TRP A 549 1.10 0.05 25.20
N SER A 550 0.63 -0.32 24.00
CA SER A 550 -0.77 -0.12 23.60
C SER A 550 -1.74 -0.88 24.52
N TYR A 551 -1.43 -2.13 24.87
CA TYR A 551 -2.27 -2.93 25.78
C TYR A 551 -2.27 -2.36 27.20
N GLY A 552 -1.09 -2.08 27.78
CA GLY A 552 -0.95 -1.50 29.13
C GLY A 552 -1.67 -0.15 29.25
N THR A 553 -1.53 0.74 28.27
CA THR A 553 -2.26 2.01 28.20
C THR A 553 -3.77 1.80 28.16
N MET A 554 -4.27 0.81 27.41
CA MET A 554 -5.70 0.46 27.42
C MET A 554 -6.17 -0.12 28.75
N GLN A 555 -5.35 -0.92 29.45
CA GLN A 555 -5.66 -1.37 30.81
C GLN A 555 -5.76 -0.18 31.78
N ALA A 556 -4.83 0.78 31.72
CA ALA A 556 -4.86 2.00 32.53
C ALA A 556 -6.10 2.87 32.22
N LEU A 557 -6.43 3.09 30.95
CA LEU A 557 -7.67 3.78 30.54
C LEU A 557 -8.91 3.10 31.12
N TRP A 558 -8.97 1.76 31.07
CA TRP A 558 -10.07 1.01 31.67
C TRP A 558 -10.09 1.14 33.19
N LYS A 559 -8.95 1.01 33.87
CA LYS A 559 -8.82 1.16 35.33
C LYS A 559 -9.34 2.52 35.81
N HIS A 560 -8.93 3.61 35.16
CA HIS A 560 -9.31 4.96 35.59
C HIS A 560 -10.56 5.54 34.90
N ARG A 561 -11.28 4.76 34.06
CA ARG A 561 -12.44 5.20 33.23
C ARG A 561 -13.52 6.03 33.93
N ARG A 562 -13.68 5.90 35.25
CA ARG A 562 -14.64 6.70 36.04
C ARG A 562 -14.30 8.20 36.04
N ALA A 563 -13.02 8.57 35.90
CA ALA A 563 -12.53 9.95 35.86
C ALA A 563 -13.26 10.84 34.86
N LEU A 564 -13.72 10.30 33.72
CA LEU A 564 -14.50 11.00 32.70
C LEU A 564 -15.76 11.68 33.28
N ARG A 565 -16.38 11.08 34.29
CA ARG A 565 -17.61 11.56 34.96
C ARG A 565 -17.36 12.30 36.28
N GLU A 566 -16.12 12.31 36.77
CA GLU A 566 -15.74 12.93 38.04
C GLU A 566 -15.54 14.45 37.92
N ARG A 567 -15.44 15.15 39.05
CA ARG A 567 -15.18 16.61 39.14
C ARG A 567 -13.74 16.86 39.62
N GLY A 568 -13.34 18.12 39.78
CA GLY A 568 -12.00 18.50 40.24
C GLY A 568 -10.87 18.03 39.31
N ALA A 569 -9.69 17.75 39.89
CA ALA A 569 -8.50 17.29 39.17
C ALA A 569 -8.74 15.99 38.40
N SER A 570 -9.32 14.96 39.06
CA SER A 570 -9.71 13.72 38.40
C SER A 570 -10.64 13.95 37.20
N GLY A 571 -11.61 14.86 37.32
CA GLY A 571 -12.48 15.26 36.21
C GLY A 571 -11.74 15.90 35.03
N ARG A 572 -10.69 16.70 35.29
CA ARG A 572 -9.79 17.24 34.27
C ARG A 572 -8.98 16.13 33.62
N MET A 573 -8.38 15.25 34.41
CA MET A 573 -7.56 14.14 33.93
C MET A 573 -8.36 13.14 33.09
N GLY A 574 -9.63 12.89 33.44
CA GLY A 574 -10.57 12.14 32.63
C GLY A 574 -10.88 12.84 31.29
N ARG A 575 -11.44 14.05 31.33
CA ARG A 575 -11.99 14.73 30.13
C ARG A 575 -10.94 15.31 29.19
N LEU A 576 -9.72 15.58 29.66
CA LEU A 576 -8.60 15.98 28.81
C LEU A 576 -7.66 14.80 28.57
N GLY A 577 -7.01 14.27 29.61
CA GLY A 577 -6.00 13.20 29.50
C GLY A 577 -6.53 11.88 28.89
N LEU A 578 -7.49 11.23 29.56
CA LEU A 578 -8.00 9.93 29.09
C LEU A 578 -8.75 10.03 27.75
N ALA A 579 -9.50 11.12 27.54
CA ALA A 579 -10.14 11.39 26.27
C ALA A 579 -9.12 11.59 25.13
N HIS A 580 -8.03 12.33 25.39
CA HIS A 580 -6.95 12.54 24.42
C HIS A 580 -6.27 11.23 24.02
N ILE A 581 -5.99 10.33 24.98
CA ILE A 581 -5.47 8.98 24.66
C ILE A 581 -6.52 8.19 23.85
N GLY A 582 -7.76 8.09 24.35
CA GLY A 582 -8.80 7.26 23.73
C GLY A 582 -9.10 7.67 22.28
N VAL A 583 -9.16 8.98 22.01
CA VAL A 583 -9.37 9.50 20.65
C VAL A 583 -8.11 9.37 19.79
N PHE A 584 -6.97 9.91 20.23
CA PHE A 584 -5.82 10.12 19.32
C PHE A 584 -4.77 9.00 19.33
N HIS A 585 -4.75 8.14 20.34
CA HIS A 585 -3.85 6.99 20.43
C HIS A 585 -4.54 5.65 20.19
N VAL A 586 -5.88 5.59 20.24
CA VAL A 586 -6.66 4.37 19.96
C VAL A 586 -7.63 4.56 18.78
N ALA A 587 -8.66 5.40 18.89
CA ALA A 587 -9.71 5.47 17.87
C ALA A 587 -9.22 5.98 16.50
N LEU A 588 -8.46 7.08 16.47
CA LEU A 588 -7.99 7.68 15.22
C LEU A 588 -6.95 6.80 14.49
N PRO A 589 -5.95 6.18 15.17
CA PRO A 589 -5.05 5.23 14.52
C PRO A 589 -5.72 3.91 14.09
N LEU A 590 -6.86 3.51 14.68
CA LEU A 590 -7.68 2.39 14.18
C LEU A 590 -8.44 2.73 12.91
N ALA A 591 -8.79 4.01 12.69
CA ALA A 591 -9.45 4.46 11.46
C ALA A 591 -8.46 4.70 10.31
N ALA A 592 -7.21 5.02 10.61
CA ALA A 592 -6.18 5.36 9.63
C ALA A 592 -5.88 4.30 8.52
N PRO A 593 -6.06 2.98 8.69
CA PRO A 593 -6.00 2.01 7.59
C PRO A 593 -6.99 2.29 6.45
N LEU A 594 -8.09 2.98 6.72
CA LEU A 594 -9.06 3.40 5.70
C LEU A 594 -8.45 4.38 4.69
N VAL A 595 -7.53 5.23 5.13
CA VAL A 595 -6.79 6.18 4.28
C VAL A 595 -5.97 5.42 3.24
N ASP A 596 -5.26 4.37 3.67
CA ASP A 596 -4.37 3.60 2.80
C ASP A 596 -5.15 2.67 1.87
N LEU A 597 -6.27 2.11 2.35
CA LEU A 597 -7.17 1.30 1.53
C LEU A 597 -7.82 2.13 0.41
N LEU A 598 -8.29 3.34 0.71
CA LEU A 598 -8.88 4.24 -0.29
C LEU A 598 -7.83 4.88 -1.21
N PHE A 599 -6.60 5.10 -0.73
CA PHE A 599 -5.46 5.49 -1.57
C PHE A 599 -5.14 4.40 -2.60
N VAL A 600 -5.02 3.13 -2.18
CA VAL A 600 -4.81 2.01 -3.10
C VAL A 600 -6.00 1.82 -4.04
N TYR A 601 -7.25 1.98 -3.57
CA TYR A 601 -8.42 1.96 -4.46
C TYR A 601 -8.36 3.07 -5.52
N GLY A 602 -8.01 4.31 -5.13
CA GLY A 602 -7.86 5.43 -6.06
C GLY A 602 -6.70 5.29 -7.05
N LEU A 603 -5.65 4.53 -6.71
CA LEU A 603 -4.56 4.19 -7.64
C LEU A 603 -4.92 3.10 -8.67
N LEU A 604 -5.99 2.34 -8.45
CA LEU A 604 -6.35 1.16 -9.27
C LEU A 604 -7.68 1.32 -10.02
N PHE A 605 -8.59 2.16 -9.52
CA PHE A 605 -9.97 2.32 -10.01
C PHE A 605 -10.44 3.80 -10.03
N GLY A 606 -9.50 4.74 -10.05
CA GLY A 606 -9.76 6.18 -10.11
C GLY A 606 -8.55 6.93 -10.63
N ASP A 607 -8.58 8.26 -10.56
CA ASP A 607 -7.45 9.11 -10.97
C ASP A 607 -6.23 8.91 -10.03
N PRO A 608 -5.11 8.32 -10.54
CA PRO A 608 -3.93 8.07 -9.71
C PRO A 608 -3.22 9.37 -9.30
N ALA A 609 -3.28 10.41 -10.13
CA ALA A 609 -2.68 11.72 -9.85
C ALA A 609 -3.42 12.44 -8.72
N VAL A 610 -4.75 12.37 -8.67
CA VAL A 610 -5.55 12.86 -7.52
C VAL A 610 -5.25 12.05 -6.26
N ALA A 611 -5.20 10.72 -6.34
CA ALA A 611 -4.85 9.87 -5.20
C ALA A 611 -3.46 10.22 -4.63
N LEU A 612 -2.47 10.42 -5.49
CA LEU A 612 -1.11 10.83 -5.12
C LEU A 612 -1.00 12.28 -4.66
N MET A 613 -1.78 13.20 -5.22
CA MET A 613 -1.84 14.59 -4.77
C MET A 613 -2.37 14.69 -3.34
N LEU A 614 -3.43 13.93 -3.01
CA LEU A 614 -3.99 13.88 -1.67
C LEU A 614 -3.03 13.24 -0.67
N TRP A 615 -2.43 12.10 -1.01
CA TRP A 615 -1.47 11.40 -0.15
C TRP A 615 -0.17 12.21 0.05
N GLY A 616 0.34 12.81 -1.03
CA GLY A 616 1.49 13.71 -1.03
C GLY A 616 1.24 14.99 -0.24
N SER A 617 0.04 15.56 -0.30
CA SER A 617 -0.35 16.72 0.52
C SER A 617 -0.38 16.39 2.01
N MET A 618 -0.91 15.21 2.39
CA MET A 618 -0.82 14.72 3.77
C MET A 618 0.64 14.51 4.20
N LEU A 619 1.48 13.93 3.35
CA LEU A 619 2.90 13.70 3.62
C LEU A 619 3.67 15.01 3.80
N LEU A 620 3.43 16.01 2.94
CA LEU A 620 4.01 17.36 3.04
C LEU A 620 3.60 18.06 4.33
N LEU A 621 2.31 17.97 4.71
CA LEU A 621 1.81 18.54 5.95
C LEU A 621 2.45 17.89 7.19
N GLN A 622 2.63 16.57 7.18
CA GLN A 622 3.38 15.85 8.22
C GLN A 622 4.86 16.26 8.25
N LEU A 623 5.50 16.46 7.09
CA LEU A 623 6.89 16.92 7.01
C LEU A 623 7.06 18.33 7.58
N ILE A 624 6.14 19.25 7.29
CA ILE A 624 6.13 20.61 7.86
C ILE A 624 6.02 20.56 9.39
N ALA A 625 5.09 19.76 9.92
CA ALA A 625 4.96 19.56 11.37
C ALA A 625 6.22 18.89 11.98
N GLY A 626 6.83 17.94 11.26
CA GLY A 626 8.09 17.30 11.64
C GLY A 626 9.26 18.27 11.73
N VAL A 627 9.44 19.14 10.74
CA VAL A 627 10.46 20.20 10.75
C VAL A 627 10.24 21.16 11.93
N LEU A 628 8.98 21.50 12.24
CA LEU A 628 8.65 22.35 13.39
C LEU A 628 8.95 21.66 14.73
N ALA A 629 8.60 20.38 14.88
CA ALA A 629 8.92 19.59 16.07
C ALA A 629 10.44 19.45 16.28
N PHE A 630 11.19 19.08 15.24
CA PHE A 630 12.64 18.98 15.29
C PHE A 630 13.30 20.31 15.67
N ARG A 631 12.83 21.44 15.12
CA ARG A 631 13.31 22.78 15.50
C ARG A 631 12.98 23.17 16.95
N MET A 632 11.85 22.73 17.51
CA MET A 632 11.53 22.94 18.93
C MET A 632 12.38 22.08 19.88
N ASP A 633 12.82 20.91 19.42
CA ASP A 633 13.67 19.97 20.16
C ASP A 633 15.18 20.19 19.97
N GLY A 634 15.59 21.08 19.05
CA GLY A 634 17.00 21.33 18.71
C GLY A 634 17.67 20.20 17.91
N GLU A 635 16.88 19.28 17.35
CA GLU A 635 17.37 18.08 16.66
C GLU A 635 17.73 18.38 15.19
N PRO A 636 18.76 17.73 14.61
CA PRO A 636 19.14 17.92 13.21
C PRO A 636 18.03 17.40 12.28
N LEU A 637 17.73 18.12 11.19
CA LEU A 637 16.63 17.77 10.28
C LEU A 637 16.88 16.50 9.46
N ALA A 638 18.11 15.99 9.40
CA ALA A 638 18.50 14.86 8.55
C ALA A 638 17.65 13.59 8.70
N PRO A 639 17.18 13.15 9.89
CA PRO A 639 16.35 11.93 10.02
C PRO A 639 15.00 12.00 9.31
N LEU A 640 14.50 13.20 8.96
CA LEU A 640 13.18 13.39 8.33
C LEU A 640 13.06 12.74 6.94
N TRP A 641 14.16 12.36 6.28
CA TRP A 641 14.09 11.56 5.04
C TRP A 641 13.38 10.21 5.26
N ALA A 642 13.38 9.67 6.49
CA ALA A 642 12.71 8.42 6.81
C ALA A 642 11.19 8.56 7.01
N LEU A 643 10.63 9.78 7.01
CA LEU A 643 9.20 10.05 7.27
C LEU A 643 8.27 9.43 6.22
N PRO A 644 8.55 9.45 4.89
CA PRO A 644 7.74 8.73 3.90
C PRO A 644 7.79 7.21 4.09
N VAL A 645 8.99 6.68 4.37
CA VAL A 645 9.21 5.25 4.66
C VAL A 645 8.45 4.81 5.92
N GLN A 646 8.33 5.70 6.91
CA GLN A 646 7.55 5.48 8.13
C GLN A 646 6.05 5.28 7.83
N GLN A 647 5.47 5.97 6.83
CA GLN A 647 4.07 5.78 6.44
C GLN A 647 3.83 4.40 5.79
N LEU A 648 4.77 3.96 4.95
CA LEU A 648 4.66 2.73 4.17
C LEU A 648 4.97 1.46 5.00
N MET A 649 5.80 1.57 6.04
CA MET A 649 6.31 0.39 6.78
C MET A 649 5.97 0.43 8.27
N TYR A 650 6.42 1.46 9.00
CA TYR A 650 6.29 1.54 10.45
C TYR A 650 4.82 1.67 10.89
N ARG A 651 4.06 2.54 10.20
CA ARG A 651 2.65 2.80 10.48
C ARG A 651 1.78 1.55 10.29
N GLN A 652 2.07 0.76 9.26
CA GLN A 652 1.41 -0.52 8.99
C GLN A 652 1.65 -1.54 10.11
N LEU A 653 2.90 -1.60 10.62
CA LEU A 653 3.23 -2.41 11.80
C LEU A 653 2.41 -1.97 13.02
N MET A 654 2.28 -0.66 13.25
CA MET A 654 1.51 -0.12 14.37
C MET A 654 0.01 -0.42 14.26
N TYR A 655 -0.57 -0.39 13.06
CA TYR A 655 -1.98 -0.77 12.85
C TYR A 655 -2.27 -2.20 13.33
N VAL A 656 -1.49 -3.19 12.90
CA VAL A 656 -1.75 -4.59 13.27
C VAL A 656 -1.44 -4.84 14.75
N VAL A 657 -0.42 -4.19 15.31
CA VAL A 657 -0.15 -4.22 16.76
C VAL A 657 -1.31 -3.63 17.57
N LEU A 658 -1.86 -2.49 17.15
CA LEU A 658 -2.98 -1.85 17.84
C LEU A 658 -4.26 -2.69 17.74
N VAL A 659 -4.57 -3.23 16.56
CA VAL A 659 -5.70 -4.17 16.38
C VAL A 659 -5.52 -5.41 17.26
N GLN A 660 -4.32 -5.98 17.35
CA GLN A 660 -4.04 -7.09 18.27
C GLN A 660 -4.29 -6.67 19.74
N ALA A 661 -3.77 -5.52 20.16
CA ALA A 661 -3.91 -5.03 21.53
C ALA A 661 -5.37 -4.73 21.90
N VAL A 662 -6.17 -4.18 20.97
CA VAL A 662 -7.60 -3.92 21.15
C VAL A 662 -8.39 -5.22 21.26
N ILE A 663 -8.11 -6.21 20.41
CA ILE A 663 -8.72 -7.55 20.51
C ILE A 663 -8.35 -8.20 21.86
N SER A 664 -7.09 -8.11 22.30
CA SER A 664 -6.66 -8.61 23.60
C SER A 664 -7.38 -7.91 24.77
N ALA A 665 -7.57 -6.58 24.69
CA ALA A 665 -8.26 -5.80 25.72
C ALA A 665 -9.76 -6.14 25.80
N LEU A 666 -10.43 -6.29 24.66
CA LEU A 666 -11.84 -6.69 24.58
C LEU A 666 -12.09 -8.15 25.01
N THR A 667 -11.10 -9.03 24.88
CA THR A 667 -11.18 -10.45 25.29
C THR A 667 -10.63 -10.73 26.69
N GLY A 668 -10.05 -9.74 27.38
CA GLY A 668 -9.45 -9.91 28.71
C GLY A 668 -8.24 -10.85 28.73
N ALA A 669 -7.54 -11.02 27.61
CA ALA A 669 -6.46 -12.00 27.46
C ALA A 669 -5.20 -11.56 28.24
N GLY A 670 -4.92 -12.20 29.38
CA GLY A 670 -3.72 -11.94 30.18
C GLY A 670 -2.42 -12.27 29.44
N VAL A 671 -1.49 -11.31 29.34
CA VAL A 671 -0.21 -11.45 28.64
C VAL A 671 0.95 -11.30 29.62
N ARG A 672 1.88 -12.27 29.62
CA ARG A 672 3.13 -12.22 30.41
C ARG A 672 4.16 -11.26 29.79
N TRP A 673 5.02 -10.70 30.63
CA TRP A 673 6.17 -9.89 30.23
C TRP A 673 7.14 -10.67 29.31
N GLN A 674 7.81 -9.98 28.37
CA GLN A 674 8.70 -10.60 27.38
C GLN A 674 9.93 -9.70 27.07
N LYS A 675 11.13 -10.30 27.08
CA LYS A 675 12.43 -9.61 26.99
C LYS A 675 12.77 -9.11 25.57
N LEU A 676 13.38 -7.91 25.48
CA LEU A 676 14.13 -7.44 24.30
C LEU A 676 15.60 -7.90 24.39
N GLN A 677 16.26 -8.08 23.25
CA GLN A 677 17.71 -8.25 23.21
C GLN A 677 18.34 -6.88 22.95
N ARG A 678 19.33 -6.51 23.76
CA ARG A 678 20.11 -5.28 23.65
C ARG A 678 21.27 -5.48 22.67
N VAL A 679 21.98 -4.40 22.34
CA VAL A 679 23.25 -4.45 21.59
C VAL A 679 24.34 -3.51 22.15
N GLY A 680 24.22 -3.06 23.40
CA GLY A 680 25.20 -2.21 24.10
C GLY A 680 25.42 -0.80 23.50
N ALA A 681 24.59 -0.37 22.54
CA ALA A 681 24.87 0.80 21.70
C ALA A 681 24.84 2.15 22.44
N VAL A 682 24.28 2.20 23.65
CA VAL A 682 24.27 3.43 24.47
C VAL A 682 25.67 3.73 25.03
N ALA A 683 26.49 2.70 25.28
CA ALA A 683 27.87 2.84 25.75
C ALA A 683 28.82 3.37 24.64
N GLU A 684 28.65 2.97 23.38
CA GLU A 684 29.42 3.55 22.25
C GLU A 684 29.14 5.07 22.10
N HIS A 685 27.94 5.55 22.45
CA HIS A 685 27.60 6.97 22.37
C HIS A 685 28.35 7.85 23.38
N LEU A 686 28.69 7.32 24.57
CA LEU A 686 29.53 8.02 25.55
C LEU A 686 31.00 8.17 25.09
N GLN A 687 31.46 7.31 24.18
CA GLN A 687 32.86 7.28 23.71
C GLN A 687 33.08 8.08 22.41
N ALA A 688 32.01 8.58 21.78
CA ALA A 688 32.09 9.33 20.53
C ALA A 688 32.65 10.76 20.75
N PRO A 689 33.73 11.18 20.05
CA PRO A 689 34.21 12.56 20.13
C PRO A 689 33.16 13.55 19.62
N LYS A 690 32.86 14.60 20.40
CA LYS A 690 31.88 15.63 20.02
C LYS A 690 32.41 16.52 18.88
N ALA A 691 32.08 16.14 17.65
CA ALA A 691 32.24 16.97 16.46
C ALA A 691 31.07 17.98 16.33
N ASP A 692 30.90 18.89 17.30
CA ASP A 692 29.93 19.99 17.17
C ASP A 692 30.37 21.24 17.95
N GLY A 693 30.56 22.35 17.22
CA GLY A 693 31.31 23.53 17.68
C GLY A 693 30.53 24.52 18.55
N ARG A 694 30.05 24.11 19.73
CA ARG A 694 29.48 25.03 20.73
C ARG A 694 30.32 25.06 22.00
N SER A 695 30.92 26.22 22.25
CA SER A 695 31.83 26.46 23.37
C SER A 695 31.14 26.39 24.74
N ARG A 696 31.78 25.68 25.68
CA ARG A 696 31.63 25.97 27.11
C ARG A 696 32.42 27.26 27.42
N PRO A 697 31.95 28.13 28.34
CA PRO A 697 32.81 29.08 29.03
C PRO A 697 33.94 28.35 29.77
N ALA A 698 35.07 29.02 29.99
CA ALA A 698 36.23 28.40 30.61
C ALA A 698 36.02 28.19 32.13
N ALA A 699 36.46 27.02 32.60
CA ALA A 699 36.78 26.72 34.00
C ALA A 699 38.06 25.86 33.99
N ASP A 700 38.83 25.90 35.07
CA ASP A 700 40.28 25.69 35.02
C ASP A 700 40.80 24.29 34.65
N ARG A 701 42.05 24.28 34.17
CA ARG A 701 42.83 23.08 33.86
C ARG A 701 43.48 22.54 35.12
N LEU A 702 43.30 21.25 35.40
CA LEU A 702 44.23 20.46 36.21
C LEU A 702 44.93 19.42 35.30
N PRO A 703 46.26 19.26 35.39
CA PRO A 703 46.99 18.30 34.56
C PRO A 703 46.84 16.87 35.10
N ALA A 704 46.64 15.91 34.21
CA ALA A 704 46.66 14.49 34.56
C ALA A 704 48.11 13.96 34.65
N PRO A 705 48.43 13.04 35.59
CA PRO A 705 49.75 12.44 35.70
C PRO A 705 50.01 11.44 34.56
N ALA A 706 51.24 11.42 34.05
CA ALA A 706 51.68 10.45 33.05
C ALA A 706 52.09 9.13 33.72
N VAL A 707 51.69 8.00 33.13
CA VAL A 707 52.14 6.66 33.52
C VAL A 707 52.87 6.02 32.35
N THR A 708 54.16 5.72 32.54
CA THR A 708 55.01 5.05 31.55
C THR A 708 54.75 3.54 31.53
N ARG A 709 54.90 2.91 30.36
CA ARG A 709 54.92 1.44 30.23
C ARG A 709 56.35 0.95 30.10
N GLY A 710 56.72 -0.04 30.92
CA GLY A 710 57.97 -0.80 30.77
C GLY A 710 57.85 -1.92 29.73
N PRO A 711 58.98 -2.52 29.31
CA PRO A 711 59.01 -3.66 28.39
C PRO A 711 58.68 -4.99 29.08
N ALA A 712 58.43 -6.03 28.29
CA ALA A 712 58.21 -7.41 28.74
C ALA A 712 59.50 -8.26 28.64
N PRO A 713 59.62 -9.37 29.39
CA PRO A 713 60.66 -10.39 29.23
C PRO A 713 60.19 -11.61 28.40
N ASP A 714 61.17 -12.36 27.87
CA ASP A 714 60.98 -13.54 27.00
C ASP A 714 61.08 -14.89 27.75
N ASP A 715 60.53 -15.96 27.13
CA ASP A 715 60.85 -17.42 27.23
C ASP A 715 60.94 -18.11 28.63
N ALA A 716 60.76 -19.44 28.81
CA ALA A 716 60.92 -20.60 27.93
C ALA A 716 59.92 -21.77 28.31
N PRO A 717 60.03 -23.03 27.80
CA PRO A 717 58.85 -23.91 27.54
C PRO A 717 58.68 -25.17 28.42
N SER A 718 57.56 -25.89 28.25
CA SER A 718 57.42 -27.30 28.64
C SER A 718 56.45 -28.16 27.79
N SER A 719 56.95 -29.32 27.34
CA SER A 719 56.27 -30.58 26.99
C SER A 719 54.94 -30.60 26.21
N GLU A 720 54.98 -31.12 24.98
CA GLU A 720 53.82 -31.67 24.26
C GLU A 720 53.42 -33.07 24.81
N ILE A 721 52.13 -33.41 24.71
CA ILE A 721 51.64 -34.81 24.71
C ILE A 721 50.71 -34.97 23.49
N PRO A 722 50.97 -35.90 22.56
CA PRO A 722 50.19 -36.02 21.33
C PRO A 722 48.87 -36.75 21.55
N VAL A 723 47.75 -36.02 21.50
CA VAL A 723 46.40 -36.61 21.37
C VAL A 723 46.05 -36.70 19.89
N ALA A 724 45.72 -37.91 19.42
CA ALA A 724 45.38 -38.14 18.01
C ALA A 724 44.09 -37.40 17.61
N PRO A 725 43.99 -36.88 16.37
CA PRO A 725 42.83 -36.11 15.94
C PRO A 725 41.60 -37.01 15.79
N VAL A 726 40.62 -36.85 16.68
CA VAL A 726 39.26 -37.30 16.45
C VAL A 726 38.72 -36.56 15.22
N ALA A 727 38.22 -37.29 14.24
CA ALA A 727 37.70 -36.73 13.00
C ALA A 727 36.32 -36.06 13.22
N GLU A 728 36.31 -34.86 13.80
CA GLU A 728 35.14 -33.98 13.74
C GLU A 728 34.80 -33.72 12.27
N SER A 729 33.58 -34.08 11.86
CA SER A 729 33.10 -33.77 10.51
C SER A 729 33.03 -32.25 10.30
N GLU A 730 33.66 -31.74 9.23
CA GLU A 730 33.65 -30.31 8.94
C GLU A 730 32.21 -29.77 8.88
N LYS A 731 31.82 -28.96 9.87
CA LYS A 731 30.63 -28.11 9.78
C LYS A 731 30.84 -27.18 8.59
N PRO A 732 30.01 -27.22 7.53
CA PRO A 732 30.30 -26.56 6.28
C PRO A 732 30.38 -25.04 6.47
N LYS A 733 31.56 -24.47 6.19
CA LYS A 733 31.85 -23.04 6.35
C LYS A 733 30.81 -22.20 5.58
N GLY A 734 30.10 -21.34 6.30
CA GLY A 734 28.90 -20.70 5.80
C GLY A 734 29.16 -19.68 4.69
N GLY A 735 28.46 -19.83 3.55
CA GLY A 735 28.28 -18.73 2.60
C GLY A 735 28.99 -18.83 1.25
N GLY A 736 29.47 -20.01 0.85
CA GLY A 736 29.94 -20.24 -0.53
C GLY A 736 28.89 -19.84 -1.58
N ARG A 737 29.36 -19.23 -2.68
CA ARG A 737 28.53 -18.82 -3.82
C ARG A 737 28.35 -20.03 -4.76
N GLU A 738 27.11 -20.46 -4.95
CA GLU A 738 26.80 -21.71 -5.67
C GLU A 738 27.01 -21.55 -7.18
N ARG A 739 28.20 -21.95 -7.66
CA ARG A 739 28.62 -21.83 -9.07
C ARG A 739 27.64 -22.42 -10.09
N TRP A 740 26.90 -23.47 -9.74
CA TRP A 740 25.83 -24.03 -10.59
C TRP A 740 24.71 -23.02 -10.82
N LEU A 741 24.30 -22.30 -9.78
CA LEU A 741 23.23 -21.31 -9.86
C LEU A 741 23.67 -20.03 -10.60
N ASP A 742 24.95 -19.62 -10.44
CA ASP A 742 25.54 -18.58 -11.30
C ASP A 742 25.57 -19.01 -12.78
N LEU A 743 25.99 -20.24 -13.07
CA LEU A 743 26.06 -20.76 -14.44
C LEU A 743 24.68 -20.81 -15.10
N LEU A 744 23.66 -21.33 -14.40
CA LEU A 744 22.29 -21.36 -14.90
C LEU A 744 21.73 -19.98 -15.22
N ARG A 745 22.02 -18.96 -14.39
CA ARG A 745 21.62 -17.58 -14.67
C ARG A 745 22.35 -16.99 -15.88
N ALA A 746 23.64 -17.31 -16.06
CA ALA A 746 24.39 -16.87 -17.24
C ALA A 746 23.85 -17.50 -18.53
N ILE A 747 23.48 -18.79 -18.50
CA ILE A 747 22.84 -19.49 -19.62
C ILE A 747 21.45 -18.90 -19.91
N ALA A 748 20.65 -18.62 -18.88
CA ALA A 748 19.33 -18.01 -19.04
C ALA A 748 19.41 -16.61 -19.69
N LEU A 749 20.33 -15.76 -19.22
CA LEU A 749 20.57 -14.45 -19.84
C LEU A 749 21.07 -14.58 -21.28
N LEU A 750 21.96 -15.54 -21.58
CA LEU A 750 22.42 -15.78 -22.94
C LEU A 750 21.26 -16.21 -23.86
N ARG A 751 20.41 -17.18 -23.46
CA ARG A 751 19.20 -17.54 -24.24
C ARG A 751 18.33 -16.33 -24.46
N VAL A 752 18.06 -15.52 -23.42
CA VAL A 752 17.19 -14.34 -23.53
C VAL A 752 17.72 -13.33 -24.57
N VAL A 753 19.03 -13.07 -24.61
CA VAL A 753 19.64 -12.21 -25.65
C VAL A 753 19.59 -12.86 -27.03
N THR A 754 19.89 -14.16 -27.14
CA THR A 754 19.82 -14.90 -28.41
C THR A 754 18.39 -14.96 -28.96
N TYR A 755 17.39 -15.14 -28.11
CA TYR A 755 15.98 -15.20 -28.50
C TYR A 755 15.51 -13.90 -29.15
N HIS A 756 15.71 -12.74 -28.50
CA HIS A 756 15.31 -11.44 -29.07
C HIS A 756 16.10 -11.05 -30.33
N ALA A 757 17.26 -11.68 -30.59
CA ALA A 757 18.07 -11.40 -31.77
C ALA A 757 17.79 -12.32 -32.98
N PHE A 758 17.03 -13.40 -32.80
CA PHE A 758 16.79 -14.42 -33.84
C PHE A 758 15.31 -14.91 -33.91
N GLY A 759 14.40 -14.39 -33.09
CA GLY A 759 12.94 -14.67 -33.11
C GLY A 759 12.51 -16.12 -32.82
N GLY A 760 13.41 -17.11 -32.82
CA GLY A 760 13.07 -18.53 -32.89
C GLY A 760 12.31 -19.06 -31.67
N GLY A 761 10.98 -19.16 -31.77
CA GLY A 761 10.10 -19.59 -30.68
C GLY A 761 10.43 -20.97 -30.09
N TRP A 762 10.97 -21.89 -30.90
CA TRP A 762 11.49 -23.18 -30.45
C TRP A 762 12.54 -23.07 -29.32
N MET A 763 13.24 -21.94 -29.21
CA MET A 763 14.22 -21.69 -28.14
C MET A 763 13.58 -21.59 -26.75
N SER A 764 12.26 -21.41 -26.60
CA SER A 764 11.59 -21.46 -25.28
C SER A 764 11.44 -22.89 -24.79
N MET A 765 11.10 -23.82 -25.69
CA MET A 765 10.97 -25.26 -25.40
C MET A 765 12.29 -25.88 -24.93
N VAL A 766 13.43 -25.42 -25.48
CA VAL A 766 14.76 -25.98 -25.19
C VAL A 766 15.30 -25.54 -23.82
N PHE A 767 15.09 -24.28 -23.42
CA PHE A 767 15.56 -23.81 -22.10
C PHE A 767 14.68 -22.68 -21.52
N PRO A 768 13.76 -23.01 -20.58
CA PRO A 768 12.80 -22.05 -20.01
C PRO A 768 13.47 -21.07 -19.05
N SER A 769 14.05 -20.02 -19.65
CA SER A 769 14.98 -19.10 -19.00
C SER A 769 14.33 -18.25 -17.92
N MET A 770 13.08 -17.83 -18.13
CA MET A 770 12.33 -17.01 -17.18
C MET A 770 11.97 -17.82 -15.92
N GLY A 771 11.46 -19.04 -16.09
CA GLY A 771 11.24 -19.98 -14.99
C GLY A 771 12.49 -20.25 -14.15
N VAL A 772 13.65 -20.45 -14.80
CA VAL A 772 14.94 -20.56 -14.12
C VAL A 772 15.30 -19.27 -13.37
N MET A 773 15.21 -18.10 -14.01
CA MET A 773 15.57 -16.81 -13.39
C MET A 773 14.72 -16.50 -12.15
N PHE A 774 13.42 -16.76 -12.18
CA PHE A 774 12.52 -16.63 -11.03
C PHE A 774 12.83 -17.66 -9.92
N ALA A 775 13.07 -18.92 -10.26
CA ALA A 775 13.40 -19.94 -9.25
C ALA A 775 14.74 -19.65 -8.52
N LEU A 776 15.73 -19.11 -9.24
CA LEU A 776 16.96 -18.60 -8.66
C LEU A 776 16.70 -17.37 -7.76
N GLY A 777 15.77 -16.49 -8.16
CA GLY A 777 15.27 -15.39 -7.34
C GLY A 777 14.73 -15.86 -5.98
N GLY A 778 13.79 -16.80 -5.99
CA GLY A 778 13.20 -17.38 -4.77
C GLY A 778 14.23 -18.05 -3.85
N SER A 779 15.18 -18.82 -4.42
CA SER A 779 16.27 -19.45 -3.65
C SER A 779 17.18 -18.42 -2.95
N LEU A 780 17.51 -17.31 -3.64
CA LEU A 780 18.30 -16.21 -3.09
C LEU A 780 17.52 -15.36 -2.07
N MET A 781 16.20 -15.26 -2.20
CA MET A 781 15.35 -14.61 -1.21
C MET A 781 15.32 -15.38 0.10
N VAL A 782 15.03 -16.69 0.07
CA VAL A 782 15.05 -17.53 1.28
C VAL A 782 16.43 -17.54 1.94
N GLN A 783 17.52 -17.53 1.18
CA GLN A 783 18.87 -17.41 1.73
C GLN A 783 19.09 -16.09 2.50
N SER A 784 18.49 -14.99 2.04
CA SER A 784 18.63 -13.67 2.66
C SER A 784 17.71 -13.51 3.88
N LEU A 785 16.49 -14.05 3.81
CA LEU A 785 15.52 -14.11 4.91
C LEU A 785 15.96 -15.01 6.08
N ARG A 786 17.02 -15.80 5.91
CA ARG A 786 17.71 -16.51 7.01
C ARG A 786 18.79 -15.67 7.71
N ARG A 787 19.13 -14.48 7.18
CA ARG A 787 20.24 -13.63 7.65
C ARG A 787 19.82 -12.22 8.09
N GLY A 788 18.57 -11.83 7.86
CA GLY A 788 18.01 -10.54 8.24
C GLY A 788 16.48 -10.56 8.18
N GLU A 789 15.85 -9.53 8.75
CA GLU A 789 14.38 -9.43 8.75
C GLU A 789 13.80 -9.19 7.35
N ALA A 790 12.54 -9.59 7.15
CA ALA A 790 11.88 -9.52 5.84
C ALA A 790 11.85 -8.12 5.24
N LEU A 791 11.60 -7.10 6.06
CA LEU A 791 11.55 -5.69 5.63
C LEU A 791 12.93 -5.18 5.16
N ASP A 792 13.99 -5.48 5.91
CA ASP A 792 15.37 -5.15 5.50
C ASP A 792 15.75 -5.90 4.22
N VAL A 793 15.43 -7.19 4.11
CA VAL A 793 15.76 -8.01 2.93
C VAL A 793 15.04 -7.51 1.66
N ILE A 794 13.76 -7.12 1.78
CA ILE A 794 13.00 -6.49 0.69
C ILE A 794 13.63 -5.14 0.32
N GLY A 795 13.94 -4.28 1.29
CA GLY A 795 14.60 -2.99 1.04
C GLY A 795 15.93 -3.13 0.30
N HIS A 796 16.77 -4.09 0.71
CA HIS A 796 18.04 -4.40 0.02
C HIS A 796 17.86 -5.05 -1.36
N ARG A 797 16.68 -5.59 -1.69
CA ARG A 797 16.36 -6.14 -3.01
C ARG A 797 15.82 -5.07 -3.94
N LEU A 798 14.85 -4.27 -3.50
CA LEU A 798 14.33 -3.12 -4.24
C LEU A 798 15.44 -2.11 -4.53
N ARG A 799 16.31 -1.80 -3.55
CA ARG A 799 17.50 -0.94 -3.76
C ARG A 799 18.46 -1.50 -4.83
N ARG A 800 18.48 -2.81 -5.09
CA ARG A 800 19.30 -3.41 -6.16
C ARG A 800 18.62 -3.46 -7.52
N LEU A 801 17.31 -3.23 -7.59
CA LEU A 801 16.49 -3.34 -8.80
C LEU A 801 16.12 -1.97 -9.37
N LEU A 802 15.65 -1.06 -8.51
CA LEU A 802 15.05 0.20 -8.92
C LEU A 802 16.07 1.24 -9.43
N PRO A 803 17.26 1.47 -8.82
CA PRO A 803 18.18 2.49 -9.33
C PRO A 803 18.72 2.23 -10.76
N PRO A 804 19.02 0.98 -11.17
CA PRO A 804 19.26 0.67 -12.59
C PRO A 804 18.07 1.01 -13.51
N LEU A 805 16.84 0.66 -13.12
CA LEU A 805 15.63 1.00 -13.87
C LEU A 805 15.43 2.52 -13.98
N TRP A 806 15.58 3.26 -12.88
CA TRP A 806 15.47 4.72 -12.86
C TRP A 806 16.53 5.39 -13.73
N PHE A 807 17.76 4.85 -13.75
CA PHE A 807 18.81 5.35 -14.64
C PHE A 807 18.50 5.07 -16.11
N PHE A 808 17.95 3.90 -16.43
CA PHE A 808 17.50 3.57 -17.78
C PHE A 808 16.34 4.46 -18.22
N GLY A 809 15.29 4.61 -17.41
CA GLY A 809 14.15 5.50 -17.69
C GLY A 809 14.52 6.98 -17.81
N LEU A 810 15.50 7.46 -17.03
CA LEU A 810 16.04 8.81 -17.14
C LEU A 810 16.73 9.10 -18.49
N LEU A 811 17.09 8.04 -19.24
CA LEU A 811 17.65 8.16 -20.59
C LEU A 811 16.60 7.82 -21.67
N ALA A 812 15.84 6.73 -21.49
CA ALA A 812 14.84 6.28 -22.46
C ALA A 812 13.64 7.24 -22.58
N VAL A 813 13.04 7.66 -21.46
CA VAL A 813 11.80 8.48 -21.48
C VAL A 813 12.02 9.84 -22.16
N PRO A 814 13.11 10.59 -21.91
CA PRO A 814 13.36 11.84 -22.64
C PRO A 814 13.61 11.64 -24.15
N VAL A 815 14.16 10.49 -24.57
CA VAL A 815 14.40 10.20 -26.00
C VAL A 815 13.09 9.79 -26.69
N MET A 816 12.26 8.98 -26.05
CA MET A 816 10.89 8.70 -26.52
C MET A 816 10.07 9.99 -26.65
N LEU A 817 10.11 10.87 -25.65
CA LEU A 817 9.46 12.19 -25.71
C LEU A 817 10.03 13.12 -26.81
N TRP A 818 11.31 12.96 -27.18
CA TRP A 818 11.96 13.74 -28.23
C TRP A 818 11.57 13.27 -29.64
N HIS A 819 11.47 11.95 -29.84
CA HIS A 819 11.04 11.37 -31.13
C HIS A 819 9.51 11.42 -31.33
N GLY A 820 8.76 11.63 -30.25
CA GLY A 820 7.30 11.66 -30.26
C GLY A 820 6.73 10.48 -29.48
N TRP A 821 5.68 10.73 -28.69
CA TRP A 821 5.01 9.66 -27.95
C TRP A 821 3.99 8.88 -28.78
N ALA A 822 3.56 9.47 -29.91
CA ALA A 822 2.66 8.87 -30.88
C ALA A 822 3.18 9.23 -32.27
N GLY A 823 3.72 8.25 -32.98
CA GLY A 823 3.97 8.26 -34.40
C GLY A 823 2.81 7.62 -35.18
N GLN A 824 2.94 7.61 -36.50
CA GLN A 824 2.23 6.64 -37.33
C GLN A 824 3.28 5.64 -37.82
N ASP A 825 3.14 4.38 -37.41
CA ASP A 825 3.83 3.28 -38.07
C ASP A 825 3.35 3.17 -39.52
N ALA A 826 4.22 2.68 -40.41
CA ALA A 826 3.91 2.54 -41.83
C ALA A 826 2.69 1.63 -42.09
N ASP A 827 2.44 0.69 -41.17
CA ASP A 827 1.36 -0.29 -41.21
C ASP A 827 0.23 0.02 -40.18
N GLY A 828 0.27 1.19 -39.52
CA GLY A 828 -0.90 1.82 -38.89
C GLY A 828 -1.34 1.32 -37.50
N THR A 829 -0.61 0.42 -36.84
CA THR A 829 -1.07 -0.23 -35.60
C THR A 829 -0.68 0.48 -34.30
N VAL A 830 -1.68 1.05 -33.61
CA VAL A 830 -1.66 1.51 -32.19
C VAL A 830 -0.74 2.69 -31.87
N ALA A 831 -1.34 3.86 -31.61
CA ALA A 831 -0.69 4.99 -30.96
C ALA A 831 -1.45 5.38 -29.67
N SER A 832 -1.03 4.87 -28.52
CA SER A 832 -1.64 5.23 -27.22
C SER A 832 -1.18 6.64 -26.79
N PRO A 833 -2.10 7.60 -26.58
CA PRO A 833 -1.73 8.97 -26.21
C PRO A 833 -1.07 9.03 -24.82
N LEU A 834 -0.09 9.91 -24.65
CA LEU A 834 0.67 10.03 -23.40
C LEU A 834 -0.21 10.41 -22.20
N VAL A 835 -0.52 9.42 -21.36
CA VAL A 835 -1.13 9.63 -20.05
C VAL A 835 0.00 9.94 -19.04
N TRP A 836 0.07 11.20 -18.60
CA TRP A 836 1.16 11.68 -17.73
C TRP A 836 1.24 11.00 -16.34
N SER A 837 0.16 10.36 -15.88
CA SER A 837 0.20 9.52 -14.67
C SER A 837 1.03 8.25 -14.85
N ASP A 838 1.09 7.70 -16.06
CA ASP A 838 1.54 6.32 -16.24
C ASP A 838 3.08 6.26 -16.34
N LEU A 839 3.70 7.40 -16.61
CA LEU A 839 5.12 7.64 -16.39
C LEU A 839 5.56 7.37 -14.92
N LEU A 840 4.64 7.35 -13.95
CA LEU A 840 4.95 6.99 -12.57
C LEU A 840 5.33 5.52 -12.40
N TYR A 841 4.93 4.63 -13.32
CA TYR A 841 5.35 3.23 -13.28
C TYR A 841 6.84 3.05 -13.57
N TRP A 842 7.50 4.01 -14.23
CA TRP A 842 8.97 4.07 -14.30
C TRP A 842 9.64 4.30 -12.94
N LEU A 843 8.95 4.94 -11.98
CA LEU A 843 9.44 5.10 -10.61
C LEU A 843 9.17 3.85 -9.75
N PHE A 844 8.04 3.18 -9.94
CA PHE A 844 7.69 1.95 -9.24
C PHE A 844 6.79 1.05 -10.10
N PRO A 845 7.35 0.04 -10.81
CA PRO A 845 6.60 -0.75 -11.78
C PRO A 845 5.69 -1.77 -11.07
N LEU A 846 4.46 -1.33 -10.77
CA LEU A 846 3.34 -2.17 -10.35
C LEU A 846 2.69 -2.85 -11.56
N VAL A 847 2.51 -2.08 -12.63
CA VAL A 847 2.21 -2.53 -14.00
C VAL A 847 3.44 -2.28 -14.87
N ASP A 848 3.37 -2.56 -16.16
CA ASP A 848 4.48 -2.30 -17.08
C ASP A 848 4.66 -0.80 -17.32
N PRO A 849 5.90 -0.27 -17.32
CA PRO A 849 6.14 1.14 -17.65
C PRO A 849 5.81 1.42 -19.12
N PRO A 850 5.04 2.47 -19.45
CA PRO A 850 4.66 2.77 -20.82
C PRO A 850 5.87 3.29 -21.63
N GLY A 851 5.90 2.94 -22.91
CA GLY A 851 6.81 3.51 -23.90
C GLY A 851 6.04 4.24 -25.01
N SER A 852 6.79 4.80 -25.95
CA SER A 852 6.28 5.18 -27.27
C SER A 852 6.71 4.14 -28.30
N ASP A 853 6.14 4.22 -29.49
CA ASP A 853 6.35 3.31 -30.63
C ASP A 853 7.85 3.20 -30.98
N TRP A 854 8.55 4.34 -31.11
CA TRP A 854 10.01 4.41 -31.27
C TRP A 854 10.80 3.67 -30.15
N GLY A 855 10.22 3.58 -28.95
CA GLY A 855 10.81 2.93 -27.79
C GLY A 855 10.28 1.53 -27.48
N ALA A 856 9.47 0.92 -28.36
CA ALA A 856 8.81 -0.36 -28.11
C ALA A 856 9.81 -1.45 -27.65
N ASP A 857 10.87 -1.69 -28.43
CA ASP A 857 11.95 -2.63 -28.07
C ASP A 857 12.55 -2.38 -26.68
N ALA A 858 12.72 -1.10 -26.33
CA ALA A 858 13.31 -0.68 -25.06
C ALA A 858 12.39 -0.95 -23.85
N VAL A 859 11.08 -1.03 -24.05
CA VAL A 859 10.10 -1.33 -22.98
C VAL A 859 9.62 -2.79 -22.95
N VAL A 860 9.68 -3.53 -24.06
CA VAL A 860 9.28 -4.96 -24.16
C VAL A 860 9.88 -5.82 -23.05
N GLY A 861 11.13 -5.57 -22.64
CA GLY A 861 11.77 -6.34 -21.57
C GLY A 861 11.27 -6.04 -20.14
N LEU A 862 10.54 -4.95 -19.89
CA LEU A 862 10.34 -4.43 -18.52
C LEU A 862 9.42 -5.31 -17.65
N TRP A 863 8.60 -6.18 -18.24
CA TRP A 863 7.69 -7.08 -17.52
C TRP A 863 8.40 -7.96 -16.48
N TYR A 864 9.61 -8.43 -16.77
CA TYR A 864 10.37 -9.24 -15.81
C TYR A 864 10.74 -8.45 -14.56
N ILE A 865 11.02 -7.15 -14.68
CA ILE A 865 11.38 -6.29 -13.55
C ILE A 865 10.15 -6.07 -12.65
N ARG A 866 8.99 -5.81 -13.25
CA ARG A 866 7.67 -5.75 -12.60
C ARG A 866 7.33 -7.06 -11.89
N ALA A 867 7.36 -8.20 -12.58
CA ALA A 867 7.07 -9.51 -12.00
C ALA A 867 8.06 -9.89 -10.88
N TYR A 868 9.36 -9.60 -11.05
CA TYR A 868 10.38 -9.80 -10.02
C TYR A 868 10.15 -8.91 -8.80
N LEU A 869 9.73 -7.65 -8.99
CA LEU A 869 9.34 -6.75 -7.90
C LEU A 869 8.16 -7.34 -7.10
N TRP A 870 7.10 -7.78 -7.78
CA TRP A 870 5.96 -8.43 -7.13
C TRP A 870 6.37 -9.70 -6.37
N PHE A 871 7.16 -10.59 -6.96
CA PHE A 871 7.63 -11.78 -6.24
C PHE A 871 8.53 -11.44 -5.03
N VAL A 872 9.35 -10.38 -5.09
CA VAL A 872 10.12 -9.89 -3.93
C VAL A 872 9.18 -9.41 -2.82
N LEU A 873 8.14 -8.63 -3.13
CA LEU A 873 7.16 -8.12 -2.18
C LEU A 873 6.30 -9.23 -1.57
N LEU A 874 5.82 -10.17 -2.38
CA LEU A 874 4.91 -11.26 -1.98
C LEU A 874 5.63 -12.42 -1.28
N THR A 875 6.95 -12.56 -1.44
CA THR A 875 7.75 -13.65 -0.86
C THR A 875 7.46 -13.96 0.62
N PRO A 876 7.30 -13.00 1.56
CA PRO A 876 7.02 -13.33 2.96
C PRO A 876 5.71 -14.12 3.14
N VAL A 877 4.68 -13.80 2.34
CA VAL A 877 3.37 -14.46 2.34
C VAL A 877 3.46 -15.82 1.63
N MET A 878 4.10 -15.86 0.45
CA MET A 878 4.33 -17.10 -0.30
C MET A 878 5.13 -18.12 0.53
N LEU A 879 6.19 -17.68 1.21
CA LEU A 879 7.04 -18.53 2.05
C LEU A 879 6.32 -19.00 3.32
N TRP A 880 5.45 -18.18 3.90
CA TRP A 880 4.56 -18.56 5.01
C TRP A 880 3.55 -19.63 4.57
N ALA A 881 2.96 -19.49 3.38
CA ALA A 881 2.02 -20.46 2.82
C ALA A 881 2.74 -21.78 2.49
N PHE A 882 3.87 -21.70 1.79
CA PHE A 882 4.73 -22.83 1.44
C PHE A 882 5.19 -23.61 2.68
N ARG A 883 5.62 -22.93 3.76
CA ARG A 883 6.02 -23.59 5.02
C ARG A 883 4.86 -24.22 5.79
N ARG A 884 3.60 -23.84 5.52
CA ARG A 884 2.40 -24.47 6.10
C ARG A 884 1.89 -25.65 5.26
N ARG A 885 1.84 -25.50 3.93
CA ARG A 885 1.28 -26.49 2.99
C ARG A 885 2.05 -26.43 1.65
N PRO A 886 3.26 -27.02 1.54
CA PRO A 886 4.14 -26.80 0.39
C PRO A 886 3.55 -27.29 -0.94
N ALA A 887 2.89 -28.46 -0.95
CA ALA A 887 2.25 -29.01 -2.15
C ALA A 887 1.08 -28.12 -2.65
N VAL A 888 0.24 -27.63 -1.73
CA VAL A 888 -0.88 -26.73 -2.08
C VAL A 888 -0.35 -25.40 -2.59
N ALA A 889 0.69 -24.83 -1.94
CA ALA A 889 1.30 -23.58 -2.38
C ALA A 889 1.92 -23.69 -3.79
N LEU A 890 2.56 -24.81 -4.13
CA LEU A 890 3.09 -25.05 -5.48
C LEU A 890 1.99 -25.29 -6.53
N ALA A 891 0.87 -25.93 -6.15
CA ALA A 891 -0.21 -26.27 -7.06
C ALA A 891 -1.13 -25.08 -7.41
N VAL A 892 -1.38 -24.16 -6.46
CA VAL A 892 -2.33 -23.05 -6.66
C VAL A 892 -2.03 -22.20 -7.91
N PRO A 893 -0.81 -21.73 -8.19
CA PRO A 893 -0.54 -20.94 -9.39
C PRO A 893 -0.80 -21.71 -10.69
N LEU A 894 -0.39 -22.99 -10.74
CA LEU A 894 -0.61 -23.87 -11.90
C LEU A 894 -2.11 -24.14 -12.15
N VAL A 895 -2.91 -24.24 -11.10
CA VAL A 895 -4.38 -24.35 -11.21
C VAL A 895 -5.00 -23.04 -11.67
N VAL A 896 -4.47 -21.88 -11.23
CA VAL A 896 -4.97 -20.56 -11.64
C VAL A 896 -4.70 -20.31 -13.14
N VAL A 897 -3.47 -20.48 -13.62
CA VAL A 897 -3.15 -20.29 -15.06
C VAL A 897 -3.76 -21.40 -15.95
N GLY A 898 -4.01 -22.59 -15.39
CA GLY A 898 -4.79 -23.62 -16.08
C GLY A 898 -6.27 -23.26 -16.24
N LEU A 899 -6.92 -22.80 -15.16
CA LEU A 899 -8.31 -22.32 -15.23
C LEU A 899 -8.46 -21.10 -16.14
N ASP A 900 -7.47 -20.21 -16.14
CA ASP A 900 -7.38 -19.07 -17.06
C ASP A 900 -7.41 -19.52 -18.52
N ALA A 901 -6.47 -20.39 -18.93
CA ALA A 901 -6.45 -20.95 -20.29
C ALA A 901 -7.73 -21.72 -20.67
N PHE A 902 -8.35 -22.46 -19.73
CA PHE A 902 -9.62 -23.16 -19.97
C PHE A 902 -10.86 -22.24 -20.04
N LEU A 903 -10.77 -20.99 -19.58
CA LEU A 903 -11.87 -20.03 -19.57
C LEU A 903 -11.74 -18.95 -20.66
N GLY A 904 -10.69 -18.98 -21.48
CA GLY A 904 -10.43 -17.98 -22.51
C GLY A 904 -9.61 -16.78 -22.02
N SER A 905 -8.60 -17.04 -21.19
CA SER A 905 -7.65 -16.06 -20.63
C SER A 905 -8.28 -14.86 -19.88
N PRO A 906 -9.32 -15.05 -19.05
CA PRO A 906 -9.99 -13.97 -18.33
C PRO A 906 -9.10 -13.16 -17.37
N LEU A 907 -7.90 -13.64 -16.99
CA LEU A 907 -6.94 -12.85 -16.21
C LEU A 907 -6.21 -11.81 -17.06
N GLY A 908 -5.95 -12.09 -18.34
CA GLY A 908 -5.20 -11.20 -19.22
C GLY A 908 -5.93 -9.87 -19.49
N GLU A 909 -7.26 -9.91 -19.52
CA GLU A 909 -8.13 -8.80 -19.91
C GLU A 909 -8.37 -7.76 -18.79
N TRP A 910 -7.72 -7.87 -17.62
CA TRP A 910 -7.94 -6.96 -16.46
C TRP A 910 -7.14 -5.64 -16.61
N GLY A 911 -7.24 -5.01 -17.78
CA GLY A 911 -6.48 -3.81 -18.16
C GLY A 911 -4.99 -3.94 -17.87
N ALA A 912 -4.35 -2.84 -17.44
CA ALA A 912 -2.92 -2.81 -17.10
C ALA A 912 -2.49 -3.81 -15.99
N ILE A 913 -3.44 -4.35 -15.21
CA ILE A 913 -3.16 -5.33 -14.15
C ILE A 913 -3.17 -6.77 -14.70
N GLY A 914 -3.87 -7.03 -15.80
CA GLY A 914 -4.07 -8.39 -16.33
C GLY A 914 -2.76 -9.15 -16.59
N PRO A 915 -1.79 -8.57 -17.32
CA PRO A 915 -0.48 -9.21 -17.52
C PRO A 915 0.30 -9.45 -16.21
N VAL A 916 0.03 -8.71 -15.12
CA VAL A 916 0.62 -8.96 -13.78
C VAL A 916 0.08 -10.26 -13.18
N LEU A 917 -1.22 -10.52 -13.38
CA LEU A 917 -1.89 -11.72 -12.88
C LEU A 917 -1.44 -12.97 -13.65
N VAL A 918 -1.33 -12.86 -14.98
CA VAL A 918 -0.86 -13.93 -15.87
C VAL A 918 0.60 -14.31 -15.55
N ASP A 919 1.53 -13.34 -15.48
CA ASP A 919 2.91 -13.58 -15.04
C ASP A 919 2.99 -14.20 -13.63
N GLY A 920 2.19 -13.64 -12.72
CA GLY A 920 2.11 -14.08 -11.34
C GLY A 920 1.71 -15.55 -11.23
N ALA A 921 0.67 -15.97 -11.95
CA ALA A 921 0.21 -17.35 -11.98
C ALA A 921 1.22 -18.28 -12.69
N THR A 922 1.77 -17.85 -13.82
CA THR A 922 2.73 -18.60 -14.63
C THR A 922 4.03 -18.92 -13.87
N PHE A 923 4.62 -17.93 -13.21
CA PHE A 923 5.98 -18.07 -12.65
C PHE A 923 6.06 -18.24 -11.11
N ALA A 924 4.99 -17.99 -10.35
CA ALA A 924 5.01 -18.16 -8.88
C ALA A 924 5.39 -19.59 -8.46
N ALA A 925 4.95 -20.61 -9.21
CA ALA A 925 5.27 -22.00 -8.93
C ALA A 925 6.80 -22.26 -9.08
N CYS A 926 7.44 -21.68 -10.09
CA CYS A 926 8.89 -21.72 -10.27
C CYS A 926 9.65 -20.97 -9.16
N TRP A 927 9.19 -19.77 -8.78
CA TRP A 927 9.75 -19.03 -7.64
C TRP A 927 9.72 -19.86 -6.34
N MET A 928 8.62 -20.59 -6.10
CA MET A 928 8.46 -21.47 -4.95
C MET A 928 9.24 -22.80 -5.05
N LEU A 929 9.57 -23.31 -6.25
CA LEU A 929 10.59 -24.37 -6.40
C LEU A 929 11.97 -23.88 -5.91
N GLY A 930 12.27 -22.59 -6.07
CA GLY A 930 13.42 -21.93 -5.43
C GLY A 930 13.42 -22.06 -3.90
N PHE A 931 12.25 -21.91 -3.27
CA PHE A 931 12.09 -22.17 -1.83
C PHE A 931 12.29 -23.66 -1.50
N ALA A 932 11.69 -24.55 -2.28
CA ALA A 932 11.79 -26.00 -2.08
C ALA A 932 13.23 -26.52 -2.17
N HIS A 933 14.03 -25.98 -3.09
CA HIS A 933 15.47 -26.23 -3.18
C HIS A 933 16.21 -25.71 -1.94
N ARG A 934 15.99 -24.44 -1.55
CA ARG A 934 16.74 -23.78 -0.45
C ARG A 934 16.39 -24.30 0.95
N ASP A 935 15.12 -24.57 1.24
CA ASP A 935 14.65 -25.22 2.49
C ASP A 935 14.83 -26.76 2.46
N GLY A 936 15.41 -27.32 1.39
CA GLY A 936 15.82 -28.72 1.31
C GLY A 936 14.68 -29.72 1.03
N THR A 937 13.43 -29.26 1.00
CA THR A 937 12.24 -30.04 0.64
C THR A 937 12.42 -30.81 -0.66
N LEU A 938 12.99 -30.16 -1.70
CA LEU A 938 13.23 -30.76 -3.01
C LEU A 938 14.20 -31.96 -2.96
N ARG A 939 15.17 -31.96 -2.04
CA ARG A 939 16.12 -33.08 -1.88
C ARG A 939 15.45 -34.36 -1.37
N ARG A 940 14.28 -34.24 -0.71
CA ARG A 940 13.48 -35.38 -0.21
C ARG A 940 12.72 -36.11 -1.31
N ILE A 941 12.56 -35.50 -2.48
CA ILE A 941 11.92 -36.15 -3.64
C ILE A 941 12.95 -37.12 -4.26
N PRO A 942 12.59 -38.41 -4.48
CA PRO A 942 13.44 -39.35 -5.21
C PRO A 942 13.76 -38.83 -6.61
N VAL A 943 14.98 -39.06 -7.11
CA VAL A 943 15.40 -38.55 -8.42
C VAL A 943 14.46 -39.03 -9.53
N LEU A 944 14.17 -40.33 -9.60
CA LEU A 944 13.24 -40.91 -10.59
C LEU A 944 11.82 -40.32 -10.52
N ALA A 945 11.32 -40.01 -9.32
CA ALA A 945 10.01 -39.39 -9.15
C ALA A 945 9.99 -37.92 -9.66
N ALA A 946 11.09 -37.19 -9.47
CA ALA A 946 11.25 -35.85 -10.03
C ALA A 946 11.39 -35.87 -11.56
N TRP A 947 12.12 -36.84 -12.13
CA TRP A 947 12.18 -37.06 -13.59
C TRP A 947 10.80 -37.41 -14.17
N GLY A 948 10.06 -38.35 -13.57
CA GLY A 948 8.72 -38.73 -14.03
C GLY A 948 7.73 -37.56 -13.98
N ALA A 949 7.73 -36.79 -12.88
CA ALA A 949 6.90 -35.59 -12.77
C ALA A 949 7.30 -34.51 -13.79
N ALA A 950 8.60 -34.27 -13.99
CA ALA A 950 9.10 -33.32 -14.99
C ALA A 950 8.70 -33.74 -16.41
N ALA A 951 8.84 -35.03 -16.76
CA ALA A 951 8.47 -35.55 -18.07
C ALA A 951 6.97 -35.40 -18.35
N VAL A 952 6.10 -35.72 -17.39
CA VAL A 952 4.64 -35.54 -17.54
C VAL A 952 4.26 -34.07 -17.70
N LEU A 953 4.87 -33.17 -16.93
CA LEU A 953 4.57 -31.73 -17.00
C LEU A 953 5.09 -31.08 -18.28
N VAL A 954 6.32 -31.41 -18.72
CA VAL A 954 6.86 -30.92 -20.00
C VAL A 954 6.07 -31.48 -21.18
N ALA A 955 5.75 -32.78 -21.18
CA ALA A 955 4.95 -33.38 -22.25
C ALA A 955 3.53 -32.81 -22.32
N GLY A 956 2.89 -32.57 -21.16
CA GLY A 956 1.57 -31.93 -21.10
C GLY A 956 1.59 -30.47 -21.56
N GLY A 957 2.61 -29.71 -21.18
CA GLY A 957 2.79 -28.32 -21.63
C GLY A 957 3.08 -28.20 -23.13
N LEU A 958 3.97 -29.05 -23.67
CA LEU A 958 4.21 -29.11 -25.11
C LEU A 958 2.99 -29.59 -25.90
N TYR A 959 2.27 -30.61 -25.40
CA TYR A 959 1.00 -31.04 -26.00
C TYR A 959 -0.01 -29.89 -26.05
N TRP A 960 -0.12 -29.10 -24.98
CA TRP A 960 -0.97 -27.90 -24.99
C TRP A 960 -0.52 -26.90 -26.06
N ALA A 961 0.77 -26.56 -26.09
CA ALA A 961 1.31 -25.60 -27.06
C ALA A 961 1.11 -26.02 -28.54
N PHE A 962 1.23 -27.31 -28.86
CA PHE A 962 0.97 -27.84 -30.21
C PHE A 962 -0.52 -28.05 -30.54
N SER A 963 -1.42 -28.02 -29.55
CA SER A 963 -2.88 -28.13 -29.77
C SER A 963 -3.62 -26.78 -29.66
N HIS A 964 -3.00 -25.80 -29.02
CA HIS A 964 -3.49 -24.44 -28.82
C HIS A 964 -2.36 -23.44 -29.13
N PRO A 965 -1.89 -23.36 -30.39
CA PRO A 965 -0.90 -22.36 -30.79
C PRO A 965 -1.48 -20.94 -30.63
N ALA A 966 -0.60 -19.96 -30.42
CA ALA A 966 -0.92 -18.54 -30.37
C ALA A 966 0.20 -17.76 -31.08
N GLY A 967 -0.16 -16.74 -31.86
CA GLY A 967 0.74 -16.05 -32.79
C GLY A 967 0.89 -16.76 -34.14
N ASP A 968 1.33 -16.02 -35.15
CA ASP A 968 1.43 -16.50 -36.55
C ASP A 968 2.75 -17.24 -36.83
N ASP A 969 3.86 -16.88 -36.16
CA ASP A 969 5.20 -17.46 -36.34
C ASP A 969 5.40 -18.84 -35.67
N GLY A 970 4.33 -19.63 -35.60
CA GLY A 970 4.34 -20.99 -35.08
C GLY A 970 4.24 -21.07 -33.56
N VAL A 971 4.89 -22.08 -32.96
CA VAL A 971 4.69 -22.40 -31.53
C VAL A 971 5.83 -21.84 -30.68
N ASP A 972 5.56 -20.75 -29.97
CA ASP A 972 6.33 -20.33 -28.80
C ASP A 972 5.52 -20.55 -27.51
N LEU A 973 6.20 -20.95 -26.44
CA LEU A 973 5.65 -20.97 -25.08
C LEU A 973 5.50 -19.57 -24.48
N ASN A 974 6.26 -18.56 -24.96
CA ASN A 974 6.21 -17.20 -24.40
C ASN A 974 4.79 -16.61 -24.46
N ASP A 975 4.05 -16.92 -25.52
CA ASP A 975 2.69 -16.43 -25.81
C ASP A 975 1.59 -17.41 -25.35
N ILE A 976 1.97 -18.54 -24.71
CA ILE A 976 1.07 -19.60 -24.25
C ILE A 976 1.30 -19.85 -22.74
N PRO A 977 0.76 -18.99 -21.85
CA PRO A 977 1.12 -18.97 -20.42
C PRO A 977 0.95 -20.30 -19.67
N PHE A 978 -0.09 -21.07 -19.96
CA PHE A 978 -0.30 -22.38 -19.33
C PHE A 978 0.75 -23.41 -19.75
N ALA A 979 1.11 -23.45 -21.04
CA ALA A 979 2.18 -24.30 -21.53
C ALA A 979 3.54 -23.89 -20.94
N GLN A 980 3.83 -22.58 -20.91
CA GLN A 980 5.01 -22.01 -20.28
C GLN A 980 5.12 -22.41 -18.80
N ALA A 981 4.03 -22.30 -18.04
CA ALA A 981 4.00 -22.65 -16.63
C ALA A 981 4.35 -24.14 -16.39
N LEU A 982 3.77 -25.04 -17.20
CA LEU A 982 4.02 -26.48 -17.10
C LEU A 982 5.46 -26.86 -17.51
N VAL A 983 5.93 -26.38 -18.67
CA VAL A 983 7.29 -26.66 -19.17
C VAL A 983 8.35 -26.04 -18.24
N SER A 984 8.19 -24.76 -17.88
CA SER A 984 9.08 -24.08 -16.92
C SER A 984 9.14 -24.83 -15.59
N PHE A 985 8.00 -25.20 -15.00
CA PHE A 985 7.99 -25.89 -13.71
C PHE A 985 8.65 -27.27 -13.80
N GLY A 986 8.36 -28.07 -14.83
CA GLY A 986 8.95 -29.39 -15.04
C GLY A 986 10.48 -29.33 -15.22
N ALA A 987 10.96 -28.42 -16.07
CA ALA A 987 12.39 -28.22 -16.30
C ALA A 987 13.12 -27.68 -15.06
N VAL A 988 12.56 -26.67 -14.39
CA VAL A 988 13.12 -26.08 -13.15
C VAL A 988 13.18 -27.12 -12.02
N LEU A 989 12.14 -27.94 -11.88
CA LEU A 989 12.09 -29.05 -10.92
C LEU A 989 13.28 -29.99 -11.13
N LEU A 990 13.58 -30.36 -12.38
CA LEU A 990 14.69 -31.23 -12.73
C LEU A 990 16.05 -30.53 -12.50
N VAL A 991 16.25 -29.33 -13.05
CA VAL A 991 17.50 -28.56 -12.98
C VAL A 991 17.92 -28.26 -11.53
N LEU A 992 16.97 -27.91 -10.67
CA LEU A 992 17.22 -27.68 -9.24
C LEU A 992 17.34 -28.97 -8.41
N ARG A 993 16.90 -30.12 -8.95
CA ARG A 993 17.04 -31.44 -8.30
C ARG A 993 18.34 -32.15 -8.63
N LEU A 994 18.90 -31.90 -9.83
CA LEU A 994 20.19 -32.45 -10.29
C LEU A 994 21.37 -31.81 -9.54
N ASN A 995 21.46 -30.47 -9.54
CA ASN A 995 22.47 -29.69 -8.80
C ASN A 995 23.93 -30.23 -8.84
N PRO A 996 24.52 -30.45 -10.03
CA PRO A 996 25.87 -31.00 -10.19
C PRO A 996 26.99 -30.06 -9.70
N GLN A 997 28.11 -30.65 -9.29
CA GLN A 997 29.32 -29.90 -8.91
C GLN A 997 30.10 -29.43 -10.16
N VAL A 998 29.94 -28.16 -10.55
CA VAL A 998 30.62 -27.57 -11.71
C VAL A 998 32.08 -27.13 -11.44
N ALA A 999 32.86 -27.96 -10.75
CA ALA A 999 34.28 -27.69 -10.44
C ALA A 999 35.16 -27.51 -11.68
N TRP A 1000 34.72 -28.02 -12.85
CA TRP A 1000 35.37 -27.78 -14.13
C TRP A 1000 35.41 -26.30 -14.55
N LEU A 1001 34.43 -25.50 -14.12
CA LEU A 1001 34.35 -24.06 -14.43
C LEU A 1001 35.52 -23.27 -13.82
N GLU A 1002 36.13 -23.79 -12.75
CA GLU A 1002 37.30 -23.17 -12.10
C GLU A 1002 38.62 -23.55 -12.79
N ARG A 1003 38.60 -24.59 -13.66
CA ARG A 1003 39.71 -24.96 -14.55
C ARG A 1003 39.78 -24.10 -15.81
N VAL A 1004 38.68 -23.39 -16.16
CA VAL A 1004 38.57 -22.50 -17.32
C VAL A 1004 38.40 -21.06 -16.84
N PRO A 1005 39.49 -20.38 -16.40
CA PRO A 1005 39.38 -19.13 -15.64
C PRO A 1005 38.73 -17.97 -16.42
N LEU A 1006 38.84 -17.97 -17.76
CA LEU A 1006 38.18 -16.97 -18.61
C LEU A 1006 36.65 -17.13 -18.59
N LEU A 1007 36.15 -18.36 -18.71
CA LEU A 1007 34.72 -18.67 -18.61
C LEU A 1007 34.19 -18.43 -17.18
N GLY A 1008 34.97 -18.81 -16.16
CA GLY A 1008 34.66 -18.51 -14.76
C GLY A 1008 34.57 -17.02 -14.45
N ARG A 1009 35.39 -16.18 -15.10
CA ARG A 1009 35.27 -14.71 -15.07
C ARG A 1009 34.03 -14.23 -15.81
N LEU A 1010 33.80 -14.69 -17.05
CA LEU A 1010 32.64 -14.30 -17.86
C LEU A 1010 31.32 -14.54 -17.12
N VAL A 1011 31.12 -15.74 -16.58
CA VAL A 1011 29.95 -16.09 -15.74
C VAL A 1011 29.86 -15.17 -14.52
N THR A 1012 30.98 -14.80 -13.90
CA THR A 1012 31.01 -13.89 -12.75
C THR A 1012 30.60 -12.45 -13.12
N VAL A 1013 31.05 -11.95 -14.28
CA VAL A 1013 30.71 -10.62 -14.81
C VAL A 1013 29.23 -10.56 -15.19
N VAL A 1014 28.73 -11.50 -16.00
CA VAL A 1014 27.32 -11.58 -16.42
C VAL A 1014 26.39 -11.59 -15.21
N ASN A 1015 26.70 -12.38 -14.18
CA ASN A 1015 25.90 -12.42 -12.94
C ASN A 1015 25.97 -11.16 -12.07
N ALA A 1016 27.00 -10.32 -12.25
CA ALA A 1016 27.22 -9.08 -11.49
C ALA A 1016 26.81 -7.80 -12.25
N ARG A 1017 26.37 -7.97 -13.51
CA ARG A 1017 25.89 -6.95 -14.44
C ARG A 1017 24.55 -7.36 -15.08
N ALA A 1018 23.84 -8.28 -14.42
CA ALA A 1018 22.67 -8.97 -14.95
C ALA A 1018 21.49 -8.03 -15.23
N ILE A 1019 21.35 -6.94 -14.47
CA ILE A 1019 20.26 -5.98 -14.66
C ILE A 1019 20.66 -4.99 -15.75
N THR A 1020 21.94 -4.60 -15.84
CA THR A 1020 22.45 -3.79 -16.96
C THR A 1020 22.32 -4.53 -18.29
N ILE A 1021 22.73 -5.80 -18.37
CA ILE A 1021 22.55 -6.62 -19.59
C ILE A 1021 21.06 -6.70 -19.95
N TYR A 1022 20.21 -6.97 -18.97
CA TYR A 1022 18.77 -7.15 -19.20
C TYR A 1022 18.06 -5.85 -19.65
N LEU A 1023 18.39 -4.70 -19.08
CA LEU A 1023 17.80 -3.42 -19.49
C LEU A 1023 18.26 -2.96 -20.90
N TRP A 1024 19.50 -3.24 -21.28
CA TRP A 1024 20.11 -2.67 -22.49
C TRP A 1024 20.16 -3.63 -23.69
N HIS A 1025 19.78 -4.90 -23.56
CA HIS A 1025 19.92 -5.86 -24.67
C HIS A 1025 19.01 -5.58 -25.88
N ASN A 1026 17.71 -5.32 -25.68
CA ASN A 1026 16.83 -5.00 -26.81
C ASN A 1026 17.25 -3.70 -27.51
N VAL A 1027 17.65 -2.67 -26.76
CA VAL A 1027 18.23 -1.45 -27.33
C VAL A 1027 19.48 -1.76 -28.15
N ALA A 1028 20.36 -2.63 -27.66
CA ALA A 1028 21.54 -3.07 -28.39
C ALA A 1028 21.22 -3.92 -29.64
N ILE A 1029 20.08 -4.61 -29.67
CA ILE A 1029 19.61 -5.38 -30.83
C ILE A 1029 18.99 -4.42 -31.87
N ALA A 1030 18.08 -3.54 -31.45
CA ALA A 1030 17.41 -2.57 -32.32
C ALA A 1030 18.38 -1.60 -33.02
N PHE A 1031 19.45 -1.18 -32.33
CA PHE A 1031 20.50 -0.35 -32.94
C PHE A 1031 21.55 -1.13 -33.76
N ALA A 1032 21.51 -2.47 -33.78
CA ALA A 1032 22.54 -3.26 -34.47
C ALA A 1032 22.46 -3.19 -36.01
N PRO A 1033 21.28 -3.25 -36.67
CA PRO A 1033 21.17 -3.07 -38.12
C PRO A 1033 21.69 -1.71 -38.58
N SER A 1034 21.30 -0.61 -37.94
CA SER A 1034 21.75 0.74 -38.32
C SER A 1034 23.27 0.96 -38.19
N ILE A 1035 23.97 0.14 -37.41
CA ILE A 1035 25.43 0.11 -37.37
C ILE A 1035 25.98 -0.89 -38.41
N GLY A 1036 25.29 -2.00 -38.67
CA GLY A 1036 25.60 -2.94 -39.75
C GLY A 1036 25.62 -2.26 -41.12
N ASP A 1037 24.62 -1.43 -41.42
CA ASP A 1037 24.50 -0.60 -42.62
C ASP A 1037 25.75 0.27 -42.86
N MET A 1038 26.35 0.82 -41.78
CA MET A 1038 27.56 1.66 -41.86
C MET A 1038 28.81 0.88 -42.29
N PHE A 1039 28.78 -0.45 -42.21
CA PHE A 1039 29.89 -1.35 -42.56
C PHE A 1039 29.56 -2.33 -43.70
N GLY A 1040 28.34 -2.31 -44.25
CA GLY A 1040 27.84 -3.29 -45.23
C GLY A 1040 27.73 -4.70 -44.64
N TRP A 1041 27.13 -4.80 -43.45
CA TRP A 1041 27.06 -6.01 -42.63
C TRP A 1041 25.61 -6.46 -42.42
N ASP A 1042 25.00 -6.99 -43.48
CA ASP A 1042 23.54 -7.12 -43.59
C ASP A 1042 22.96 -8.41 -42.99
N SER A 1043 23.78 -9.32 -42.42
CA SER A 1043 23.30 -10.62 -41.90
C SER A 1043 22.98 -10.60 -40.41
N GLU A 1044 21.96 -11.37 -40.00
CA GLU A 1044 21.58 -11.58 -38.58
C GLU A 1044 22.77 -11.93 -37.68
N GLY A 1045 23.70 -12.77 -38.17
CA GLY A 1045 24.91 -13.14 -37.44
C GLY A 1045 25.87 -11.97 -37.20
N GLN A 1046 25.93 -11.01 -38.13
CA GLN A 1046 26.69 -9.77 -37.96
C GLN A 1046 25.96 -8.80 -37.02
N HIS A 1047 24.64 -8.62 -37.17
CA HIS A 1047 23.82 -7.82 -36.26
C HIS A 1047 23.91 -8.35 -34.82
N PHE A 1048 23.84 -9.66 -34.60
CA PHE A 1048 24.02 -10.27 -33.29
C PHE A 1048 25.41 -10.00 -32.69
N LEU A 1049 26.48 -10.03 -33.50
CA LEU A 1049 27.83 -9.67 -33.03
C LEU A 1049 27.91 -8.18 -32.65
N ILE A 1050 27.29 -7.28 -33.42
CA ILE A 1050 27.19 -5.85 -33.09
C ILE A 1050 26.40 -5.64 -31.78
N ALA A 1051 25.26 -6.31 -31.63
CA ALA A 1051 24.44 -6.25 -30.41
C ALA A 1051 25.23 -6.73 -29.17
N VAL A 1052 26.00 -7.82 -29.29
CA VAL A 1052 26.89 -8.30 -28.22
C VAL A 1052 27.97 -7.26 -27.88
N TRP A 1053 28.55 -6.57 -28.85
CA TRP A 1053 29.48 -5.46 -28.60
C TRP A 1053 28.81 -4.26 -27.91
N LEU A 1054 27.61 -3.87 -28.34
CA LEU A 1054 26.83 -2.79 -27.72
C LEU A 1054 26.44 -3.14 -26.27
N ILE A 1055 26.09 -4.39 -25.97
CA ILE A 1055 25.86 -4.88 -24.59
C ILE A 1055 27.14 -4.77 -23.76
N ILE A 1056 28.32 -5.10 -24.31
CA ILE A 1056 29.61 -4.92 -23.62
C ILE A 1056 29.87 -3.44 -23.33
N VAL A 1057 29.59 -2.54 -24.28
CA VAL A 1057 29.71 -1.08 -24.09
C VAL A 1057 28.76 -0.59 -23.00
N ALA A 1058 27.48 -1.00 -23.01
CA ALA A 1058 26.50 -0.65 -21.99
C ALA A 1058 26.89 -1.16 -20.59
N VAL A 1059 27.46 -2.37 -20.50
CA VAL A 1059 28.00 -2.93 -19.25
C VAL A 1059 29.17 -2.11 -18.69
N LEU A 1060 30.04 -1.59 -19.55
CA LEU A 1060 31.15 -0.72 -19.14
C LEU A 1060 30.67 0.69 -18.78
N ALA A 1061 29.77 1.28 -19.58
CA ALA A 1061 29.28 2.64 -19.42
C ALA A 1061 28.32 2.81 -18.23
N PHE A 1062 27.48 1.81 -17.93
CA PHE A 1062 26.37 1.93 -16.98
C PHE A 1062 26.40 0.88 -15.85
N GLY A 1063 27.23 -0.17 -15.95
CA GLY A 1063 27.31 -1.26 -14.97
C GLY A 1063 27.72 -0.84 -13.55
N TRP A 1064 28.30 0.36 -13.39
CA TRP A 1064 28.61 0.96 -12.09
C TRP A 1064 27.34 1.31 -11.27
N VAL A 1065 26.19 1.50 -11.93
CA VAL A 1065 24.90 1.77 -11.25
C VAL A 1065 24.49 0.57 -10.39
N GLU A 1066 24.72 -0.67 -10.84
CA GLU A 1066 24.49 -1.88 -10.02
C GLU A 1066 25.41 -1.96 -8.79
N ASP A 1067 26.61 -1.38 -8.84
CA ASP A 1067 27.53 -1.32 -7.70
C ASP A 1067 27.09 -0.25 -6.69
N LEU A 1068 26.69 0.94 -7.14
CA LEU A 1068 26.12 2.00 -6.29
C LEU A 1068 24.81 1.54 -5.61
N ALA A 1069 23.94 0.88 -6.38
CA ALA A 1069 22.72 0.23 -5.90
C ALA A 1069 23.04 -0.81 -4.81
N ALA A 1070 24.02 -1.68 -5.06
CA ALA A 1070 24.46 -2.70 -4.10
C ALA A 1070 25.34 -2.17 -2.93
N GLY A 1071 25.69 -0.88 -2.91
CA GLY A 1071 26.56 -0.30 -1.88
C GLY A 1071 28.02 -0.79 -1.94
N ARG A 1072 28.49 -1.15 -3.13
CA ARG A 1072 29.87 -1.61 -3.41
C ARG A 1072 30.75 -0.45 -3.88
N SER A 1073 32.06 -0.65 -3.85
CA SER A 1073 33.00 0.16 -4.64
C SER A 1073 32.68 -0.02 -6.13
N LEU A 1074 32.64 1.09 -6.87
CA LEU A 1074 32.43 1.07 -8.33
C LEU A 1074 33.56 0.26 -8.99
N SER A 1075 33.21 -0.65 -9.91
CA SER A 1075 34.16 -1.28 -10.82
C SER A 1075 33.61 -1.29 -12.24
N LEU A 1076 34.47 -1.27 -13.25
CA LEU A 1076 34.05 -1.54 -14.63
C LEU A 1076 33.80 -3.04 -14.78
N LEU A 1077 34.80 -3.86 -14.46
CA LEU A 1077 34.73 -5.32 -14.47
C LEU A 1077 34.75 -5.88 -13.03
N PRO A 1078 33.73 -6.65 -12.60
CA PRO A 1078 33.67 -7.19 -11.24
C PRO A 1078 34.34 -8.58 -11.11
N ASP A 1079 35.60 -8.61 -10.68
CA ASP A 1079 36.45 -9.82 -10.50
C ASP A 1079 35.94 -10.90 -9.51
N GLY A 1080 34.77 -10.70 -8.89
CA GLY A 1080 34.22 -11.59 -7.84
C GLY A 1080 34.98 -11.58 -6.50
N ARG A 1081 36.25 -11.16 -6.49
CA ARG A 1081 37.11 -10.97 -5.31
C ARG A 1081 36.71 -9.71 -4.51
N GLY A 1082 35.56 -9.75 -3.86
CA GLY A 1082 35.20 -8.70 -2.90
C GLY A 1082 36.23 -8.64 -1.76
N LYS A 1083 36.90 -7.50 -1.58
CA LYS A 1083 37.77 -7.28 -0.40
C LYS A 1083 36.94 -7.51 0.86
N ALA A 1084 37.30 -8.51 1.65
CA ALA A 1084 36.67 -8.73 2.94
C ALA A 1084 36.89 -7.48 3.80
N ARG A 1085 35.79 -6.85 4.23
CA ARG A 1085 35.85 -5.75 5.20
C ARG A 1085 36.48 -6.33 6.47
N PRO A 1086 37.58 -5.75 7.00
CA PRO A 1086 38.28 -6.35 8.13
C PRO A 1086 37.31 -6.52 9.29
N ALA A 1087 37.29 -7.72 9.88
CA ALA A 1087 36.38 -8.03 10.98
C ALA A 1087 36.68 -7.09 12.15
N LYS A 1088 35.66 -6.37 12.65
CA LYS A 1088 35.73 -5.68 13.95
C LYS A 1088 36.11 -6.77 14.96
N ARG A 1089 37.29 -6.70 15.59
CA ARG A 1089 37.77 -7.74 16.52
C ARG A 1089 36.73 -7.89 17.63
N VAL A 1090 35.98 -8.99 17.59
CA VAL A 1090 35.23 -9.46 18.75
C VAL A 1090 36.27 -10.06 19.69
N VAL A 1091 36.38 -9.52 20.89
CA VAL A 1091 37.11 -10.17 21.97
C VAL A 1091 36.21 -11.29 22.47
N GLU A 1092 36.54 -12.54 22.12
CA GLU A 1092 35.84 -13.69 22.70
C GLU A 1092 36.21 -13.78 24.18
N GLY A 1093 35.22 -13.57 25.05
CA GLY A 1093 35.35 -13.89 26.47
C GLY A 1093 35.49 -15.40 26.69
N PRO A 1094 36.03 -15.84 27.84
CA PRO A 1094 36.22 -17.25 28.12
C PRO A 1094 34.88 -18.00 28.08
N LYS A 1095 34.86 -19.16 27.40
CA LYS A 1095 33.69 -20.04 27.39
C LYS A 1095 33.41 -20.54 28.81
N PRO A 1096 32.14 -20.53 29.27
CA PRO A 1096 31.79 -21.17 30.54
C PRO A 1096 32.03 -22.69 30.46
N PRO A 1097 32.34 -23.36 31.58
CA PRO A 1097 32.62 -24.79 31.60
C PRO A 1097 31.37 -25.61 31.22
N VAL A 1098 31.58 -26.69 30.48
CA VAL A 1098 30.52 -27.64 30.14
C VAL A 1098 30.25 -28.54 31.35
N ILE A 1099 29.05 -28.45 31.91
CA ILE A 1099 28.55 -29.41 32.90
C ILE A 1099 28.13 -30.69 32.16
N PRO A 1100 28.68 -31.87 32.47
CA PRO A 1100 28.18 -33.13 31.93
C PRO A 1100 26.80 -33.45 32.54
N THR A 1101 25.86 -33.88 31.70
CA THR A 1101 24.59 -34.45 32.15
C THR A 1101 24.36 -35.78 31.44
N ASP A 1102 24.84 -36.86 32.06
CA ASP A 1102 24.63 -38.22 31.59
C ASP A 1102 23.17 -38.65 31.83
N VAL A 1103 22.37 -38.66 30.77
CA VAL A 1103 21.09 -39.38 30.68
C VAL A 1103 20.99 -40.00 29.29
N GLU A 1104 20.54 -41.25 29.23
CA GLU A 1104 20.64 -42.11 28.04
C GLU A 1104 19.77 -41.67 26.85
N ASN A 1105 20.18 -42.08 25.64
CA ASN A 1105 19.43 -41.83 24.41
C ASN A 1105 18.22 -42.77 24.29
N GLY A 1106 17.01 -42.25 24.57
CA GLY A 1106 15.74 -42.95 24.37
C GLY A 1106 14.71 -42.10 23.61
N GLU A 1107 14.25 -42.61 22.45
CA GLU A 1107 13.02 -42.28 21.72
C GLU A 1107 12.44 -40.83 21.78
N THR A 1108 12.76 -40.00 20.78
CA THR A 1108 11.97 -38.77 20.48
C THR A 1108 11.61 -38.62 19.00
N SER A 1109 10.97 -39.64 18.41
CA SER A 1109 10.51 -39.64 17.02
C SER A 1109 8.97 -39.74 16.85
N ALA A 1110 8.17 -39.28 17.83
CA ALA A 1110 6.72 -39.52 17.86
C ALA A 1110 5.82 -38.35 18.34
N LEU A 1111 6.24 -37.08 18.23
CA LEU A 1111 5.41 -35.92 18.60
C LEU A 1111 5.15 -34.93 17.46
N SER A 1112 4.23 -35.30 16.55
CA SER A 1112 3.56 -34.35 15.66
C SER A 1112 2.04 -34.49 15.75
N GLN A 1113 1.31 -33.43 15.35
CA GLN A 1113 -0.15 -33.36 15.18
C GLN A 1113 -1.05 -33.47 16.44
N GLY A 1114 -0.68 -34.20 17.49
CA GLY A 1114 -1.55 -34.43 18.67
C GLY A 1114 -1.98 -33.17 19.44
N SER A 1115 -1.05 -32.26 19.72
CA SER A 1115 -1.26 -31.12 20.63
C SER A 1115 -2.14 -29.97 20.08
N LEU A 1116 -2.45 -29.97 18.78
CA LEU A 1116 -3.30 -28.95 18.15
C LEU A 1116 -4.80 -29.22 18.31
N ARG A 1117 -5.24 -30.49 18.27
CA ARG A 1117 -6.67 -30.84 18.46
C ARG A 1117 -7.13 -30.57 19.89
N ALA A 1118 -6.31 -30.90 20.88
CA ALA A 1118 -6.60 -30.62 22.30
C ALA A 1118 -6.74 -29.12 22.61
N ARG A 1119 -6.07 -28.24 21.86
CA ARG A 1119 -6.21 -26.78 22.00
C ARG A 1119 -7.49 -26.22 21.36
N PHE A 1120 -8.09 -26.92 20.39
CA PHE A 1120 -9.34 -26.47 19.74
C PHE A 1120 -10.60 -26.87 20.52
N ALA A 1121 -10.61 -28.04 21.16
CA ALA A 1121 -11.78 -28.56 21.88
C ALA A 1121 -12.23 -27.67 23.07
N ARG A 1122 -11.33 -26.87 23.66
CA ARG A 1122 -11.68 -25.89 24.70
C ARG A 1122 -12.47 -24.67 24.21
N PHE A 1123 -12.65 -24.49 22.89
CA PHE A 1123 -13.30 -23.30 22.31
C PHE A 1123 -14.75 -23.51 21.83
N THR A 1124 -15.27 -24.75 21.86
CA THR A 1124 -16.60 -25.07 21.29
C THR A 1124 -17.56 -25.79 22.25
N GLY A 1125 -17.14 -26.07 23.49
CA GLY A 1125 -18.04 -26.60 24.53
C GLY A 1125 -18.54 -28.04 24.34
N GLN A 1126 -18.02 -28.78 23.35
CA GLN A 1126 -18.41 -30.17 23.09
C GLN A 1126 -17.35 -31.16 23.61
N ALA A 1127 -17.78 -32.09 24.46
CA ALA A 1127 -16.92 -33.17 24.98
C ALA A 1127 -16.79 -34.30 23.94
N PRO A 1128 -15.57 -34.80 23.62
CA PRO A 1128 -15.41 -35.93 22.72
C PRO A 1128 -15.81 -37.26 23.39
N VAL A 1129 -16.72 -38.02 22.75
CA VAL A 1129 -17.00 -39.41 23.12
C VAL A 1129 -15.90 -40.32 22.53
N PRO A 1130 -15.31 -41.25 23.30
CA PRO A 1130 -14.26 -42.13 22.79
C PRO A 1130 -14.83 -43.27 21.91
N GLY A 1131 -14.43 -43.31 20.64
CA GLY A 1131 -14.60 -44.48 19.77
C GLY A 1131 -13.40 -45.44 19.88
N PRO A 1132 -13.59 -46.76 19.77
CA PRO A 1132 -12.56 -47.75 20.09
C PRO A 1132 -11.54 -47.96 18.96
N ALA A 1133 -10.27 -48.16 19.34
CA ALA A 1133 -9.30 -48.85 18.50
C ALA A 1133 -9.52 -50.37 18.57
N ARG A 1134 -9.16 -51.08 17.48
CA ARG A 1134 -9.09 -52.55 17.46
C ARG A 1134 -7.90 -52.99 16.61
N ASP A 1135 -6.90 -53.55 17.28
CA ASP A 1135 -5.84 -54.29 16.62
C ASP A 1135 -6.36 -55.62 16.03
N ARG A 1136 -5.65 -56.13 15.02
CA ARG A 1136 -5.91 -57.44 14.44
C ARG A 1136 -4.92 -58.47 14.99
N VAL A 1137 -5.38 -59.31 15.91
CA VAL A 1137 -4.77 -60.61 16.22
C VAL A 1137 -5.84 -61.69 16.05
N ALA A 1138 -5.47 -62.86 15.52
CA ALA A 1138 -6.44 -63.84 15.02
C ALA A 1138 -6.93 -64.82 16.09
N ALA A 1139 -8.26 -64.89 16.22
CA ALA A 1139 -9.12 -66.03 16.58
C ALA A 1139 -8.58 -67.22 17.43
N VAL A 1140 -9.19 -67.41 18.61
CA VAL A 1140 -9.70 -68.73 19.08
C VAL A 1140 -11.07 -68.55 19.76
N VAL A 1141 -12.11 -69.15 19.16
CA VAL A 1141 -13.30 -69.92 19.68
C VAL A 1141 -13.96 -69.56 21.06
N PRO A 1142 -15.31 -69.70 21.23
CA PRO A 1142 -16.16 -69.03 22.26
C PRO A 1142 -16.68 -70.03 23.37
N PRO A 1143 -17.85 -69.91 24.08
CA PRO A 1143 -18.92 -68.87 24.16
C PRO A 1143 -19.65 -68.57 25.51
N ARG A 1144 -20.35 -67.39 25.58
CA ARG A 1144 -21.60 -67.08 26.34
C ARG A 1144 -21.56 -67.15 27.91
N PRO A 1145 -22.61 -66.70 28.67
CA PRO A 1145 -23.83 -65.93 28.34
C PRO A 1145 -24.06 -64.61 29.15
N THR A 1146 -25.22 -63.98 28.90
CA THR A 1146 -25.99 -62.92 29.65
C THR A 1146 -26.36 -63.31 31.12
N PRO A 1147 -26.90 -62.44 32.05
CA PRO A 1147 -28.00 -61.45 31.81
C PRO A 1147 -28.29 -60.26 32.80
N THR A 1148 -29.46 -59.60 32.61
CA THR A 1148 -30.41 -58.93 33.57
C THR A 1148 -30.24 -57.52 34.20
N GLY A 1149 -31.34 -56.73 34.17
CA GLY A 1149 -31.81 -55.75 35.20
C GLY A 1149 -31.46 -54.25 35.02
N GLY A 1150 -32.30 -53.24 35.40
CA GLY A 1150 -33.70 -53.25 35.88
C GLY A 1150 -34.27 -51.94 36.53
N VAL A 1151 -34.65 -50.91 35.74
CA VAL A 1151 -35.92 -50.10 35.72
C VAL A 1151 -36.86 -50.05 36.99
N PRO A 1152 -37.58 -48.96 37.40
CA PRO A 1152 -37.40 -47.46 37.42
C PRO A 1152 -38.01 -46.74 38.70
N ARG A 1153 -38.32 -45.41 38.68
CA ARG A 1153 -39.49 -44.63 39.28
C ARG A 1153 -39.19 -43.18 39.80
N SER A 1154 -40.17 -42.46 40.40
CA SER A 1154 -40.33 -40.97 40.30
C SER A 1154 -41.08 -40.20 41.44
N ARG A 1155 -40.63 -38.97 41.81
CA ARG A 1155 -41.31 -37.77 42.47
C ARG A 1155 -42.10 -37.97 43.81
N PRO A 1156 -42.50 -36.92 44.61
CA PRO A 1156 -42.21 -35.45 44.71
C PRO A 1156 -41.55 -35.11 46.11
N PRO A 1157 -41.85 -34.08 46.99
CA PRO A 1157 -42.50 -32.73 46.96
C PRO A 1157 -41.68 -31.58 47.69
N MET A 1158 -42.31 -30.66 48.47
CA MET A 1158 -41.73 -29.61 49.37
C MET A 1158 -42.61 -29.39 50.65
N PRO A 1159 -42.11 -28.71 51.72
CA PRO A 1159 -42.67 -27.42 52.26
C PRO A 1159 -41.54 -26.47 52.82
N THR A 1160 -41.65 -25.37 53.60
CA THR A 1160 -42.69 -24.60 54.39
C THR A 1160 -42.25 -23.10 54.57
N SER A 1161 -42.96 -22.25 55.36
CA SER A 1161 -42.56 -20.85 55.78
C SER A 1161 -43.29 -20.39 57.10
N PRO A 1162 -43.39 -19.08 57.47
CA PRO A 1162 -42.68 -18.28 58.52
C PRO A 1162 -43.47 -18.19 59.90
N PRO A 1163 -43.81 -17.10 60.67
CA PRO A 1163 -43.58 -15.61 60.67
C PRO A 1163 -43.33 -14.86 62.05
N ALA A 1164 -43.24 -13.52 62.00
CA ALA A 1164 -43.70 -12.46 62.98
C ALA A 1164 -42.89 -12.01 64.25
N GLY A 1165 -42.97 -10.69 64.58
CA GLY A 1165 -42.58 -10.05 65.87
C GLY A 1165 -42.39 -8.50 65.87
N VAL A 1166 -43.23 -7.73 66.60
CA VAL A 1166 -43.33 -6.23 66.73
C VAL A 1166 -44.21 -5.88 67.98
N PRO A 1167 -44.24 -4.69 68.68
CA PRO A 1167 -43.28 -3.57 68.97
C PRO A 1167 -43.09 -3.22 70.49
N VAL A 1168 -42.21 -2.26 70.85
CA VAL A 1168 -42.26 -1.41 72.08
C VAL A 1168 -41.62 -0.01 71.83
N ALA A 1169 -42.05 1.05 72.55
CA ALA A 1169 -41.48 2.43 72.66
C ALA A 1169 -41.61 2.91 74.15
N PRO A 1170 -41.12 4.08 74.69
CA PRO A 1170 -41.24 5.46 74.13
C PRO A 1170 -40.18 6.55 74.55
N GLY A 1171 -40.38 7.81 74.10
CA GLY A 1171 -39.86 9.08 74.71
C GLY A 1171 -38.39 9.46 74.44
N THR A 1172 -37.90 10.71 74.56
CA THR A 1172 -38.44 12.09 74.69
C THR A 1172 -37.49 13.04 73.90
N GLY A 1173 -37.63 14.37 73.68
CA GLY A 1173 -38.40 15.48 74.26
C GLY A 1173 -38.16 16.79 73.44
N ARG A 1174 -38.49 18.00 73.95
CA ARG A 1174 -38.47 19.30 73.19
C ARG A 1174 -37.78 20.47 73.92
N TYR A 1175 -37.04 21.30 73.17
CA TYR A 1175 -36.87 22.77 73.32
C TYR A 1175 -36.82 23.36 71.87
N SER A 1176 -37.42 24.49 71.44
CA SER A 1176 -37.52 25.88 71.95
C SER A 1176 -36.23 26.71 71.74
N ARG A 1177 -36.22 27.97 71.28
CA ARG A 1177 -37.26 28.90 70.76
C ARG A 1177 -36.61 30.13 70.04
N VAL A 1178 -37.18 30.55 68.89
CA VAL A 1178 -37.71 31.92 68.54
C VAL A 1178 -37.23 33.12 69.39
N PRO A 1179 -36.74 34.26 68.80
CA PRO A 1179 -37.66 35.35 68.36
C PRO A 1179 -37.28 36.14 67.08
N ALA A 1180 -38.18 37.04 66.68
CA ALA A 1180 -38.18 37.84 65.44
C ALA A 1180 -37.78 39.33 65.66
N GLY A 1181 -37.59 40.09 64.58
CA GLY A 1181 -37.40 41.56 64.68
C GLY A 1181 -37.31 42.34 63.35
N ALA A 1182 -38.27 43.24 63.14
CA ALA A 1182 -38.22 44.50 62.36
C ALA A 1182 -38.00 44.53 60.82
N ALA A 1183 -38.67 45.52 60.23
CA ALA A 1183 -38.45 46.15 58.91
C ALA A 1183 -38.01 47.63 59.18
N PRO A 1184 -37.90 48.60 58.22
CA PRO A 1184 -38.21 48.57 56.78
C PRO A 1184 -37.17 49.28 55.86
N GLY A 1185 -37.44 49.28 54.53
CA GLY A 1185 -36.86 50.28 53.60
C GLY A 1185 -36.75 49.84 52.13
N GLY A 1186 -37.20 50.69 51.19
CA GLY A 1186 -36.77 50.63 49.77
C GLY A 1186 -37.66 49.86 48.76
N ARG A 1187 -38.64 50.57 48.16
CA ARG A 1187 -39.21 50.31 46.82
C ARG A 1187 -38.57 51.30 45.81
N PRO A 1188 -38.82 51.24 44.47
CA PRO A 1188 -39.66 50.33 43.68
C PRO A 1188 -38.92 49.72 42.45
N GLY A 1189 -39.64 48.95 41.60
CA GLY A 1189 -39.24 48.73 40.19
C GLY A 1189 -39.33 47.29 39.68
N GLY A 1190 -40.40 46.98 38.93
CA GLY A 1190 -40.52 45.82 38.03
C GLY A 1190 -41.26 46.26 36.76
N PRO A 1191 -41.88 45.35 35.96
CA PRO A 1191 -41.99 43.91 36.15
C PRO A 1191 -41.82 43.04 34.86
N ALA A 1192 -42.01 41.72 35.02
CA ALA A 1192 -42.40 40.73 33.99
C ALA A 1192 -41.41 40.40 32.84
N GLY A 1193 -41.43 39.19 32.26
CA GLY A 1193 -42.15 37.97 32.64
C GLY A 1193 -42.05 36.85 31.58
N GLY A 1194 -41.94 35.59 32.02
CA GLY A 1194 -42.10 34.40 31.15
C GLY A 1194 -43.49 33.77 31.32
N PRO A 1195 -43.68 32.42 31.19
CA PRO A 1195 -42.67 31.40 30.85
C PRO A 1195 -43.16 30.19 29.99
N ALA A 1196 -42.27 29.21 29.81
CA ALA A 1196 -42.52 27.75 29.86
C ALA A 1196 -43.29 26.97 28.76
N ARG A 1197 -42.60 25.90 28.30
CA ARG A 1197 -43.09 24.51 28.03
C ARG A 1197 -44.26 24.26 27.05
N GLY A 1198 -43.96 23.51 25.98
CA GLY A 1198 -44.91 22.74 25.17
C GLY A 1198 -44.19 21.60 24.44
N SER A 1199 -44.88 20.52 24.05
CA SER A 1199 -44.26 19.30 23.49
C SER A 1199 -45.03 18.70 22.32
N ALA A 1200 -44.31 17.89 21.52
CA ALA A 1200 -44.77 16.83 20.62
C ALA A 1200 -45.07 17.15 19.14
N THR A 1201 -44.75 16.15 18.30
CA THR A 1201 -45.36 15.76 17.00
C THR A 1201 -45.58 16.80 15.88
N GLY A 1202 -44.94 16.58 14.73
CA GLY A 1202 -45.46 16.97 13.40
C GLY A 1202 -46.36 15.86 12.80
N PRO A 1203 -46.52 15.70 11.46
CA PRO A 1203 -45.90 16.43 10.34
C PRO A 1203 -46.95 16.94 9.31
N ALA A 1204 -46.60 16.93 8.00
CA ALA A 1204 -47.47 16.93 6.80
C ALA A 1204 -47.72 18.25 6.00
N THR A 1205 -47.11 18.27 4.80
CA THR A 1205 -47.65 18.62 3.46
C THR A 1205 -48.93 19.47 3.27
N GLY A 1206 -48.92 20.40 2.30
CA GLY A 1206 -50.15 20.90 1.64
C GLY A 1206 -49.99 22.10 0.69
N THR A 1207 -50.13 21.89 -0.62
CA THR A 1207 -50.14 22.93 -1.68
C THR A 1207 -51.55 23.19 -2.24
N TRP A 1208 -51.96 24.45 -2.45
CA TRP A 1208 -52.96 24.95 -3.45
C TRP A 1208 -52.68 26.48 -3.62
N ALA A 1209 -52.48 27.07 -4.81
CA ALA A 1209 -53.42 27.40 -5.90
C ALA A 1209 -54.63 28.27 -5.46
N GLY A 1210 -55.02 29.38 -6.13
CA GLY A 1210 -54.59 29.91 -7.44
C GLY A 1210 -54.97 31.39 -7.74
N ARG A 1211 -55.17 31.71 -9.03
CA ARG A 1211 -55.35 33.04 -9.70
C ARG A 1211 -56.85 33.48 -9.78
N PRO A 1212 -57.30 34.64 -10.36
CA PRO A 1212 -56.64 35.51 -11.37
C PRO A 1212 -56.88 37.06 -11.38
N ALA A 1213 -56.01 37.78 -12.13
CA ALA A 1213 -56.28 38.93 -13.05
C ALA A 1213 -56.86 40.28 -12.51
N PRO A 1214 -56.73 41.44 -13.23
CA PRO A 1214 -56.30 41.61 -14.64
C PRO A 1214 -55.24 42.71 -14.99
N SER A 1215 -54.56 42.47 -16.12
CA SER A 1215 -54.02 43.41 -17.15
C SER A 1215 -53.38 44.77 -16.80
N SER A 1216 -52.05 44.90 -17.03
CA SER A 1216 -51.44 45.85 -18.00
C SER A 1216 -49.91 45.67 -18.09
N GLY A 1217 -49.27 46.25 -19.12
CA GLY A 1217 -47.81 46.23 -19.41
C GLY A 1217 -47.53 46.83 -20.80
N PRO A 1218 -46.33 46.72 -21.43
CA PRO A 1218 -45.05 46.18 -20.91
C PRO A 1218 -43.78 47.02 -21.31
N ALA A 1219 -42.57 46.46 -21.03
CA ALA A 1219 -41.26 46.76 -21.66
C ALA A 1219 -40.55 48.12 -21.33
N PRO A 1220 -39.26 48.35 -21.69
CA PRO A 1220 -38.24 47.47 -22.31
C PRO A 1220 -36.83 47.42 -21.64
N VAL A 1221 -35.93 46.66 -22.28
CA VAL A 1221 -34.49 46.40 -22.01
C VAL A 1221 -33.57 47.60 -22.38
N PRO A 1222 -32.40 47.80 -21.73
CA PRO A 1222 -31.35 48.73 -22.19
C PRO A 1222 -30.39 48.12 -23.25
N ALA A 1223 -30.00 48.92 -24.25
CA ALA A 1223 -29.18 48.51 -25.41
C ALA A 1223 -28.19 49.64 -25.84
N PRO A 1224 -27.27 49.44 -26.81
CA PRO A 1224 -26.00 50.19 -26.93
C PRO A 1224 -26.05 51.52 -27.76
N PRO A 1225 -24.98 52.35 -27.71
CA PRO A 1225 -24.88 53.62 -28.44
C PRO A 1225 -24.58 53.50 -29.97
N PRO A 1226 -24.76 54.59 -30.77
CA PRO A 1226 -25.07 54.50 -32.21
C PRO A 1226 -24.00 54.98 -33.24
N PRO A 1227 -24.19 54.76 -34.56
CA PRO A 1227 -23.28 55.13 -35.67
C PRO A 1227 -23.82 56.20 -36.66
N LEU A 1228 -22.97 56.68 -37.60
CA LEU A 1228 -23.27 57.45 -38.83
C LEU A 1228 -22.06 57.37 -39.82
N PRO A 1229 -22.15 57.71 -41.13
CA PRO A 1229 -22.92 57.06 -42.21
C PRO A 1229 -22.09 56.73 -43.49
N SER A 1230 -22.69 56.09 -44.51
CA SER A 1230 -22.04 55.63 -45.77
C SER A 1230 -22.01 56.67 -46.92
N PRO A 1231 -21.24 56.43 -48.01
CA PRO A 1231 -21.86 55.91 -49.25
C PRO A 1231 -21.02 54.90 -50.09
N THR A 1232 -21.65 54.30 -51.12
CA THR A 1232 -21.12 53.40 -52.19
C THR A 1232 -20.83 54.20 -53.51
N PRO A 1233 -20.40 53.66 -54.69
CA PRO A 1233 -20.35 52.25 -55.17
C PRO A 1233 -19.21 51.77 -56.15
N THR A 1234 -19.14 50.43 -56.33
CA THR A 1234 -18.72 49.63 -57.55
C THR A 1234 -17.25 49.54 -58.09
N PRO A 1235 -16.87 48.43 -58.81
CA PRO A 1235 -15.50 48.10 -59.27
C PRO A 1235 -15.32 48.13 -60.83
N PRO A 1236 -14.18 47.70 -61.46
CA PRO A 1236 -13.98 46.27 -61.85
C PRO A 1236 -12.53 45.72 -62.15
N ARG A 1237 -12.36 44.37 -62.02
CA ARG A 1237 -11.53 43.44 -62.87
C ARG A 1237 -9.97 43.54 -62.87
N PRO A 1238 -9.21 42.53 -63.41
CA PRO A 1238 -9.52 41.10 -63.66
C PRO A 1238 -8.40 40.03 -63.36
N ALA A 1239 -8.84 38.77 -63.19
CA ALA A 1239 -8.29 37.51 -63.76
C ALA A 1239 -6.89 36.91 -63.42
N ARG A 1240 -6.95 35.61 -63.03
CA ARG A 1240 -6.13 34.44 -63.49
C ARG A 1240 -4.63 34.38 -63.07
N SER A 1241 -3.98 33.21 -62.94
CA SER A 1241 -4.37 31.81 -63.24
C SER A 1241 -3.78 30.77 -62.27
N ALA A 1242 -4.27 29.53 -62.39
CA ALA A 1242 -3.63 28.26 -61.99
C ALA A 1242 -2.18 28.12 -62.57
N GLN A 1243 -1.35 27.10 -62.26
CA GLN A 1243 -1.65 25.64 -62.22
C GLN A 1243 -0.52 24.81 -61.55
N GLN A 1244 -0.76 23.51 -61.31
CA GLN A 1244 0.17 22.55 -60.68
C GLN A 1244 1.22 21.96 -61.67
N ALA A 1245 2.41 21.61 -61.18
CA ALA A 1245 3.29 20.55 -61.72
C ALA A 1245 4.31 20.06 -60.65
N ARG A 1246 4.86 18.84 -60.79
CA ARG A 1246 5.97 18.30 -59.95
C ARG A 1246 7.33 18.28 -60.74
N PRO A 1247 8.34 17.40 -60.49
CA PRO A 1247 9.71 17.81 -60.16
C PRO A 1247 10.75 17.44 -61.24
N PRO A 1248 12.07 17.62 -60.99
CA PRO A 1248 12.90 16.44 -60.66
C PRO A 1248 14.01 16.72 -59.60
N ALA A 1249 14.91 15.73 -59.37
CA ALA A 1249 15.95 15.76 -58.32
C ALA A 1249 17.42 15.68 -58.91
N PRO A 1250 18.44 15.06 -58.27
CA PRO A 1250 19.60 15.79 -57.70
C PRO A 1250 20.96 15.49 -58.39
N PRO A 1251 22.06 16.09 -57.89
CA PRO A 1251 23.30 15.32 -57.67
C PRO A 1251 24.00 15.57 -56.31
N ARG A 1252 25.25 15.07 -56.14
CA ARG A 1252 25.95 14.77 -54.86
C ARG A 1252 27.30 15.57 -54.68
N PRO A 1253 28.08 15.40 -53.57
CA PRO A 1253 29.20 16.29 -53.13
C PRO A 1253 30.58 15.83 -53.72
N PRO A 1254 31.83 16.22 -53.30
CA PRO A 1254 32.38 16.60 -51.96
C PRO A 1254 33.40 17.79 -51.91
N ASP A 1255 33.92 18.12 -50.70
CA ASP A 1255 35.37 18.16 -50.35
C ASP A 1255 35.67 18.81 -48.97
N GLU A 1256 36.87 18.56 -48.41
CA GLU A 1256 37.35 18.98 -47.07
C GLU A 1256 38.28 20.25 -47.11
N PRO A 1257 39.31 20.43 -46.24
CA PRO A 1257 39.26 21.23 -45.01
C PRO A 1257 40.25 22.43 -45.00
N VAL A 1258 40.39 23.19 -43.88
CA VAL A 1258 41.67 23.81 -43.43
C VAL A 1258 41.56 24.49 -42.03
N LEU A 1259 42.70 24.61 -41.32
CA LEU A 1259 42.89 25.24 -40.00
C LEU A 1259 43.66 26.57 -40.07
N SER A 1260 43.38 27.55 -39.19
CA SER A 1260 44.40 28.53 -38.70
C SER A 1260 43.92 29.40 -37.49
N PHE A 1261 44.71 29.38 -36.40
CA PHE A 1261 45.08 30.42 -35.39
C PHE A 1261 44.35 31.80 -35.34
N ALA A 1262 44.16 32.50 -34.20
CA ALA A 1262 44.35 32.29 -32.73
C ALA A 1262 43.67 33.49 -31.96
N GLU A 1263 43.75 33.79 -30.65
CA GLU A 1263 44.47 33.23 -29.48
C GLU A 1263 43.68 33.41 -28.13
N GLY A 1264 44.09 34.29 -27.19
CA GLY A 1264 43.47 34.54 -25.87
C GLY A 1264 44.18 35.69 -25.10
N PRO A 1265 44.26 35.71 -23.76
CA PRO A 1265 43.46 35.00 -22.75
C PRO A 1265 43.11 35.87 -21.48
N SER A 1266 42.63 35.19 -20.41
CA SER A 1266 42.77 35.51 -18.95
C SER A 1266 41.53 35.93 -18.12
N ARG A 1267 41.59 35.59 -16.82
CA ARG A 1267 40.59 35.84 -15.74
C ARG A 1267 41.20 36.75 -14.67
N PRO A 1268 40.37 37.29 -13.74
CA PRO A 1268 40.73 37.13 -12.33
C PRO A 1268 39.56 36.75 -11.39
N THR A 1269 39.85 36.64 -10.09
CA THR A 1269 38.99 36.07 -9.02
C THR A 1269 38.74 37.03 -7.85
N GLY A 1270 37.56 36.96 -7.21
CA GLY A 1270 37.23 37.61 -5.92
C GLY A 1270 35.72 37.46 -5.64
N ARG A 1271 35.17 36.94 -4.52
CA ARG A 1271 35.49 36.91 -3.08
C ARG A 1271 35.18 38.23 -2.34
N HIS A 1272 33.93 38.43 -1.89
CA HIS A 1272 33.51 38.62 -0.48
C HIS A 1272 32.09 39.23 -0.32
N HIS A 1273 31.32 38.73 0.67
CA HIS A 1273 30.23 39.36 1.47
C HIS A 1273 29.05 40.15 0.83
N ARG A 1274 27.92 40.44 1.52
CA ARG A 1274 27.08 39.74 2.54
C ARG A 1274 25.87 40.63 2.91
N ALA A 1275 24.64 40.10 2.85
CA ALA A 1275 23.37 40.72 3.34
C ALA A 1275 22.88 42.01 2.63
N GLY A 1276 21.57 42.32 2.68
CA GLY A 1276 21.05 43.54 2.02
C GLY A 1276 19.53 43.82 1.87
N ASP A 1277 18.62 42.97 2.39
CA ASP A 1277 17.18 43.27 2.64
C ASP A 1277 16.16 43.57 1.49
N ASP A 1278 14.89 43.45 1.90
CA ASP A 1278 13.61 44.01 1.40
C ASP A 1278 13.06 43.78 -0.04
N ARG A 1279 12.00 42.95 -0.08
CA ARG A 1279 10.70 43.12 -0.76
C ARG A 1279 10.65 43.43 -2.27
N ARG A 1280 10.20 42.43 -3.04
CA ARG A 1280 8.75 42.26 -3.33
C ARG A 1280 8.39 40.81 -3.63
#